data_AF-A0A091RCA9-F1
#
_entry.id   AF-A0A091RCA9-F1
#
_cell.length_a   1.000
_cell.length_b   1.000
_cell.length_c   1.000
_cell.angle_alpha   90.00
_cell.angle_beta   90.00
_cell.angle_gamma   90.00
#
_symmetry.space_group_name_H-M   'P 1'
#
loop_
_entity.id
_entity.type
_entity.pdbx_description
1 polymer ?
#
loop_
_entity_poly.entity_id
_entity_poly.type
_entity_poly.pdbx_seq_one_letter_code
_entity_poly.pdbx_strand_id
1 'polypeptide(L)'
;SLALHPERVLVATGQVGKEPYICVWDSYTVQTVSVLKDVHTHGIACLAFDLDGQRLVSVGLDSKNTVCVWDWRRGKLLSVAPGHTDRIFDISWDLYQPNKLVSCGVKHIKFWTLCGNSLTPKRGVFGKTGDLQTILCLACARDEVTYSGALNGDIYVWKGINLVRTVQGAHAAGIFSMNACEEGFATGGRDGCVRLWDLNFKPITVIDLRETDQGYKGLSVRSVCWRGDHILVGTQDSEIFEIVVHERNKPFLIMQGHCEGELWALAVHPTKPLAMTGSDDRSVRIWSLIDHALIARCNMEEPIRCAAVSTDGIHLALGMKDGSFTVLRVRDMTEVVHIKDRKEAIHELKYSPDGNFLAVGSNDSSVDIYGVVQRYKKVGECIGSLSFITHMDWSSDSKYLQTNDGNGRRLFYRMPSGKEVTNKEELKGIQWASWTCVSGLEVNGIWPKYSDVNDINSVDANFIGQVMVTADDYGIVKLFRYPCLRKGAKFKKYLGHSAHVTNVRWSHDHQWVVSIGGADHSVFQWKFVPDRKLKDSLHIAPQGNLVDSNSDESDSDQSDVPELDSEIEQETQITYRRQVYKEDLPQLKEQCKEKRKSAASKRRERAPGNSIRLHFVHGYRGYDCRSNLFYTQAGELVYHVAAVGVVYSRQQNTQRFYLGHDDDILCLAIHPLKDYVATGQVGRDSSIHIWDTETIKPLSVLKGYHQYGVCAVDFSADGKRLASVGIDDNHTIVLWDWKKGEKLSAVRGSKDKIFVVKINPYLPDKLITVGIKHMKFWRRAGGGLIGRKGCTGTLGRTDTMMCAVYGWTEEMAFSGTSTGDVCIWRDVFLIKTVKAHDGPVFSMHALEKGFVTGGKDGVVALWDDTFERCLKTYAIKRAALAPGSKGLLLEDNPSIRAISLGHGHILVGTKNGEILEVDISGPITLLVQGHMEGEVWGLATHPHLPICATVSDDKTLRIWDLSPSHCMLAVRKLKKGGRCCCFSPDGKALAVGLNDGSFLIVNADTLEDLVSFQHRKDVISEIRFSPGAGKYLAVASCDNFVDIYNVMSSKRVGICKGASSYITHMDWDVRGKLLQVNTGAKEQLFFEAPRGKKQTIPSLEVEKIGWASWTSVLGSCCEGIWPIIGEVTDVTASCLTSDSKVLATGDDFGFVKLFRYPAKGKFGKFKRYVAHSTHVTNVRWTYDDSLLVTIGGADTSLMLWTYEMEGHRDSRQCDSEESDLDSEEDGGYDSDVTRENEINYTIKALSTNIRPMFGIKPHLQQKEPTIDER
;
A
#
# COMPACT_ATOMS: atom_id res chain seq x y z
N SER A 1 9.47 -8.96 21.45
CA SER A 1 9.66 -9.89 22.59
C SER A 1 11.09 -9.79 23.12
N LEU A 2 11.34 -10.21 24.37
CA LEU A 2 12.67 -10.20 24.99
C LEU A 2 12.88 -11.45 25.85
N ALA A 3 14.07 -12.04 25.81
CA ALA A 3 14.49 -13.12 26.70
C ALA A 3 15.96 -12.92 27.14
N LEU A 4 16.25 -13.22 28.40
CA LEU A 4 17.59 -13.16 28.96
C LEU A 4 18.22 -14.55 28.98
N HIS A 5 19.47 -14.66 28.52
CA HIS A 5 20.23 -15.92 28.58
C HIS A 5 20.51 -16.31 30.05
N PRO A 6 20.63 -17.60 30.40
CA PRO A 6 20.94 -18.04 31.77
C PRO A 6 22.23 -17.43 32.37
N GLU A 7 23.24 -17.19 31.54
CA GLU A 7 24.49 -16.49 31.92
C GLU A 7 24.29 -14.98 32.19
N ARG A 8 23.12 -14.42 31.86
CA ARG A 8 22.69 -13.02 32.10
C ARG A 8 23.51 -11.94 31.40
N VAL A 9 24.42 -12.33 30.51
CA VAL A 9 25.20 -11.43 29.67
C VAL A 9 24.52 -11.20 28.32
N LEU A 10 23.96 -12.26 27.74
CA LEU A 10 23.36 -12.24 26.42
C LEU A 10 21.84 -12.03 26.49
N VAL A 11 21.31 -11.25 25.55
CA VAL A 11 19.90 -10.91 25.45
C VAL A 11 19.40 -11.28 24.05
N ALA A 12 18.27 -11.96 23.97
CA ALA A 12 17.56 -12.20 22.72
C ALA A 12 16.37 -11.23 22.61
N THR A 13 16.28 -10.52 21.49
CA THR A 13 15.16 -9.63 21.17
C THR A 13 14.54 -10.03 19.84
N GLY A 14 13.21 -10.06 19.80
CA GLY A 14 12.44 -10.39 18.61
C GLY A 14 11.75 -9.16 18.01
N GLN A 15 11.94 -8.96 16.71
CA GLN A 15 11.36 -7.84 15.96
C GLN A 15 9.93 -8.13 15.46
N VAL A 16 9.11 -7.08 15.33
CA VAL A 16 7.88 -7.09 14.52
C VAL A 16 8.16 -6.48 13.14
N GLY A 17 7.55 -7.03 12.10
CA GLY A 17 7.71 -6.52 10.75
C GLY A 17 7.49 -7.59 9.69
N LYS A 18 7.65 -7.18 8.44
CA LYS A 18 7.41 -8.02 7.26
C LYS A 18 8.42 -9.16 7.10
N GLU A 19 9.68 -8.92 7.50
CA GLU A 19 10.73 -9.93 7.62
C GLU A 19 11.26 -9.92 9.07
N PRO A 20 10.51 -10.50 10.04
CA PRO A 20 10.92 -10.45 11.43
C PRO A 20 12.13 -11.37 11.68
N TYR A 21 13.07 -10.89 12.49
CA TYR A 21 14.23 -11.64 12.92
C TYR A 21 14.44 -11.52 14.43
N ILE A 22 15.20 -12.45 14.98
CA ILE A 22 15.64 -12.47 16.36
C ILE A 22 17.11 -12.05 16.39
N CYS A 23 17.44 -11.03 17.18
CA CYS A 23 18.81 -10.66 17.47
C CYS A 23 19.22 -11.17 18.84
N VAL A 24 20.36 -11.85 18.91
CA VAL A 24 21.04 -12.17 20.16
C VAL A 24 22.25 -11.25 20.27
N TRP A 25 22.34 -10.47 21.33
CA TRP A 25 23.37 -9.46 21.53
C TRP A 25 23.88 -9.46 22.98
N ASP A 26 25.10 -8.97 23.17
CA ASP A 26 25.76 -8.90 24.46
C ASP A 26 25.42 -7.57 25.14
N SER A 27 24.92 -7.63 26.38
CA SER A 27 24.43 -6.45 27.11
C SER A 27 25.51 -5.48 27.57
N TYR A 28 26.77 -5.91 27.70
CA TYR A 28 27.88 -5.05 28.13
C TYR A 28 28.53 -4.36 26.94
N THR A 29 28.77 -5.10 25.86
CA THR A 29 29.44 -4.59 24.65
C THR A 29 28.47 -3.98 23.65
N VAL A 30 27.17 -4.28 23.78
CA VAL A 30 26.09 -3.88 22.85
C VAL A 30 26.32 -4.42 21.42
N GLN A 31 27.14 -5.47 21.28
CA GLN A 31 27.42 -6.10 20.00
C GLN A 31 26.44 -7.22 19.71
N THR A 32 25.98 -7.30 18.46
CA THR A 32 25.14 -8.41 17.99
C THR A 32 26.01 -9.64 17.77
N VAL A 33 25.65 -10.74 18.44
CA VAL A 33 26.34 -12.03 18.41
C VAL A 33 25.73 -12.95 17.34
N SER A 34 24.40 -12.96 17.22
CA SER A 34 23.70 -13.82 16.26
C SER A 34 22.39 -13.20 15.78
N VAL A 35 22.01 -13.52 14.54
CA VAL A 35 20.75 -13.10 13.91
C VAL A 35 20.04 -14.32 13.33
N LEU A 36 18.82 -14.59 13.81
CA LEU A 36 17.97 -15.71 13.39
C LEU A 36 16.80 -15.18 12.56
N LYS A 37 16.62 -15.68 11.33
CA LYS A 37 15.67 -15.13 10.35
C LYS A 37 15.01 -16.22 9.51
N ASP A 38 14.10 -15.81 8.62
CA ASP A 38 13.48 -16.61 7.55
C ASP A 38 12.48 -17.71 8.00
N VAL A 39 11.82 -17.55 9.17
CA VAL A 39 10.80 -18.52 9.66
C VAL A 39 9.44 -17.90 10.03
N HIS A 40 9.41 -16.83 10.83
CA HIS A 40 8.15 -16.16 11.21
C HIS A 40 7.76 -15.09 10.16
N THR A 41 6.46 -14.82 9.96
CA THR A 41 5.99 -14.00 8.82
C THR A 41 5.33 -12.66 9.16
N HIS A 42 5.31 -12.22 10.43
CA HIS A 42 4.78 -10.88 10.83
C HIS A 42 5.43 -10.30 12.11
N GLY A 43 5.95 -11.16 12.98
CA GLY A 43 6.62 -10.74 14.21
C GLY A 43 6.91 -11.91 15.14
N ILE A 44 7.62 -11.65 16.23
CA ILE A 44 7.93 -12.63 17.27
C ILE A 44 7.24 -12.23 18.57
N ALA A 45 6.30 -13.08 19.02
CA ALA A 45 5.47 -12.86 20.19
C ALA A 45 6.23 -13.15 21.50
N CYS A 46 6.86 -14.32 21.58
CA CYS A 46 7.48 -14.84 22.81
C CYS A 46 8.86 -15.43 22.50
N LEU A 47 9.76 -15.39 23.47
CA LEU A 47 11.11 -15.95 23.40
C LEU A 47 11.47 -16.57 24.76
N ALA A 48 12.17 -17.70 24.76
CA ALA A 48 12.75 -18.25 25.98
C ALA A 48 14.01 -19.09 25.69
N PHE A 49 15.05 -18.92 26.52
CA PHE A 49 16.24 -19.78 26.48
C PHE A 49 16.01 -21.06 27.29
N ASP A 50 16.65 -22.14 26.88
CA ASP A 50 16.76 -23.34 27.72
C ASP A 50 17.73 -23.11 28.89
N LEU A 51 17.74 -24.05 29.84
CA LEU A 51 18.54 -23.93 31.08
C LEU A 51 20.05 -23.77 30.82
N ASP A 52 20.58 -24.52 29.85
CA ASP A 52 22.00 -24.50 29.49
C ASP A 52 22.35 -23.34 28.53
N GLY A 53 21.34 -22.57 28.10
CA GLY A 53 21.49 -21.45 27.19
C GLY A 53 21.96 -21.85 25.78
N GLN A 54 21.90 -23.13 25.41
CA GLN A 54 22.30 -23.59 24.08
C GLN A 54 21.19 -23.41 23.04
N ARG A 55 19.93 -23.40 23.48
CA ARG A 55 18.77 -23.35 22.60
C ARG A 55 17.86 -22.18 22.93
N LEU A 56 17.25 -21.63 21.88
CA LEU A 56 16.27 -20.58 22.00
C LEU A 56 14.95 -21.08 21.39
N VAL A 57 13.84 -20.91 22.11
CA VAL A 57 12.50 -21.10 21.53
C VAL A 57 11.90 -19.76 21.18
N SER A 58 11.18 -19.70 20.06
CA SER A 58 10.45 -18.54 19.60
C SER A 58 9.03 -18.88 19.17
N VAL A 59 8.11 -17.94 19.33
CA VAL A 59 6.73 -18.04 18.86
C VAL A 59 6.44 -16.91 17.89
N GLY A 60 5.94 -17.25 16.70
CA GLY A 60 5.59 -16.29 15.65
C GLY A 60 4.22 -15.66 15.86
N LEU A 61 4.04 -14.44 15.33
CA LEU A 61 2.73 -13.79 15.12
C LEU A 61 2.17 -14.14 13.72
N ASP A 62 2.30 -15.40 13.31
CA ASP A 62 1.77 -15.89 12.04
C ASP A 62 0.41 -16.59 12.23
N SER A 63 -0.23 -16.99 11.13
CA SER A 63 -1.60 -17.55 11.14
C SER A 63 -1.77 -18.82 11.98
N LYS A 64 -0.68 -19.47 12.40
CA LYS A 64 -0.70 -20.67 13.25
C LYS A 64 0.13 -20.50 14.54
N ASN A 65 0.52 -19.26 14.86
CA ASN A 65 1.45 -18.90 15.92
C ASN A 65 2.63 -19.90 16.04
N THR A 66 3.40 -20.09 14.97
CA THR A 66 4.40 -21.18 14.87
C THR A 66 5.42 -21.14 16.00
N VAL A 67 5.75 -22.32 16.53
CA VAL A 67 6.76 -22.51 17.58
C VAL A 67 8.04 -23.06 16.94
N CYS A 68 9.16 -22.39 17.16
CA CYS A 68 10.45 -22.73 16.56
C CYS A 68 11.52 -22.89 17.64
N VAL A 69 12.34 -23.92 17.53
CA VAL A 69 13.49 -24.16 18.41
C VAL A 69 14.77 -23.99 17.60
N TRP A 70 15.70 -23.18 18.12
CA TRP A 70 16.93 -22.76 17.45
C TRP A 70 18.16 -23.21 18.22
N ASP A 71 19.20 -23.61 17.49
CA ASP A 71 20.59 -23.51 17.91
C ASP A 71 21.05 -22.11 17.52
N TRP A 72 20.94 -21.18 18.46
CA TRP A 72 21.12 -19.76 18.19
C TRP A 72 22.59 -19.39 17.94
N ARG A 73 23.54 -20.13 18.52
CA ARG A 73 24.98 -19.92 18.31
C ARG A 73 25.40 -20.25 16.87
N ARG A 74 24.80 -21.30 16.30
CA ARG A 74 25.07 -21.72 14.91
C ARG A 74 24.12 -21.11 13.89
N GLY A 75 23.12 -20.34 14.34
CA GLY A 75 22.08 -19.79 13.48
C GLY A 75 21.19 -20.85 12.84
N LYS A 76 21.07 -22.04 13.43
CA LYS A 76 20.40 -23.20 12.82
C LYS A 76 19.05 -23.46 13.47
N LEU A 77 18.02 -23.61 12.64
CA LEU A 77 16.71 -24.10 13.08
C LEU A 77 16.80 -25.60 13.40
N LEU A 78 16.40 -26.00 14.62
CA LEU A 78 16.38 -27.39 15.08
C LEU A 78 15.01 -28.04 14.85
N SER A 79 13.93 -27.31 15.17
CA SER A 79 12.56 -27.82 15.01
C SER A 79 11.55 -26.69 14.77
N VAL A 80 10.47 -27.01 14.08
CA VAL A 80 9.32 -26.13 13.84
C VAL A 80 8.03 -26.93 13.99
N ALA A 81 7.05 -26.37 14.68
CA ALA A 81 5.73 -26.97 14.84
C ALA A 81 4.63 -25.89 14.83
N PRO A 82 3.42 -26.21 14.33
CA PRO A 82 2.28 -25.30 14.43
C PRO A 82 1.87 -25.13 15.91
N GLY A 83 1.82 -23.89 16.39
CA GLY A 83 1.52 -23.54 17.77
C GLY A 83 0.03 -23.65 18.10
N HIS A 84 -0.75 -22.61 17.83
CA HIS A 84 -2.19 -22.56 18.06
C HIS A 84 -2.87 -21.61 17.05
N THR A 85 -4.15 -21.80 16.76
CA THR A 85 -4.94 -20.93 15.87
C THR A 85 -5.06 -19.53 16.45
N ASP A 86 -5.36 -19.45 17.73
CA ASP A 86 -5.43 -18.21 18.50
C ASP A 86 -4.09 -17.85 19.16
N ARG A 87 -3.98 -16.59 19.60
CA ARG A 87 -2.77 -15.98 20.15
C ARG A 87 -2.18 -16.79 21.31
N ILE A 88 -0.87 -17.00 21.26
CA ILE A 88 -0.04 -17.53 22.35
C ILE A 88 0.51 -16.32 23.12
N PHE A 89 0.27 -16.28 24.43
CA PHE A 89 0.71 -15.18 25.29
C PHE A 89 2.08 -15.44 25.92
N ASP A 90 2.38 -16.71 26.22
CA ASP A 90 3.63 -17.06 26.88
C ASP A 90 4.14 -18.45 26.48
N ILE A 91 5.46 -18.63 26.54
CA ILE A 91 6.17 -19.88 26.31
C ILE A 91 7.36 -19.98 27.27
N SER A 92 7.54 -21.14 27.88
CA SER A 92 8.63 -21.36 28.84
C SER A 92 9.22 -22.76 28.72
N TRP A 93 10.53 -22.88 28.92
CA TRP A 93 11.19 -24.17 29.04
C TRP A 93 10.96 -24.77 30.43
N ASP A 94 10.90 -26.08 30.51
CA ASP A 94 11.00 -26.77 31.79
C ASP A 94 12.45 -26.64 32.30
N LEU A 95 12.63 -25.97 33.44
CA LEU A 95 13.93 -25.72 34.05
C LEU A 95 14.59 -26.97 34.62
N TYR A 96 13.85 -28.08 34.77
CA TYR A 96 14.34 -29.31 35.40
C TYR A 96 14.35 -30.50 34.45
N GLN A 97 13.71 -30.38 33.29
CA GLN A 97 13.68 -31.45 32.29
C GLN A 97 14.17 -30.98 30.92
N PRO A 98 15.31 -31.53 30.44
CA PRO A 98 15.81 -31.17 29.13
C PRO A 98 14.80 -31.59 28.06
N ASN A 99 14.60 -30.73 27.07
CA ASN A 99 13.69 -30.94 25.92
C ASN A 99 12.18 -30.81 26.18
N LYS A 100 11.73 -30.40 27.37
CA LYS A 100 10.31 -30.08 27.61
C LYS A 100 10.08 -28.57 27.62
N LEU A 101 8.96 -28.13 27.03
CA LEU A 101 8.54 -26.73 27.04
C LEU A 101 7.01 -26.63 27.11
N VAL A 102 6.48 -25.50 27.59
CA VAL A 102 5.04 -25.26 27.77
C VAL A 102 4.67 -23.95 27.11
N SER A 103 3.54 -23.92 26.39
CA SER A 103 2.98 -22.70 25.80
C SER A 103 1.53 -22.51 26.25
N CYS A 104 1.09 -21.27 26.40
CA CYS A 104 -0.29 -20.95 26.77
C CYS A 104 -0.84 -19.75 26.02
N GLY A 105 -2.16 -19.65 25.94
CA GLY A 105 -2.81 -18.55 25.26
C GLY A 105 -4.34 -18.57 25.38
N VAL A 106 -4.99 -18.00 24.38
CA VAL A 106 -6.46 -17.95 24.30
C VAL A 106 -7.02 -19.37 24.35
N LYS A 107 -7.77 -19.66 25.43
CA LYS A 107 -8.42 -20.94 25.72
C LYS A 107 -7.54 -22.19 25.48
N HIS A 108 -6.23 -22.12 25.75
CA HIS A 108 -5.35 -23.29 25.61
C HIS A 108 -4.08 -23.26 26.47
N ILE A 109 -3.58 -24.45 26.76
CA ILE A 109 -2.22 -24.73 27.23
C ILE A 109 -1.72 -26.02 26.58
N LYS A 110 -0.47 -26.01 26.11
CA LYS A 110 0.18 -27.14 25.45
C LYS A 110 1.53 -27.44 26.07
N PHE A 111 1.76 -28.72 26.34
CA PHE A 111 3.02 -29.28 26.82
C PHE A 111 3.72 -29.94 25.65
N TRP A 112 4.96 -29.56 25.40
CA TRP A 112 5.72 -29.93 24.22
C TRP A 112 6.92 -30.77 24.62
N THR A 113 7.26 -31.74 23.77
CA THR A 113 8.47 -32.55 23.93
C THR A 113 9.27 -32.51 22.63
N LEU A 114 10.52 -32.08 22.74
CA LEU A 114 11.49 -32.02 21.65
C LEU A 114 12.24 -33.36 21.56
N CYS A 115 11.97 -34.12 20.49
CA CYS A 115 12.61 -35.40 20.22
C CYS A 115 13.42 -35.28 18.91
N GLY A 116 14.73 -35.09 19.04
CA GLY A 116 15.60 -34.82 17.89
C GLY A 116 15.22 -33.52 17.20
N ASN A 117 14.76 -33.60 15.94
CA ASN A 117 14.33 -32.44 15.15
C ASN A 117 12.80 -32.23 15.15
N SER A 118 12.04 -33.00 15.95
CA SER A 118 10.57 -32.93 15.99
C SER A 118 10.08 -32.39 17.35
N LEU A 119 9.16 -31.44 17.32
CA LEU A 119 8.52 -30.86 18.50
C LEU A 119 7.06 -31.34 18.55
N THR A 120 6.72 -32.13 19.57
CA THR A 120 5.41 -32.80 19.67
C THR A 120 4.54 -32.17 20.79
N PRO A 121 3.34 -31.66 20.47
CA PRO A 121 2.43 -31.08 21.48
C PRO A 121 1.49 -32.12 22.12
N LYS A 122 1.19 -31.92 23.40
CA LYS A 122 0.08 -32.52 24.14
C LYS A 122 -0.74 -31.42 24.81
N ARG A 123 -2.07 -31.47 24.68
CA ARG A 123 -2.96 -30.48 25.32
C ARG A 123 -3.08 -30.78 26.82
N GLY A 124 -3.16 -29.72 27.63
CA GLY A 124 -3.45 -29.85 29.06
C GLY A 124 -4.86 -30.40 29.31
N VAL A 125 -5.01 -31.17 30.39
CA VAL A 125 -6.25 -31.84 30.80
C VAL A 125 -6.75 -31.21 32.09
N PHE A 126 -7.86 -30.47 32.01
CA PHE A 126 -8.42 -29.70 33.14
C PHE A 126 -9.21 -30.57 34.15
N GLY A 127 -9.79 -31.69 33.68
CA GLY A 127 -10.57 -32.58 34.55
C GLY A 127 -11.78 -31.88 35.18
N LYS A 128 -12.08 -32.17 36.46
CA LYS A 128 -13.12 -31.49 37.26
C LYS A 128 -12.56 -30.36 38.13
N THR A 129 -11.26 -30.07 38.03
CA THR A 129 -10.50 -29.23 38.97
C THR A 129 -10.50 -27.75 38.58
N GLY A 130 -10.84 -27.43 37.33
CA GLY A 130 -10.94 -26.07 36.83
C GLY A 130 -11.50 -26.04 35.40
N ASP A 131 -11.86 -24.86 34.93
CA ASP A 131 -12.49 -24.65 33.62
C ASP A 131 -11.48 -24.16 32.57
N LEU A 132 -11.74 -24.50 31.31
CA LEU A 132 -10.97 -24.01 30.16
C LEU A 132 -11.21 -22.51 29.97
N GLN A 133 -10.17 -21.71 30.16
CA GLN A 133 -10.20 -20.26 29.96
C GLN A 133 -8.87 -19.76 29.38
N THR A 134 -8.79 -18.47 29.07
CA THR A 134 -7.57 -17.83 28.60
C THR A 134 -6.51 -17.83 29.70
N ILE A 135 -5.33 -18.36 29.35
CA ILE A 135 -4.15 -18.42 30.23
C ILE A 135 -3.13 -17.42 29.66
N LEU A 136 -2.57 -16.58 30.54
CA LEU A 136 -1.84 -15.38 30.16
C LEU A 136 -0.33 -15.48 30.43
N CYS A 137 0.10 -16.26 31.42
CA CYS A 137 1.51 -16.40 31.79
C CYS A 137 1.81 -17.78 32.39
N LEU A 138 3.09 -18.19 32.34
CA LEU A 138 3.59 -19.49 32.80
C LEU A 138 4.81 -19.34 33.71
N ALA A 139 4.94 -20.26 34.67
CA ALA A 139 6.20 -20.50 35.37
C ALA A 139 6.38 -21.99 35.68
N CYS A 140 7.54 -22.54 35.34
CA CYS A 140 7.89 -23.92 35.64
C CYS A 140 8.54 -24.04 37.03
N ALA A 141 8.27 -25.13 37.73
CA ALA A 141 8.77 -25.45 39.06
C ALA A 141 9.34 -26.88 39.12
N ARG A 142 9.89 -27.28 40.26
CA ARG A 142 10.43 -28.63 40.47
C ARG A 142 9.33 -29.70 40.35
N ASP A 143 9.74 -30.96 40.17
CA ASP A 143 8.86 -32.14 40.20
C ASP A 143 7.77 -32.19 39.12
N GLU A 144 8.08 -31.74 37.89
CA GLU A 144 7.14 -31.66 36.75
C GLU A 144 5.91 -30.77 37.02
N VAL A 145 6.07 -29.76 37.88
CA VAL A 145 5.00 -28.80 38.19
C VAL A 145 5.11 -27.56 37.30
N THR A 146 4.00 -27.15 36.69
CA THR A 146 3.90 -25.87 35.97
C THR A 146 2.77 -25.06 36.60
N TYR A 147 3.02 -23.78 36.85
CA TYR A 147 2.02 -22.82 37.29
C TYR A 147 1.60 -21.94 36.12
N SER A 148 0.31 -21.63 36.02
CA SER A 148 -0.20 -20.75 34.98
C SER A 148 -1.22 -19.76 35.51
N GLY A 149 -1.09 -18.49 35.13
CA GLY A 149 -2.01 -17.42 35.51
C GLY A 149 -3.18 -17.30 34.53
N ALA A 150 -4.40 -17.25 35.05
CA ALA A 150 -5.62 -17.18 34.26
C ALA A 150 -6.21 -15.76 34.19
N LEU A 151 -7.09 -15.54 33.21
CA LEU A 151 -7.79 -14.26 32.98
C LEU A 151 -8.71 -13.84 34.14
N ASN A 152 -9.33 -14.80 34.82
CA ASN A 152 -10.20 -14.53 35.97
C ASN A 152 -9.44 -14.22 37.28
N GLY A 153 -8.11 -14.26 37.27
CA GLY A 153 -7.29 -14.05 38.47
C GLY A 153 -6.94 -15.32 39.24
N ASP A 154 -7.28 -16.51 38.73
CA ASP A 154 -6.89 -17.78 39.34
C ASP A 154 -5.50 -18.24 38.90
N ILE A 155 -4.87 -19.09 39.71
CA ILE A 155 -3.62 -19.78 39.35
C ILE A 155 -3.87 -21.28 39.26
N TYR A 156 -3.55 -21.84 38.11
CA TYR A 156 -3.64 -23.27 37.85
C TYR A 156 -2.30 -23.96 38.09
N VAL A 157 -2.35 -25.09 38.78
CA VAL A 157 -1.19 -25.92 39.12
C VAL A 157 -1.28 -27.22 38.34
N TRP A 158 -0.36 -27.40 37.41
CA TRP A 158 -0.27 -28.53 36.50
C TRP A 158 0.80 -29.50 36.99
N LYS A 159 0.52 -30.81 36.94
CA LYS A 159 1.54 -31.85 37.10
C LYS A 159 1.60 -32.69 35.83
N GLY A 160 2.69 -32.55 35.07
CA GLY A 160 2.71 -32.97 33.67
C GLY A 160 1.58 -32.30 32.89
N ILE A 161 0.76 -33.07 32.18
CA ILE A 161 -0.36 -32.53 31.38
C ILE A 161 -1.65 -32.31 32.19
N ASN A 162 -1.74 -32.78 33.43
CA ASN A 162 -3.00 -32.79 34.19
C ASN A 162 -3.08 -31.63 35.18
N LEU A 163 -4.23 -30.95 35.22
CA LEU A 163 -4.53 -29.95 36.25
C LEU A 163 -4.79 -30.65 37.59
N VAL A 164 -3.92 -30.40 38.57
CA VAL A 164 -4.01 -31.05 39.89
C VAL A 164 -4.58 -30.15 40.97
N ARG A 165 -4.45 -28.83 40.85
CA ARG A 165 -4.93 -27.86 41.84
C ARG A 165 -5.21 -26.50 41.20
N THR A 166 -6.20 -25.80 41.73
CA THR A 166 -6.52 -24.40 41.38
C THR A 166 -6.43 -23.55 42.64
N VAL A 167 -5.69 -22.45 42.59
CA VAL A 167 -5.66 -21.42 43.63
C VAL A 167 -6.62 -20.31 43.20
N GLN A 168 -7.82 -20.34 43.78
CA GLN A 168 -8.89 -19.41 43.43
C GLN A 168 -8.66 -18.03 44.04
N GLY A 169 -8.98 -16.98 43.27
CA GLY A 169 -8.90 -15.59 43.73
C GLY A 169 -7.49 -15.13 44.09
N ALA A 170 -6.47 -15.66 43.39
CA ALA A 170 -5.09 -15.26 43.61
C ALA A 170 -4.89 -13.77 43.28
N HIS A 171 -5.54 -13.27 42.23
CA HIS A 171 -5.68 -11.85 41.89
C HIS A 171 -7.16 -11.49 41.71
N ALA A 172 -7.51 -10.21 41.85
CA ALA A 172 -8.88 -9.74 41.65
C ALA A 172 -9.24 -9.61 40.15
N ALA A 173 -8.25 -9.73 39.26
CA ALA A 173 -8.36 -9.67 37.82
C ALA A 173 -7.22 -10.47 37.17
N GLY A 174 -7.17 -10.53 35.85
CA GLY A 174 -6.22 -11.36 35.10
C GLY A 174 -4.75 -11.17 35.48
N ILE A 175 -4.01 -12.28 35.52
CA ILE A 175 -2.60 -12.34 35.89
C ILE A 175 -1.76 -12.29 34.61
N PHE A 176 -1.05 -11.19 34.37
CA PHE A 176 -0.32 -10.98 33.11
C PHE A 176 1.12 -11.48 33.14
N SER A 177 1.71 -11.63 34.32
CA SER A 177 3.11 -12.03 34.45
C SER A 177 3.34 -12.87 35.69
N MET A 178 4.21 -13.86 35.54
CA MET A 178 4.67 -14.72 36.63
C MET A 178 6.16 -14.97 36.44
N ASN A 179 6.94 -14.80 37.51
CA ASN A 179 8.36 -15.04 37.52
C ASN A 179 8.71 -16.02 38.65
N ALA A 180 9.53 -17.02 38.34
CA ALA A 180 10.06 -17.99 39.29
C ALA A 180 11.52 -17.65 39.64
N CYS A 181 11.85 -17.71 40.92
CA CYS A 181 13.20 -17.55 41.44
C CYS A 181 13.50 -18.58 42.54
N GLU A 182 14.70 -18.54 43.14
CA GLU A 182 15.08 -19.46 44.22
C GLU A 182 14.28 -19.26 45.51
N GLU A 183 13.78 -18.04 45.74
CA GLU A 183 13.02 -17.68 46.94
C GLU A 183 11.53 -18.00 46.83
N GLY A 184 11.00 -18.12 45.61
CA GLY A 184 9.58 -18.35 45.37
C GLY A 184 9.10 -17.86 44.01
N PHE A 185 7.84 -17.40 43.97
CA PHE A 185 7.21 -16.86 42.76
C PHE A 185 6.74 -15.43 42.98
N ALA A 186 6.86 -14.59 41.96
CA ALA A 186 6.23 -13.28 41.91
C ALA A 186 5.16 -13.26 40.80
N THR A 187 3.96 -12.77 41.11
CA THR A 187 2.88 -12.61 40.13
C THR A 187 2.42 -11.17 40.05
N GLY A 188 2.17 -10.69 38.83
CA GLY A 188 1.64 -9.36 38.55
C GLY A 188 0.30 -9.44 37.83
N GLY A 189 -0.68 -8.66 38.28
CA GLY A 189 -2.03 -8.67 37.73
C GLY A 189 -2.53 -7.30 37.25
N ARG A 190 -3.65 -7.34 36.52
CA ARG A 190 -4.42 -6.15 36.12
C ARG A 190 -4.96 -5.38 37.33
N ASP A 191 -5.10 -6.05 38.46
CA ASP A 191 -5.50 -5.43 39.72
C ASP A 191 -4.47 -4.43 40.26
N GLY A 192 -3.30 -4.27 39.60
CA GLY A 192 -2.25 -3.33 40.01
C GLY A 192 -1.39 -3.85 41.17
N CYS A 193 -1.61 -5.12 41.56
CA CYS A 193 -0.91 -5.74 42.66
C CYS A 193 0.21 -6.65 42.15
N VAL A 194 1.32 -6.66 42.91
CA VAL A 194 2.34 -7.70 42.85
C VAL A 194 2.19 -8.59 44.07
N ARG A 195 2.11 -9.91 43.87
CA ARG A 195 2.02 -10.89 44.95
C ARG A 195 3.25 -11.78 44.95
N LEU A 196 3.81 -12.01 46.13
CA LEU A 196 4.91 -12.96 46.34
C LEU A 196 4.38 -14.24 46.96
N TRP A 197 4.92 -15.36 46.52
CA TRP A 197 4.52 -16.71 46.91
C TRP A 197 5.76 -17.53 47.27
N ASP A 198 5.62 -18.45 48.21
CA ASP A 198 6.69 -19.40 48.54
C ASP A 198 6.83 -20.50 47.47
N LEU A 199 7.80 -21.40 47.65
CA LEU A 199 8.04 -22.54 46.75
C LEU A 199 6.85 -23.53 46.64
N ASN A 200 5.92 -23.51 47.59
CA ASN A 200 4.70 -24.31 47.60
C ASN A 200 3.48 -23.50 47.12
N PHE A 201 3.71 -22.31 46.56
CA PHE A 201 2.70 -21.37 46.10
C PHE A 201 1.73 -20.90 47.21
N LYS A 202 2.22 -20.76 48.45
CA LYS A 202 1.51 -20.08 49.54
C LYS A 202 1.82 -18.58 49.52
N PRO A 203 0.82 -17.71 49.78
CA PRO A 203 1.03 -16.27 49.73
C PRO A 203 1.99 -15.80 50.84
N ILE A 204 3.00 -15.02 50.46
CA ILE A 204 3.95 -14.36 51.38
C ILE A 204 3.48 -12.92 51.64
N THR A 205 3.29 -12.14 50.58
CA THR A 205 2.91 -10.72 50.69
C THR A 205 2.19 -10.24 49.44
N VAL A 206 1.39 -9.18 49.61
CA VAL A 206 0.75 -8.41 48.54
C VAL A 206 1.35 -7.01 48.57
N ILE A 207 1.69 -6.47 47.40
CA ILE A 207 2.20 -5.11 47.21
C ILE A 207 1.25 -4.42 46.24
N ASP A 208 0.49 -3.44 46.72
CA ASP A 208 -0.45 -2.70 45.89
C ASP A 208 0.21 -1.41 45.38
N LEU A 209 0.50 -1.37 44.07
CA LEU A 209 1.13 -0.20 43.48
C LEU A 209 0.17 0.98 43.32
N ARG A 210 -1.15 0.75 43.44
CA ARG A 210 -2.15 1.81 43.31
C ARG A 210 -2.18 2.76 44.52
N GLU A 211 -1.63 2.32 45.65
CA GLU A 211 -1.52 3.13 46.87
C GLU A 211 -0.29 4.04 46.88
N THR A 212 0.45 4.09 45.77
CA THR A 212 1.73 4.81 45.68
C THR A 212 1.54 6.23 45.15
N ASP A 213 2.28 7.18 45.72
CA ASP A 213 2.18 8.60 45.33
C ASP A 213 2.87 8.91 43.98
N GLN A 214 3.63 7.96 43.42
CA GLN A 214 4.55 8.19 42.30
C GLN A 214 4.06 7.65 40.94
N GLY A 215 2.91 6.95 40.86
CA GLY A 215 2.42 6.30 39.62
C GLY A 215 1.08 6.84 39.07
N TYR A 216 0.65 6.30 37.92
CA TYR A 216 -0.71 6.54 37.39
C TYR A 216 -1.82 6.02 38.34
N LYS A 217 -2.99 6.66 38.32
CA LYS A 217 -4.19 6.11 38.96
C LYS A 217 -4.75 4.98 38.10
N GLY A 218 -4.79 3.76 38.62
CA GLY A 218 -5.32 2.58 37.91
C GLY A 218 -4.27 1.69 37.25
N LEU A 219 -3.10 1.54 37.89
CA LEU A 219 -1.99 0.72 37.40
C LEU A 219 -2.41 -0.72 37.06
N SER A 220 -1.93 -1.20 35.91
CA SER A 220 -1.99 -2.62 35.51
C SER A 220 -0.56 -3.14 35.38
N VAL A 221 -0.22 -4.18 36.16
CA VAL A 221 1.11 -4.79 36.11
C VAL A 221 1.20 -5.72 34.90
N ARG A 222 2.23 -5.56 34.06
CA ARG A 222 2.43 -6.33 32.83
C ARG A 222 3.66 -7.21 32.84
N SER A 223 4.66 -6.88 33.66
CA SER A 223 5.86 -7.69 33.81
C SER A 223 6.36 -7.63 35.24
N VAL A 224 6.81 -8.75 35.78
CA VAL A 224 7.49 -8.84 37.07
C VAL A 224 8.76 -9.66 36.96
N CYS A 225 9.80 -9.27 37.68
CA CYS A 225 11.04 -10.04 37.81
C CYS A 225 11.52 -9.92 39.26
N TRP A 226 11.70 -11.06 39.95
CA TRP A 226 12.13 -11.10 41.34
C TRP A 226 13.50 -11.74 41.46
N ARG A 227 14.44 -11.04 42.09
CA ARG A 227 15.79 -11.55 42.34
C ARG A 227 16.35 -11.01 43.66
N GLY A 228 16.64 -11.93 44.59
CA GLY A 228 17.09 -11.56 45.93
C GLY A 228 16.10 -10.60 46.56
N ASP A 229 16.59 -9.50 47.10
CA ASP A 229 15.75 -8.48 47.73
C ASP A 229 15.07 -7.52 46.75
N HIS A 230 15.27 -7.62 45.44
CA HIS A 230 14.77 -6.66 44.46
C HIS A 230 13.70 -7.25 43.54
N ILE A 231 12.64 -6.49 43.32
CA ILE A 231 11.56 -6.81 42.39
C ILE A 231 11.45 -5.67 41.39
N LEU A 232 11.58 -5.99 40.10
CA LEU A 232 11.30 -5.07 39.01
C LEU A 232 9.88 -5.29 38.51
N VAL A 233 9.15 -4.19 38.31
CA VAL A 233 7.76 -4.21 37.88
C VAL A 233 7.58 -3.26 36.70
N GLY A 234 7.12 -3.79 35.57
CA GLY A 234 6.71 -3.01 34.40
C GLY A 234 5.20 -2.87 34.34
N THR A 235 4.70 -1.65 34.12
CA THR A 235 3.25 -1.35 34.03
C THR A 235 2.79 -1.16 32.60
N GLN A 236 1.47 -1.15 32.39
CA GLN A 236 0.86 -0.85 31.08
C GLN A 236 1.12 0.58 30.60
N ASP A 237 1.30 1.53 31.53
CA ASP A 237 1.45 2.96 31.22
C ASP A 237 2.93 3.39 31.06
N SER A 238 3.79 2.44 30.67
CA SER A 238 5.22 2.65 30.43
C SER A 238 6.01 3.10 31.67
N GLU A 239 5.68 2.56 32.85
CA GLU A 239 6.45 2.78 34.09
C GLU A 239 7.25 1.54 34.48
N ILE A 240 8.42 1.78 35.07
CA ILE A 240 9.27 0.75 35.64
C ILE A 240 9.51 1.09 37.11
N PHE A 241 9.02 0.22 37.99
CA PHE A 241 9.26 0.31 39.44
C PHE A 241 10.31 -0.71 39.87
N GLU A 242 11.12 -0.32 40.83
CA GLU A 242 11.95 -1.20 41.65
C GLU A 242 11.40 -1.22 43.08
N ILE A 243 11.26 -2.42 43.63
CA ILE A 243 10.73 -2.63 44.97
C ILE A 243 11.70 -3.50 45.72
N VAL A 244 12.20 -2.99 46.84
CA VAL A 244 12.99 -3.78 47.78
C VAL A 244 12.02 -4.52 48.70
N VAL A 245 12.13 -5.85 48.81
CA VAL A 245 11.18 -6.72 49.56
C VAL A 245 10.99 -6.23 51.00
N HIS A 246 12.08 -5.83 51.65
CA HIS A 246 12.10 -5.31 53.02
C HIS A 246 11.49 -3.90 53.15
N GLU A 247 11.44 -3.14 52.05
CA GLU A 247 10.87 -1.79 51.97
C GLU A 247 9.65 -1.73 51.04
N ARG A 248 8.85 -2.81 50.99
CA ARG A 248 7.71 -2.98 50.07
C ARG A 248 6.67 -1.85 50.04
N ASN A 249 6.64 -1.00 51.07
CA ASN A 249 5.73 0.17 51.15
C ASN A 249 6.29 1.41 50.43
N LYS A 250 7.49 1.33 49.86
CA LYS A 250 8.18 2.43 49.16
C LYS A 250 8.71 1.98 47.80
N PRO A 251 7.82 1.65 46.84
CA PRO A 251 8.24 1.36 45.47
C PRO A 251 8.93 2.59 44.87
N PHE A 252 10.07 2.36 44.22
CA PHE A 252 10.88 3.39 43.59
C PHE A 252 10.64 3.42 42.09
N LEU A 253 10.16 4.54 41.56
CA LEU A 253 9.96 4.71 40.12
C LEU A 253 11.30 5.00 39.43
N ILE A 254 11.78 4.08 38.59
CA ILE A 254 13.03 4.22 37.84
C ILE A 254 12.83 5.05 36.57
N MET A 255 11.78 4.72 35.81
CA MET A 255 11.55 5.31 34.49
C MET A 255 10.05 5.45 34.24
N GLN A 256 9.66 6.53 33.60
CA GLN A 256 8.30 6.81 33.18
C GLN A 256 8.31 7.29 31.74
N GLY A 257 7.57 6.63 30.85
CA GLY A 257 7.42 6.97 29.43
C GLY A 257 6.01 7.43 29.08
N HIS A 258 5.81 7.95 27.87
CA HIS A 258 4.46 8.15 27.33
C HIS A 258 3.76 6.81 27.11
N CYS A 259 2.43 6.83 27.15
CA CYS A 259 1.59 5.64 26.98
C CYS A 259 0.61 5.84 25.82
N GLU A 260 -0.48 5.07 25.81
CA GLU A 260 -1.46 4.97 24.72
C GLU A 260 -1.80 6.31 24.04
N GLY A 261 -1.40 6.44 22.76
CA GLY A 261 -1.65 7.64 21.95
C GLY A 261 -0.41 8.03 21.15
N GLU A 262 -0.58 8.80 20.08
CA GLU A 262 0.54 9.29 19.29
C GLU A 262 1.22 10.48 19.98
N LEU A 263 2.56 10.51 19.98
CA LEU A 263 3.35 11.66 20.41
C LEU A 263 3.49 12.64 19.25
N TRP A 264 3.09 13.89 19.44
CA TRP A 264 3.10 14.91 18.38
C TRP A 264 3.89 16.17 18.76
N ALA A 265 3.77 16.59 20.01
CA ALA A 265 4.35 17.84 20.46
C ALA A 265 5.79 17.62 20.96
N LEU A 266 6.74 18.39 20.41
CA LEU A 266 8.12 18.47 20.88
C LEU A 266 8.56 19.93 20.87
N ALA A 267 9.05 20.40 22.02
CA ALA A 267 9.69 21.70 22.15
C ALA A 267 10.95 21.59 23.01
N VAL A 268 11.89 22.52 22.82
CA VAL A 268 13.14 22.57 23.58
C VAL A 268 13.22 23.93 24.26
N HIS A 269 13.68 23.95 25.51
CA HIS A 269 13.86 25.19 26.25
C HIS A 269 15.02 26.01 25.65
N PRO A 270 14.87 27.33 25.43
CA PRO A 270 15.85 28.12 24.66
C PRO A 270 17.21 28.28 25.34
N THR A 271 17.28 28.17 26.67
CA THR A 271 18.51 28.42 27.45
C THR A 271 18.88 27.33 28.45
N LYS A 272 18.05 26.29 28.60
CA LYS A 272 18.25 25.23 29.59
C LYS A 272 18.22 23.89 28.87
N PRO A 273 18.90 22.86 29.41
CA PRO A 273 18.91 21.52 28.84
C PRO A 273 17.60 20.77 29.13
N LEU A 274 16.47 21.34 28.73
CA LEU A 274 15.13 20.80 28.94
C LEU A 274 14.42 20.57 27.60
N ALA A 275 13.73 19.44 27.49
CA ALA A 275 12.82 19.16 26.39
C ALA A 275 11.40 18.95 26.93
N MET A 276 10.39 19.43 26.21
CA MET A 276 8.99 19.21 26.53
C MET A 276 8.33 18.36 25.45
N THR A 277 7.56 17.36 25.87
CA THR A 277 6.79 16.49 24.97
C THR A 277 5.32 16.48 25.34
N GLY A 278 4.46 16.29 24.34
CA GLY A 278 3.01 16.16 24.52
C GLY A 278 2.43 15.08 23.61
N SER A 279 1.41 14.39 24.12
CA SER A 279 0.85 13.18 23.51
C SER A 279 -0.68 13.19 23.50
N ASP A 280 -1.24 12.32 22.66
CA ASP A 280 -2.67 11.95 22.70
C ASP A 280 -3.07 11.28 24.04
N ASP A 281 -2.11 10.83 24.85
CA ASP A 281 -2.33 10.36 26.24
C ASP A 281 -2.78 11.48 27.21
N ARG A 282 -2.97 12.70 26.69
CA ARG A 282 -3.36 13.91 27.41
C ARG A 282 -2.36 14.31 28.50
N SER A 283 -1.10 13.93 28.37
CA SER A 283 -0.03 14.36 29.26
C SER A 283 0.99 15.25 28.54
N VAL A 284 1.41 16.31 29.22
CA VAL A 284 2.61 17.07 28.89
C VAL A 284 3.72 16.74 29.88
N ARG A 285 4.93 16.60 29.38
CA ARG A 285 6.09 16.12 30.14
C ARG A 285 7.30 17.00 29.88
N ILE A 286 8.07 17.26 30.93
CA ILE A 286 9.33 18.02 30.87
C ILE A 286 10.47 17.09 31.26
N TRP A 287 11.46 16.95 30.38
CA TRP A 287 12.61 16.06 30.51
C TRP A 287 13.89 16.87 30.73
N SER A 288 14.74 16.40 31.64
CA SER A 288 16.13 16.84 31.74
C SER A 288 16.96 16.12 30.67
N LEU A 289 17.62 16.88 29.79
CA LEU A 289 18.55 16.33 28.79
C LEU A 289 19.90 15.93 29.39
N ILE A 290 20.21 16.39 30.62
CA ILE A 290 21.45 16.03 31.33
C ILE A 290 21.21 14.83 32.24
N ASP A 291 20.14 14.86 33.03
CA ASP A 291 19.88 13.83 34.04
C ASP A 291 19.13 12.62 33.46
N HIS A 292 18.70 12.70 32.20
CA HIS A 292 17.89 11.68 31.52
C HIS A 292 16.63 11.30 32.30
N ALA A 293 16.04 12.29 32.99
CA ALA A 293 14.93 12.09 33.93
C ALA A 293 13.75 13.01 33.62
N LEU A 294 12.55 12.55 33.98
CA LEU A 294 11.34 13.35 33.95
C LEU A 294 11.33 14.32 35.15
N ILE A 295 11.15 15.61 34.89
CA ILE A 295 11.11 16.66 35.91
C ILE A 295 9.66 16.96 36.33
N ALA A 296 8.78 17.09 35.34
CA ALA A 296 7.41 17.52 35.57
C ALA A 296 6.46 16.84 34.59
N ARG A 297 5.24 16.59 35.08
CA ARG A 297 4.13 16.07 34.31
C ARG A 297 2.87 16.83 34.67
N CYS A 298 2.08 17.18 33.66
CA CYS A 298 0.75 17.72 33.84
C CYS A 298 -0.23 16.97 32.92
N ASN A 299 -1.42 16.64 33.44
CA ASN A 299 -2.48 16.06 32.64
C ASN A 299 -3.40 17.18 32.16
N MET A 300 -3.72 17.15 30.87
CA MET A 300 -4.58 18.10 30.19
C MET A 300 -5.96 17.49 29.95
N GLU A 301 -6.95 18.34 29.68
CA GLU A 301 -8.30 17.86 29.34
C GLU A 301 -8.35 17.24 27.94
N GLU A 302 -7.59 17.83 27.00
CA GLU A 302 -7.58 17.47 25.58
C GLU A 302 -6.23 16.93 25.07
N PRO A 303 -6.22 16.10 24.02
CA PRO A 303 -5.01 15.63 23.34
C PRO A 303 -4.12 16.75 22.80
N ILE A 304 -2.80 16.62 23.00
CA ILE A 304 -1.81 17.66 22.66
C ILE A 304 -1.20 17.38 21.29
N ARG A 305 -1.14 18.41 20.44
CA ARG A 305 -0.69 18.32 19.03
C ARG A 305 0.64 19.02 18.80
N CYS A 306 0.87 20.18 19.40
CA CYS A 306 2.12 20.91 19.23
C CYS A 306 2.49 21.66 20.52
N ALA A 307 3.76 22.04 20.64
CA ALA A 307 4.27 22.78 21.79
C ALA A 307 5.30 23.81 21.35
N ALA A 308 5.38 24.91 22.09
CA ALA A 308 6.42 25.92 21.92
C ALA A 308 6.78 26.55 23.28
N VAL A 309 8.06 26.85 23.46
CA VAL A 309 8.56 27.56 24.64
C VAL A 309 8.83 29.02 24.26
N SER A 310 8.45 29.94 25.13
CA SER A 310 8.77 31.36 24.97
C SER A 310 10.27 31.60 25.01
N THR A 311 10.73 32.69 24.39
CA THR A 311 12.15 33.02 24.28
C THR A 311 12.84 33.26 25.64
N ASP A 312 12.07 33.69 26.65
CA ASP A 312 12.53 33.81 28.04
C ASP A 312 12.54 32.46 28.81
N GLY A 313 11.96 31.40 28.25
CA GLY A 313 11.85 30.08 28.87
C GLY A 313 10.79 29.96 29.96
N ILE A 314 9.94 30.98 30.16
CA ILE A 314 8.98 31.02 31.28
C ILE A 314 7.64 30.36 30.92
N HIS A 315 7.18 30.56 29.68
CA HIS A 315 5.89 30.08 29.19
C HIS A 315 6.04 28.90 28.22
N LEU A 316 5.19 27.90 28.39
CA LEU A 316 5.03 26.74 27.52
C LEU A 316 3.63 26.79 26.91
N ALA A 317 3.55 27.10 25.62
CA ALA A 317 2.30 27.03 24.87
C ALA A 317 2.09 25.60 24.35
N LEU A 318 0.86 25.09 24.50
CA LEU A 318 0.41 23.77 24.08
C LEU A 318 -0.81 23.92 23.18
N GLY A 319 -0.74 23.39 21.96
CA GLY A 319 -1.85 23.40 21.00
C GLY A 319 -2.60 22.08 21.07
N MET A 320 -3.93 22.14 21.15
CA MET A 320 -4.79 20.99 21.36
C MET A 320 -5.54 20.58 20.08
N LYS A 321 -6.06 19.36 20.09
CA LYS A 321 -6.82 18.79 18.96
C LYS A 321 -8.16 19.49 18.70
N ASP A 322 -8.76 20.11 19.71
CA ASP A 322 -10.08 20.75 19.63
C ASP A 322 -10.04 22.22 19.15
N GLY A 323 -8.85 22.72 18.79
CA GLY A 323 -8.62 24.10 18.36
C GLY A 323 -8.34 25.10 19.48
N SER A 324 -8.23 24.65 20.73
CA SER A 324 -7.76 25.47 21.84
C SER A 324 -6.25 25.41 22.01
N PHE A 325 -5.66 26.46 22.58
CA PHE A 325 -4.30 26.39 23.11
C PHE A 325 -4.27 26.85 24.57
N THR A 326 -3.38 26.23 25.33
CA THR A 326 -3.15 26.56 26.75
C THR A 326 -1.70 26.95 26.94
N VAL A 327 -1.46 28.00 27.71
CA VAL A 327 -0.12 28.42 28.12
C VAL A 327 0.09 28.05 29.57
N LEU A 328 1.10 27.24 29.84
CA LEU A 328 1.52 26.85 31.18
C LEU A 328 2.81 27.58 31.56
N ARG A 329 3.06 27.76 32.85
CA ARG A 329 4.36 28.20 33.34
C ARG A 329 5.29 27.00 33.49
N VAL A 330 6.49 27.06 32.88
CA VAL A 330 7.46 25.94 32.86
C VAL A 330 7.91 25.50 34.25
N ARG A 331 7.94 26.42 35.22
CA ARG A 331 8.45 26.15 36.58
C ARG A 331 7.53 25.24 37.41
N ASP A 332 6.23 25.45 37.32
CA ASP A 332 5.22 24.87 38.23
C ASP A 332 4.03 24.24 37.49
N MET A 333 4.03 24.27 36.15
CA MET A 333 2.97 23.78 35.27
C MET A 333 1.60 24.45 35.53
N THR A 334 1.58 25.63 36.16
CA THR A 334 0.34 26.37 36.38
C THR A 334 -0.19 26.99 35.09
N GLU A 335 -1.50 26.95 34.90
CA GLU A 335 -2.16 27.57 33.75
C GLU A 335 -2.08 29.10 33.84
N VAL A 336 -1.57 29.71 32.78
CA VAL A 336 -1.51 31.17 32.59
C VAL A 336 -2.72 31.64 31.79
N VAL A 337 -3.06 30.93 30.71
CA VAL A 337 -4.24 31.22 29.89
C VAL A 337 -4.69 29.97 29.14
N HIS A 338 -6.00 29.85 28.93
CA HIS A 338 -6.63 28.92 28.00
C HIS A 338 -7.48 29.72 26.99
N ILE A 339 -7.23 29.54 25.69
CA ILE A 339 -7.89 30.27 24.60
C ILE A 339 -8.42 29.28 23.57
N LYS A 340 -9.69 29.44 23.19
CA LYS A 340 -10.37 28.63 22.17
C LYS A 340 -11.05 29.53 21.15
N ASP A 341 -10.23 30.10 20.27
CA ASP A 341 -10.71 30.96 19.17
C ASP A 341 -11.05 30.15 17.90
N ARG A 342 -10.46 28.94 17.75
CA ARG A 342 -10.65 28.05 16.59
C ARG A 342 -11.42 26.79 16.97
N LYS A 343 -11.95 26.11 15.94
CA LYS A 343 -12.75 24.87 16.07
C LYS A 343 -11.99 23.61 15.68
N GLU A 344 -10.87 23.77 15.00
CA GLU A 344 -10.10 22.70 14.39
C GLU A 344 -8.70 22.66 14.98
N ALA A 345 -8.06 21.49 14.96
CA ALA A 345 -6.78 21.23 15.62
C ALA A 345 -5.70 22.28 15.34
N ILE A 346 -4.91 22.58 16.37
CA ILE A 346 -3.72 23.44 16.23
C ILE A 346 -2.53 22.55 15.89
N HIS A 347 -1.92 22.79 14.73
CA HIS A 347 -0.81 21.98 14.23
C HIS A 347 0.55 22.54 14.61
N GLU A 348 0.65 23.86 14.82
CA GLU A 348 1.94 24.47 15.13
C GLU A 348 1.82 25.76 15.95
N LEU A 349 2.82 25.96 16.82
CA LEU A 349 2.96 27.12 17.68
C LEU A 349 4.40 27.63 17.57
N LYS A 350 4.58 28.95 17.51
CA LYS A 350 5.93 29.52 17.55
C LYS A 350 5.97 30.95 18.08
N TYR A 351 6.82 31.18 19.08
CA TYR A 351 7.07 32.52 19.60
C TYR A 351 7.99 33.31 18.66
N SER A 352 7.77 34.61 18.57
CA SER A 352 8.67 35.53 17.86
C SER A 352 10.00 35.65 18.61
N PRO A 353 11.14 35.85 17.89
CA PRO A 353 12.47 35.99 18.52
C PRO A 353 12.56 37.14 19.54
N ASP A 354 11.78 38.21 19.37
CA ASP A 354 11.68 39.31 20.32
C ASP A 354 10.81 39.00 21.55
N GLY A 355 10.12 37.85 21.58
CA GLY A 355 9.24 37.41 22.66
C GLY A 355 7.87 38.11 22.72
N ASN A 356 7.58 39.04 21.81
CA ASN A 356 6.36 39.86 21.87
C ASN A 356 5.11 39.15 21.35
N PHE A 357 5.27 38.16 20.44
CA PHE A 357 4.17 37.52 19.73
C PHE A 357 4.24 36.00 19.82
N LEU A 358 3.07 35.37 19.80
CA LEU A 358 2.88 33.93 19.60
C LEU A 358 2.08 33.73 18.32
N ALA A 359 2.66 33.02 17.34
CA ALA A 359 1.95 32.56 16.16
C ALA A 359 1.32 31.18 16.43
N VAL A 360 0.05 31.03 16.04
CA VAL A 360 -0.77 29.83 16.25
C VAL A 360 -1.33 29.39 14.90
N GLY A 361 -0.79 28.32 14.34
CA GLY A 361 -1.22 27.74 13.07
C GLY A 361 -2.28 26.67 13.28
N SER A 362 -3.45 26.86 12.67
CA SER A 362 -4.57 25.94 12.79
C SER A 362 -4.80 25.14 11.51
N ASN A 363 -5.54 24.05 11.66
CA ASN A 363 -6.06 23.24 10.56
C ASN A 363 -7.04 24.02 9.67
N ASP A 364 -7.56 25.15 10.15
CA ASP A 364 -8.48 26.02 9.41
C ASP A 364 -7.82 26.94 8.37
N SER A 365 -6.55 26.68 8.01
CA SER A 365 -5.73 27.45 7.06
C SER A 365 -5.34 28.87 7.50
N SER A 366 -5.51 29.22 8.78
CA SER A 366 -5.11 30.52 9.32
C SER A 366 -3.93 30.42 10.28
N VAL A 367 -3.19 31.53 10.40
CA VAL A 367 -2.23 31.74 11.49
C VAL A 367 -2.64 32.95 12.32
N ASP A 368 -3.03 32.72 13.56
CA ASP A 368 -3.36 33.77 14.52
C ASP A 368 -2.13 34.27 15.25
N ILE A 369 -2.05 35.59 15.41
CA ILE A 369 -0.95 36.25 16.12
C ILE A 369 -1.48 36.82 17.43
N TYR A 370 -0.90 36.38 18.55
CA TYR A 370 -1.26 36.81 19.89
C TYR A 370 -0.15 37.62 20.52
N GLY A 371 -0.48 38.77 21.11
CA GLY A 371 0.47 39.60 21.85
C GLY A 371 0.74 39.03 23.24
N VAL A 372 1.96 38.55 23.49
CA VAL A 372 2.36 37.90 24.75
C VAL A 372 2.27 38.88 25.91
N VAL A 373 2.82 40.09 25.75
CA VAL A 373 2.77 41.18 26.76
C VAL A 373 1.33 41.65 27.00
N GLN A 374 0.46 41.50 26.01
CA GLN A 374 -0.96 41.86 26.10
C GLN A 374 -1.84 40.71 26.63
N ARG A 375 -1.27 39.82 27.46
CA ARG A 375 -1.94 38.63 28.01
C ARG A 375 -2.57 37.75 26.92
N TYR A 376 -1.82 37.49 25.86
CA TYR A 376 -2.25 36.67 24.73
C TYR A 376 -3.54 37.19 24.08
N LYS A 377 -3.68 38.51 23.93
CA LYS A 377 -4.74 39.10 23.11
C LYS A 377 -4.41 38.92 21.62
N LYS A 378 -5.38 38.50 20.80
CA LYS A 378 -5.22 38.43 19.34
C LYS A 378 -4.96 39.82 18.75
N VAL A 379 -3.83 39.99 18.06
CA VAL A 379 -3.35 41.27 17.48
C VAL A 379 -3.30 41.25 15.95
N GLY A 380 -3.32 40.07 15.34
CA GLY A 380 -3.26 39.92 13.89
C GLY A 380 -3.70 38.52 13.47
N GLU A 381 -3.99 38.38 12.18
CA GLU A 381 -4.37 37.12 11.55
C GLU A 381 -3.75 37.08 10.16
N CYS A 382 -3.04 36.00 9.86
CA CYS A 382 -2.46 35.74 8.55
C CYS A 382 -3.44 34.88 7.77
N ILE A 383 -3.93 35.42 6.66
CA ILE A 383 -4.89 34.76 5.77
C ILE A 383 -4.23 34.66 4.39
N GLY A 384 -4.30 33.50 3.75
CA GLY A 384 -3.75 33.31 2.40
C GLY A 384 -3.38 31.86 2.06
N SER A 385 -3.18 31.02 3.09
CA SER A 385 -2.96 29.57 2.89
C SER A 385 -4.22 28.89 2.35
N LEU A 386 -4.05 27.88 1.51
CA LEU A 386 -5.15 27.15 0.86
C LEU A 386 -5.42 25.78 1.52
N SER A 387 -4.65 25.44 2.55
CA SER A 387 -4.75 24.22 3.36
C SER A 387 -4.24 24.51 4.78
N PHE A 388 -4.32 23.51 5.64
CA PHE A 388 -3.86 23.56 7.03
C PHE A 388 -2.40 23.95 7.14
N ILE A 389 -2.01 24.63 8.22
CA ILE A 389 -0.62 25.03 8.42
C ILE A 389 0.20 23.84 8.91
N THR A 390 1.36 23.59 8.30
CA THR A 390 2.26 22.49 8.69
C THR A 390 3.52 22.96 9.40
N HIS A 391 4.15 24.02 8.89
CA HIS A 391 5.41 24.56 9.42
C HIS A 391 5.43 26.09 9.39
N MET A 392 6.14 26.73 10.32
CA MET A 392 6.32 28.18 10.37
C MET A 392 7.66 28.59 10.97
N ASP A 393 8.22 29.70 10.51
CA ASP A 393 9.47 30.26 11.01
C ASP A 393 9.41 31.78 11.02
N TRP A 394 9.95 32.37 12.08
CA TRP A 394 10.08 33.83 12.22
C TRP A 394 11.42 34.30 11.65
N SER A 395 11.43 35.51 11.08
CA SER A 395 12.68 36.22 10.78
C SER A 395 13.39 36.63 12.07
N SER A 396 14.72 36.74 12.03
CA SER A 396 15.54 37.12 13.18
C SER A 396 15.18 38.51 13.76
N ASP A 397 14.59 39.39 12.94
CA ASP A 397 14.10 40.71 13.36
C ASP A 397 12.63 40.72 13.81
N SER A 398 11.96 39.57 13.85
CA SER A 398 10.53 39.39 14.20
C SER A 398 9.53 40.15 13.30
N LYS A 399 9.96 40.67 12.15
CA LYS A 399 9.10 41.44 11.23
C LYS A 399 8.44 40.59 10.15
N TYR A 400 8.94 39.39 9.90
CA TYR A 400 8.42 38.48 8.89
C TYR A 400 8.16 37.10 9.47
N LEU A 401 7.12 36.46 8.95
CA LEU A 401 6.78 35.08 9.24
C LEU A 401 6.71 34.33 7.90
N GLN A 402 7.41 33.20 7.79
CA GLN A 402 7.17 32.24 6.72
C GLN A 402 6.31 31.10 7.23
N THR A 403 5.49 30.54 6.34
CA THR A 403 4.66 29.37 6.60
C THR A 403 4.78 28.37 5.46
N ASN A 404 4.65 27.09 5.77
CA ASN A 404 4.32 26.03 4.82
C ASN A 404 2.92 25.56 5.13
N ASP A 405 2.09 25.45 4.10
CA ASP A 405 0.77 24.84 4.21
C ASP A 405 0.80 23.37 3.80
N GLY A 406 -0.30 22.69 4.09
CA GLY A 406 -0.66 21.39 3.59
C GLY A 406 -0.86 21.37 2.08
N ASN A 407 -0.52 22.44 1.34
CA ASN A 407 -0.34 22.44 -0.12
C ASN A 407 1.09 22.61 -0.61
N GLY A 408 2.08 22.61 0.31
CA GLY A 408 3.49 22.72 -0.03
C GLY A 408 3.84 24.10 -0.54
N ARG A 409 2.89 25.03 -0.37
CA ARG A 409 3.04 26.44 -0.70
C ARG A 409 3.74 27.11 0.47
N ARG A 410 4.74 27.90 0.12
CA ARG A 410 5.47 28.75 1.07
C ARG A 410 4.92 30.17 0.97
N LEU A 411 4.40 30.71 2.06
CA LEU A 411 3.86 32.06 2.15
C LEU A 411 4.66 32.90 3.14
N PHE A 412 4.74 34.21 2.89
CA PHE A 412 5.47 35.16 3.71
C PHE A 412 4.55 36.29 4.16
N TYR A 413 4.62 36.66 5.43
CA TYR A 413 3.75 37.68 6.02
C TYR A 413 4.55 38.74 6.76
N ARG A 414 4.08 39.99 6.72
CA ARG A 414 4.61 41.10 7.50
C ARG A 414 3.89 41.21 8.84
N MET A 415 4.65 41.06 9.90
CA MET A 415 4.19 41.06 11.29
C MET A 415 4.20 42.47 11.88
N PRO A 416 3.27 42.80 12.80
CA PRO A 416 2.19 41.95 13.33
C PRO A 416 0.90 41.96 12.47
N SER A 417 0.90 42.70 11.36
CA SER A 417 -0.31 42.97 10.58
C SER A 417 -0.90 41.77 9.81
N GLY A 418 -0.15 40.67 9.66
CA GLY A 418 -0.61 39.49 8.93
C GLY A 418 -0.69 39.67 7.41
N LYS A 419 -0.16 40.76 6.85
CA LYS A 419 -0.22 41.06 5.41
C LYS A 419 0.79 40.25 4.62
N GLU A 420 0.35 39.56 3.57
CA GLU A 420 1.22 38.77 2.68
C GLU A 420 2.26 39.66 1.96
N VAL A 421 3.50 39.17 1.86
CA VAL A 421 4.63 39.82 1.17
C VAL A 421 4.95 39.03 -0.10
N THR A 422 4.78 39.66 -1.26
CA THR A 422 5.02 39.04 -2.57
C THR A 422 6.28 39.57 -3.28
N ASN A 423 6.94 40.60 -2.74
CA ASN A 423 8.11 41.22 -3.34
C ASN A 423 9.38 40.35 -3.18
N LYS A 424 9.88 39.79 -4.29
CA LYS A 424 11.06 38.91 -4.31
C LYS A 424 12.37 39.57 -3.86
N GLU A 425 12.52 40.89 -4.03
CA GLU A 425 13.75 41.59 -3.60
C GLU A 425 13.80 41.77 -2.10
N GLU A 426 12.65 42.07 -1.49
CA GLU A 426 12.48 42.13 -0.03
C GLU A 426 12.76 40.77 0.62
N LEU A 427 12.30 39.67 -0.02
CA LEU A 427 12.45 38.30 0.49
C LEU A 427 13.89 37.77 0.46
N LYS A 428 14.74 38.19 -0.50
CA LYS A 428 16.13 37.71 -0.62
C LYS A 428 17.03 38.15 0.53
N GLY A 429 16.68 39.24 1.22
CA GLY A 429 17.47 39.81 2.33
C GLY A 429 17.07 39.31 3.71
N ILE A 430 16.03 38.48 3.83
CA ILE A 430 15.50 38.06 5.13
C ILE A 430 16.39 36.97 5.74
N GLN A 431 16.86 37.22 6.95
CA GLN A 431 17.51 36.21 7.79
C GLN A 431 16.46 35.55 8.69
N TRP A 432 16.43 34.21 8.66
CA TRP A 432 15.51 33.40 9.45
C TRP A 432 16.12 33.04 10.81
N ALA A 433 15.33 33.15 11.88
CA ALA A 433 15.79 32.84 13.25
C ALA A 433 15.99 31.35 13.47
N SER A 434 15.17 30.54 12.81
CA SER A 434 15.21 29.08 12.78
C SER A 434 14.83 28.59 11.40
N TRP A 435 15.08 27.32 11.13
CA TRP A 435 14.60 26.68 9.92
C TRP A 435 13.94 25.34 10.24
N THR A 436 12.61 25.37 10.33
CA THR A 436 11.75 24.18 10.53
C THR A 436 10.77 23.94 9.39
N CYS A 437 10.78 24.79 8.37
CA CYS A 437 10.01 24.62 7.14
C CYS A 437 10.64 23.54 6.23
N VAL A 438 9.85 22.51 5.86
CA VAL A 438 10.26 21.42 4.94
C VAL A 438 10.29 21.85 3.47
N SER A 439 9.63 22.96 3.14
CA SER A 439 9.61 23.52 1.77
C SER A 439 10.39 24.83 1.71
N GLY A 440 11.46 24.85 0.90
CA GLY A 440 12.29 26.02 0.63
C GLY A 440 13.47 25.70 -0.29
N LEU A 441 14.06 26.71 -0.93
CA LEU A 441 15.20 26.53 -1.84
C LEU A 441 16.43 25.99 -1.09
N GLU A 442 16.57 26.40 0.16
CA GLU A 442 17.65 26.10 1.09
C GLU A 442 17.63 24.66 1.58
N VAL A 443 16.49 23.99 1.47
CA VAL A 443 16.28 22.62 1.96
C VAL A 443 15.76 21.67 0.89
N ASN A 444 15.70 22.09 -0.37
CA ASN A 444 15.16 21.30 -1.49
C ASN A 444 15.84 19.92 -1.65
N GLY A 445 17.07 19.76 -1.17
CA GLY A 445 17.82 18.50 -1.23
C GLY A 445 17.44 17.44 -0.22
N ILE A 446 16.60 17.74 0.78
CA ILE A 446 16.07 16.74 1.72
C ILE A 446 15.13 15.75 1.01
N TRP A 447 14.51 16.19 -0.10
CA TRP A 447 13.58 15.39 -0.89
C TRP A 447 14.33 14.43 -1.83
N PRO A 448 13.87 13.16 -1.97
CA PRO A 448 14.41 12.24 -2.96
C PRO A 448 14.30 12.79 -4.39
N LYS A 449 15.19 12.36 -5.29
CA LYS A 449 15.19 12.86 -6.69
C LYS A 449 13.94 12.48 -7.48
N TYR A 450 13.39 11.30 -7.22
CA TYR A 450 12.36 10.65 -8.05
C TYR A 450 11.09 10.30 -7.27
N SER A 451 10.90 10.88 -6.09
CA SER A 451 9.71 10.67 -5.26
C SER A 451 8.94 11.96 -5.13
N ASP A 452 7.64 11.90 -5.42
CA ASP A 452 6.66 12.96 -5.16
C ASP A 452 5.97 12.79 -3.80
N VAL A 453 6.45 11.86 -2.97
CA VAL A 453 5.83 11.52 -1.68
C VAL A 453 6.35 12.45 -0.57
N ASN A 454 5.42 13.14 0.10
CA ASN A 454 5.73 13.99 1.26
C ASN A 454 5.88 13.16 2.54
N ASP A 455 6.98 12.43 2.65
CA ASP A 455 7.26 11.54 3.78
C ASP A 455 8.02 12.23 4.92
N ILE A 456 8.44 13.49 4.76
CA ILE A 456 9.20 14.23 5.78
C ILE A 456 8.24 14.99 6.68
N ASN A 457 8.25 14.65 7.97
CA ASN A 457 7.36 15.21 8.98
C ASN A 457 7.94 16.42 9.71
N SER A 458 9.26 16.45 9.89
CA SER A 458 9.92 17.52 10.64
C SER A 458 11.36 17.73 10.19
N VAL A 459 11.79 18.97 10.30
CA VAL A 459 13.14 19.41 9.97
C VAL A 459 13.60 20.44 10.99
N ASP A 460 14.87 20.43 11.33
CA ASP A 460 15.48 21.48 12.15
C ASP A 460 16.95 21.72 11.76
N ALA A 461 17.28 22.97 11.44
CA ALA A 461 18.62 23.36 11.00
C ALA A 461 19.48 23.90 12.15
N ASN A 462 20.75 23.49 12.14
CA ASN A 462 21.80 24.05 12.98
C ASN A 462 22.72 24.91 12.11
N PHE A 463 22.51 26.22 12.15
CA PHE A 463 23.28 27.18 11.36
C PHE A 463 24.77 27.22 11.75
N ILE A 464 25.10 26.97 13.01
CA ILE A 464 26.48 26.97 13.52
C ILE A 464 27.25 25.77 12.95
N GLY A 465 26.63 24.59 13.01
CA GLY A 465 27.20 23.35 12.49
C GLY A 465 27.13 23.20 10.97
N GLN A 466 26.41 24.09 10.26
CA GLN A 466 26.08 23.96 8.83
C GLN A 466 25.46 22.60 8.49
N VAL A 467 24.59 22.11 9.38
CA VAL A 467 23.92 20.83 9.25
C VAL A 467 22.43 20.98 9.55
N MET A 468 21.64 20.02 9.10
CA MET A 468 20.22 19.96 9.41
C MET A 468 19.78 18.51 9.61
N VAL A 469 18.76 18.30 10.43
CA VAL A 469 18.21 16.97 10.71
C VAL A 469 16.79 16.91 10.16
N THR A 470 16.41 15.76 9.61
CA THR A 470 15.04 15.50 9.17
C THR A 470 14.52 14.21 9.79
N ALA A 471 13.20 14.15 9.95
CA ALA A 471 12.43 13.02 10.45
C ALA A 471 11.38 12.62 9.41
N ASP A 472 11.17 11.31 9.20
CA ASP A 472 10.23 10.81 8.20
C ASP A 472 9.21 9.78 8.73
N ASP A 473 8.23 9.46 7.87
CA ASP A 473 7.15 8.50 8.13
C ASP A 473 7.63 7.05 8.30
N TYR A 474 8.89 6.76 7.98
CA TYR A 474 9.48 5.41 8.05
C TYR A 474 10.28 5.15 9.34
N GLY A 475 10.27 6.08 10.30
CA GLY A 475 11.04 5.95 11.53
C GLY A 475 12.52 6.32 11.38
N ILE A 476 12.88 7.00 10.29
CA ILE A 476 14.27 7.31 9.98
C ILE A 476 14.59 8.77 10.32
N VAL A 477 15.70 8.97 11.04
CA VAL A 477 16.30 10.28 11.25
C VAL A 477 17.48 10.44 10.30
N LYS A 478 17.55 11.54 9.56
CA LYS A 478 18.60 11.80 8.56
C LYS A 478 19.32 13.11 8.87
N LEU A 479 20.64 13.12 8.73
CA LEU A 479 21.49 14.31 8.90
C LEU A 479 22.07 14.75 7.55
N PHE A 480 21.78 15.98 7.16
CA PHE A 480 22.22 16.61 5.91
C PHE A 480 23.16 17.80 6.20
N ARG A 481 23.89 18.25 5.16
CA ARG A 481 24.54 19.56 5.16
C ARG A 481 23.52 20.65 4.87
N TYR A 482 23.67 21.81 5.50
CA TYR A 482 22.84 22.99 5.29
C TYR A 482 23.67 24.15 4.72
N PRO A 483 23.23 24.84 3.66
CA PRO A 483 22.00 24.61 2.90
C PRO A 483 22.09 23.39 1.97
N CYS A 484 20.95 22.73 1.80
CA CYS A 484 20.75 21.53 1.00
C CYS A 484 19.98 21.88 -0.28
N LEU A 485 20.68 22.37 -1.31
CA LEU A 485 20.02 23.02 -2.47
C LEU A 485 19.50 22.07 -3.56
N ARG A 486 20.13 20.90 -3.73
CA ARG A 486 19.86 19.97 -4.85
C ARG A 486 19.14 18.72 -4.36
N LYS A 487 17.99 18.37 -4.97
CA LYS A 487 17.23 17.15 -4.71
C LYS A 487 18.11 15.90 -4.65
N GLY A 488 17.85 15.02 -3.69
CA GLY A 488 18.61 13.82 -3.37
C GLY A 488 20.04 14.12 -2.92
N ALA A 489 20.20 15.02 -1.96
CA ALA A 489 21.48 15.27 -1.33
C ALA A 489 21.92 14.06 -0.48
N LYS A 490 23.24 13.91 -0.30
CA LYS A 490 23.80 12.86 0.56
C LYS A 490 23.46 13.16 2.02
N PHE A 491 23.13 12.12 2.79
CA PHE A 491 22.83 12.21 4.22
C PHE A 491 23.46 11.05 5.00
N LYS A 492 23.59 11.23 6.32
CA LYS A 492 23.81 10.12 7.25
C LYS A 492 22.45 9.64 7.78
N LYS A 493 22.25 8.32 7.78
CA LYS A 493 21.00 7.68 8.21
C LYS A 493 21.13 7.14 9.64
N TYR A 494 20.14 7.39 10.47
CA TYR A 494 20.04 6.86 11.83
C TYR A 494 18.73 6.11 12.01
N LEU A 495 18.82 4.88 12.51
CA LEU A 495 17.71 3.97 12.74
C LEU A 495 17.42 3.88 14.25
N GLY A 496 16.16 3.73 14.62
CA GLY A 496 15.79 3.60 16.02
C GLY A 496 14.28 3.56 16.26
N HIS A 497 13.56 4.52 15.72
CA HIS A 497 12.10 4.55 15.82
C HIS A 497 11.48 3.40 15.01
N SER A 498 10.45 2.77 15.57
CA SER A 498 9.72 1.66 14.94
C SER A 498 8.41 2.10 14.27
N ALA A 499 8.06 3.38 14.44
CA ALA A 499 6.94 4.07 13.79
C ALA A 499 7.42 5.39 13.17
N HIS A 500 6.51 6.13 12.53
CA HIS A 500 6.80 7.45 11.98
C HIS A 500 7.38 8.40 13.06
N VAL A 501 8.41 9.15 12.69
CA VAL A 501 9.00 10.18 13.56
C VAL A 501 8.20 11.46 13.35
N THR A 502 7.46 11.90 14.36
CA THR A 502 6.56 13.06 14.23
C THR A 502 7.32 14.39 14.35
N ASN A 503 8.40 14.44 15.12
CA ASN A 503 9.15 15.67 15.33
C ASN A 503 10.63 15.43 15.67
N VAL A 504 11.49 16.37 15.26
CA VAL A 504 12.93 16.39 15.58
C VAL A 504 13.37 17.82 15.90
N ARG A 505 14.16 18.02 16.96
CA ARG A 505 14.66 19.34 17.38
C ARG A 505 16.09 19.30 17.92
N TRP A 506 16.86 20.34 17.63
CA TRP A 506 18.16 20.57 18.26
C TRP A 506 18.00 21.02 19.71
N SER A 507 18.92 20.61 20.57
CA SER A 507 19.07 21.19 21.90
C SER A 507 19.54 22.64 21.83
N HIS A 508 19.30 23.40 22.90
CA HIS A 508 19.71 24.81 23.02
C HIS A 508 21.20 25.09 22.76
N ASP A 509 22.05 24.09 23.01
CA ASP A 509 23.51 24.15 22.83
C ASP A 509 23.99 23.42 21.56
N HIS A 510 23.05 22.89 20.76
CA HIS A 510 23.30 22.08 19.56
C HIS A 510 24.17 20.84 19.78
N GLN A 511 24.32 20.36 21.03
CA GLN A 511 25.06 19.14 21.34
C GLN A 511 24.20 17.88 21.19
N TRP A 512 22.89 18.04 21.22
CA TRP A 512 21.94 16.94 21.17
C TRP A 512 20.86 17.21 20.12
N VAL A 513 20.31 16.13 19.60
CA VAL A 513 19.08 16.13 18.82
C VAL A 513 18.06 15.29 19.57
N VAL A 514 16.84 15.78 19.71
CA VAL A 514 15.73 15.03 20.30
C VAL A 514 14.77 14.66 19.18
N SER A 515 14.39 13.38 19.08
CA SER A 515 13.33 12.93 18.18
C SER A 515 12.24 12.20 18.95
N ILE A 516 11.01 12.30 18.45
CA ILE A 516 9.84 11.62 19.02
C ILE A 516 9.17 10.73 17.98
N GLY A 517 8.86 9.50 18.37
CA GLY A 517 8.13 8.57 17.53
C GLY A 517 6.65 8.55 17.88
N GLY A 518 5.79 8.63 16.87
CA GLY A 518 4.34 8.75 17.04
C GLY A 518 3.77 7.52 17.73
N ALA A 519 3.73 6.39 17.03
CA ALA A 519 3.08 5.15 17.52
C ALA A 519 4.00 4.23 18.35
N ASP A 520 5.31 4.52 18.42
CA ASP A 520 6.24 3.77 19.28
C ASP A 520 6.42 4.41 20.67
N HIS A 521 5.80 5.57 20.89
CA HIS A 521 5.75 6.35 22.12
C HIS A 521 7.12 6.73 22.71
N SER A 522 8.17 6.68 21.89
CA SER A 522 9.54 6.82 22.35
C SER A 522 10.08 8.23 22.13
N VAL A 523 10.95 8.65 23.04
CA VAL A 523 11.71 9.91 22.97
C VAL A 523 13.18 9.55 22.90
N PHE A 524 13.83 9.88 21.79
CA PHE A 524 15.23 9.54 21.55
C PHE A 524 16.09 10.79 21.67
N GLN A 525 17.23 10.65 22.37
CA GLN A 525 18.23 11.69 22.51
C GLN A 525 19.52 11.27 21.81
N TRP A 526 19.86 11.96 20.72
CA TRP A 526 21.04 11.70 19.90
C TRP A 526 22.16 12.67 20.25
N LYS A 527 23.38 12.17 20.44
CA LYS A 527 24.56 13.02 20.63
C LYS A 527 25.08 13.50 19.28
N PHE A 528 25.17 14.80 19.08
CA PHE A 528 25.83 15.36 17.90
C PHE A 528 27.35 15.35 18.08
N VAL A 529 28.03 14.72 17.13
CA VAL A 529 29.50 14.65 17.10
C VAL A 529 29.97 15.43 15.87
N PRO A 530 30.53 16.65 16.06
CA PRO A 530 31.06 17.43 14.96
C PRO A 530 32.27 16.73 14.31
N ASP A 531 32.39 16.80 12.99
CA ASP A 531 33.61 16.38 12.28
C ASP A 531 34.78 17.26 12.73
N ARG A 532 35.57 16.79 13.69
CA ARG A 532 36.81 17.48 14.10
C ARG A 532 37.79 17.40 12.94
N LYS A 533 38.16 18.57 12.38
CA LYS A 533 39.45 18.67 11.68
C LYS A 533 40.53 18.29 12.68
N LEU A 534 41.23 17.18 12.43
CA LEU A 534 42.40 16.75 13.18
C LEU A 534 43.42 17.90 13.29
N LYS A 535 43.49 18.53 14.45
CA LYS A 535 44.71 19.11 15.04
C LYS A 535 44.50 19.27 16.55
N ASP A 536 45.40 18.62 17.28
CA ASP A 536 45.75 18.78 18.70
C ASP A 536 44.71 18.39 19.77
N SER A 537 44.79 17.14 20.25
CA SER A 537 45.31 16.81 21.59
C SER A 537 45.00 15.36 21.97
N LEU A 538 46.04 14.66 22.42
CA LEU A 538 46.01 13.32 23.00
C LEU A 538 45.27 13.35 24.34
N HIS A 539 44.24 12.52 24.50
CA HIS A 539 44.01 11.80 25.75
C HIS A 539 43.28 10.48 25.50
N ILE A 540 43.83 9.44 26.13
CA ILE A 540 43.53 8.02 26.00
C ILE A 540 42.17 7.70 26.65
N ALA A 541 41.26 7.09 25.89
CA ALA A 541 40.17 6.24 26.38
C ALA A 541 39.89 5.13 25.34
N PRO A 542 39.43 3.93 25.75
CA PRO A 542 39.62 2.70 25.00
C PRO A 542 38.82 2.69 23.69
N GLN A 543 39.49 2.27 22.63
CA GLN A 543 38.88 1.95 21.33
C GLN A 543 37.84 0.84 21.51
N GLY A 544 36.58 1.23 21.72
CA GLY A 544 35.46 0.39 21.33
C GLY A 544 35.36 0.45 19.81
N ASN A 545 35.44 -0.71 19.16
CA ASN A 545 35.12 -0.86 17.74
C ASN A 545 33.70 -0.32 17.52
N LEU A 546 33.62 0.97 17.16
CA LEU A 546 32.50 1.51 16.43
C LEU A 546 32.34 0.58 15.24
N VAL A 547 31.16 -0.01 15.12
CA VAL A 547 30.75 -0.62 13.86
C VAL A 547 30.80 0.51 12.86
N ASP A 548 31.92 0.57 12.14
CA ASP A 548 32.06 1.36 10.93
C ASP A 548 30.94 0.88 10.02
N SER A 549 29.83 1.61 10.04
CA SER A 549 28.85 1.59 8.98
C SER A 549 29.48 2.28 7.76
N ASN A 550 30.61 1.73 7.29
CA ASN A 550 30.96 1.72 5.89
C ASN A 550 29.95 0.79 5.22
N SER A 551 28.71 1.26 5.14
CA SER A 551 27.80 0.71 4.19
C SER A 551 28.33 1.12 2.83
N ASP A 552 28.84 0.15 2.07
CA ASP A 552 28.82 0.17 0.60
C ASP A 552 27.39 0.41 0.04
N GLU A 553 26.39 0.66 0.90
CA GLU A 553 25.03 1.12 0.62
C GLU A 553 24.85 2.65 0.71
N SER A 554 25.92 3.43 0.62
CA SER A 554 25.75 4.82 0.19
C SER A 554 25.25 4.79 -1.26
N ASP A 555 23.96 5.05 -1.47
CA ASP A 555 23.31 5.25 -2.79
C ASP A 555 23.96 6.35 -3.65
N SER A 556 25.08 6.93 -3.21
CA SER A 556 25.83 7.92 -3.94
C SER A 556 26.57 7.40 -5.17
N ASP A 557 26.77 6.09 -5.33
CA ASP A 557 27.36 5.56 -6.57
C ASP A 557 26.33 5.51 -7.72
N GLN A 558 25.07 5.85 -7.44
CA GLN A 558 24.08 6.19 -8.45
C GLN A 558 24.18 7.65 -8.94
N SER A 559 25.18 8.45 -8.54
CA SER A 559 25.21 9.87 -8.94
C SER A 559 25.78 10.15 -10.33
N ASP A 560 26.35 9.15 -10.99
CA ASP A 560 26.82 9.26 -12.36
C ASP A 560 25.91 8.44 -13.29
N VAL A 561 24.60 8.72 -13.30
CA VAL A 561 23.67 8.06 -14.23
C VAL A 561 23.80 8.72 -15.61
N PRO A 562 24.16 7.99 -16.68
CA PRO A 562 23.76 8.41 -18.02
C PRO A 562 22.22 8.39 -18.06
N GLU A 563 21.58 9.49 -18.49
CA GLU A 563 20.11 9.64 -18.54
C GLU A 563 19.40 8.32 -18.90
N LEU A 564 18.62 7.77 -17.96
CA LEU A 564 17.85 6.54 -18.19
C LEU A 564 16.69 6.89 -19.12
N ASP A 565 16.34 5.99 -20.04
CA ASP A 565 15.23 6.25 -20.97
C ASP A 565 13.89 6.41 -20.23
N SER A 566 13.08 7.38 -20.65
CA SER A 566 11.83 7.76 -19.98
C SER A 566 10.81 6.61 -19.87
N GLU A 567 10.79 5.66 -20.81
CA GLU A 567 9.90 4.49 -20.72
C GLU A 567 10.34 3.54 -19.60
N ILE A 568 11.64 3.44 -19.35
CA ILE A 568 12.18 2.61 -18.28
C ILE A 568 11.90 3.28 -16.93
N GLU A 569 12.10 4.59 -16.83
CA GLU A 569 11.79 5.36 -15.62
C GLU A 569 10.32 5.21 -15.21
N GLN A 570 9.38 5.36 -16.16
CA GLN A 570 7.96 5.10 -15.92
C GLN A 570 7.73 3.68 -15.42
N GLU A 571 8.32 2.66 -16.06
CA GLU A 571 8.14 1.27 -15.65
C GLU A 571 8.73 0.96 -14.25
N THR A 572 9.75 1.71 -13.81
CA THR A 572 10.28 1.61 -12.44
C THR A 572 9.37 2.22 -11.38
N GLN A 573 8.53 3.19 -11.77
CA GLN A 573 7.59 3.86 -10.88
C GLN A 573 6.29 3.05 -10.70
N ILE A 574 5.98 2.14 -11.64
CA ILE A 574 4.79 1.29 -11.56
C ILE A 574 4.88 0.40 -10.32
N THR A 575 4.01 0.71 -9.36
CA THR A 575 3.92 -0.01 -8.09
C THR A 575 2.63 -0.80 -8.06
N TYR A 576 2.74 -2.11 -7.88
CA TYR A 576 1.62 -3.05 -7.85
C TYR A 576 1.05 -3.29 -6.44
N ARG A 577 1.28 -2.35 -5.51
CA ARG A 577 0.78 -2.46 -4.12
C ARG A 577 -0.69 -2.03 -4.10
N ARG A 578 -1.60 -3.01 -4.00
CA ARG A 578 -3.02 -2.77 -3.78
C ARG A 578 -3.24 -2.11 -2.41
N GLN A 579 -4.06 -1.06 -2.34
CA GLN A 579 -4.56 -0.55 -1.05
C GLN A 579 -5.46 -1.64 -0.44
N VAL A 580 -5.27 -1.93 0.85
CA VAL A 580 -6.09 -2.92 1.56
C VAL A 580 -7.54 -2.43 1.57
N TYR A 581 -8.43 -3.11 0.84
CA TYR A 581 -9.85 -2.76 0.84
C TYR A 581 -10.47 -3.08 2.20
N LYS A 582 -11.44 -2.27 2.62
CA LYS A 582 -12.15 -2.43 3.90
C LYS A 582 -12.77 -3.82 4.08
N GLU A 583 -13.09 -4.51 2.99
CA GLU A 583 -13.73 -5.82 3.00
C GLU A 583 -12.79 -6.97 3.40
N ASP A 584 -11.47 -6.77 3.29
CA ASP A 584 -10.46 -7.75 3.70
C ASP A 584 -10.21 -7.74 5.22
N LEU A 585 -10.78 -6.77 5.94
CA LEU A 585 -10.71 -6.69 7.40
C LEU A 585 -11.66 -7.74 8.02
N PRO A 586 -11.15 -8.68 8.84
CA PRO A 586 -11.96 -9.70 9.50
C PRO A 586 -13.15 -9.13 10.29
N GLN A 587 -12.97 -7.97 10.92
CA GLN A 587 -13.98 -7.25 11.69
C GLN A 587 -15.19 -6.81 10.85
N LEU A 588 -14.97 -6.44 9.58
CA LEU A 588 -16.04 -6.05 8.66
C LEU A 588 -16.75 -7.27 8.07
N LYS A 589 -16.04 -8.39 7.88
CA LYS A 589 -16.66 -9.68 7.54
C LYS A 589 -17.61 -10.15 8.64
N GLU A 590 -17.26 -9.96 9.91
CA GLU A 590 -18.14 -10.24 11.06
C GLU A 590 -19.33 -9.27 11.13
N GLN A 591 -19.12 -7.95 10.99
CA GLN A 591 -20.24 -6.99 10.90
C GLN A 591 -21.17 -7.29 9.72
N CYS A 592 -20.63 -7.76 8.59
CA CYS A 592 -21.40 -8.22 7.44
C CYS A 592 -22.25 -9.43 7.80
N LYS A 593 -21.68 -10.43 8.50
CA LYS A 593 -22.42 -11.61 9.00
C LYS A 593 -23.54 -11.21 9.96
N GLU A 594 -23.29 -10.31 10.92
CA GLU A 594 -24.32 -9.82 11.85
C GLU A 594 -25.43 -9.03 11.16
N LYS A 595 -25.09 -8.09 10.27
CA LYS A 595 -26.09 -7.33 9.49
C LYS A 595 -26.87 -8.24 8.54
N ARG A 596 -26.24 -9.25 7.94
CA ARG A 596 -26.90 -10.28 7.12
C ARG A 596 -27.93 -11.07 7.92
N LYS A 597 -27.62 -11.46 9.17
CA LYS A 597 -28.58 -12.10 10.10
C LYS A 597 -29.79 -11.19 10.40
N SER A 598 -29.58 -9.89 10.59
CA SER A 598 -30.69 -8.93 10.81
C SER A 598 -31.57 -8.71 9.56
N ALA A 599 -30.98 -8.77 8.37
CA ALA A 599 -31.63 -8.53 7.08
C ALA A 599 -32.33 -9.77 6.49
N ALA A 600 -32.05 -10.97 7.01
CA ALA A 600 -32.69 -12.23 6.59
C ALA A 600 -34.20 -12.28 6.92
N SER A 601 -34.70 -11.37 7.75
CA SER A 601 -36.12 -11.26 8.12
C SER A 601 -37.02 -10.61 7.04
N LYS A 602 -36.45 -10.05 5.96
CA LYS A 602 -37.20 -9.38 4.89
C LYS A 602 -37.16 -10.18 3.58
N ARG A 603 -38.32 -10.29 2.91
CA ARG A 603 -38.49 -10.99 1.63
C ARG A 603 -37.72 -10.25 0.52
N ARG A 604 -36.52 -10.74 0.17
CA ARG A 604 -35.67 -10.18 -0.89
C ARG A 604 -36.23 -10.48 -2.29
N GLU A 605 -36.02 -9.57 -3.24
CA GLU A 605 -36.36 -9.81 -4.65
C GLU A 605 -35.46 -10.89 -5.26
N ARG A 606 -36.01 -11.65 -6.23
CA ARG A 606 -35.31 -12.76 -6.89
C ARG A 606 -34.35 -12.24 -7.97
N ALA A 607 -33.25 -12.97 -8.17
CA ALA A 607 -32.32 -12.72 -9.27
C ALA A 607 -33.02 -12.90 -10.64
N PRO A 608 -32.55 -12.23 -11.70
CA PRO A 608 -33.09 -12.40 -13.04
C PRO A 608 -32.83 -13.83 -13.57
N GLY A 609 -33.75 -14.36 -14.38
CA GLY A 609 -33.61 -15.67 -15.03
C GLY A 609 -32.50 -15.69 -16.08
N ASN A 610 -32.31 -14.57 -16.79
CA ASN A 610 -31.32 -14.37 -17.83
C ASN A 610 -29.86 -14.41 -17.32
N SER A 611 -28.92 -14.80 -18.17
CA SER A 611 -27.48 -14.84 -17.88
C SER A 611 -26.68 -14.06 -18.93
N ILE A 612 -25.41 -13.79 -18.64
CA ILE A 612 -24.46 -13.30 -19.63
C ILE A 612 -23.26 -14.25 -19.72
N ARG A 613 -22.63 -14.30 -20.89
CA ARG A 613 -21.41 -15.07 -21.14
C ARG A 613 -20.37 -14.21 -21.82
N LEU A 614 -19.14 -14.22 -21.32
CA LEU A 614 -18.03 -13.49 -21.95
C LEU A 614 -17.82 -13.99 -23.38
N HIS A 615 -17.91 -13.08 -24.34
CA HIS A 615 -17.91 -13.34 -25.78
C HIS A 615 -16.57 -12.99 -26.42
N PHE A 616 -16.07 -11.79 -26.15
CA PHE A 616 -14.83 -11.27 -26.73
C PHE A 616 -14.21 -10.22 -25.80
N VAL A 617 -12.87 -10.15 -25.78
CA VAL A 617 -12.10 -9.16 -25.03
C VAL A 617 -11.20 -8.41 -26.01
N HIS A 618 -11.34 -7.09 -26.03
CA HIS A 618 -10.43 -6.16 -26.69
C HIS A 618 -9.42 -5.66 -25.66
N GLY A 619 -8.14 -5.98 -25.88
CA GLY A 619 -7.09 -5.63 -24.92
C GLY A 619 -5.86 -6.52 -25.08
N TYR A 620 -4.69 -5.90 -25.07
CA TYR A 620 -3.42 -6.58 -24.89
C TYR A 620 -2.59 -5.74 -23.93
N ARG A 621 -2.15 -6.34 -22.83
CA ARG A 621 -1.34 -5.63 -21.82
C ARG A 621 0.12 -5.56 -22.28
N GLY A 622 0.42 -4.58 -23.12
CA GLY A 622 1.78 -4.33 -23.61
C GLY A 622 2.51 -3.16 -22.93
N TYR A 623 1.78 -2.24 -22.29
CA TYR A 623 2.39 -0.99 -21.82
C TYR A 623 3.37 -1.19 -20.65
N ASP A 624 3.08 -2.13 -19.74
CA ASP A 624 3.85 -2.44 -18.53
C ASP A 624 4.31 -3.91 -18.42
N CYS A 625 3.94 -4.75 -19.39
CA CYS A 625 4.31 -6.17 -19.42
C CYS A 625 5.18 -6.48 -20.65
N ARG A 626 5.89 -7.61 -20.58
CA ARG A 626 6.82 -8.06 -21.62
C ARG A 626 6.83 -9.58 -21.72
N SER A 627 7.28 -10.09 -22.88
CA SER A 627 7.39 -11.54 -23.12
C SER A 627 6.12 -12.31 -22.75
N ASN A 628 4.95 -11.76 -23.09
CA ASN A 628 3.64 -12.25 -22.66
C ASN A 628 2.70 -12.59 -23.84
N LEU A 629 3.29 -12.92 -24.98
CA LEU A 629 2.60 -13.25 -26.23
C LEU A 629 3.28 -14.46 -26.87
N PHE A 630 2.53 -15.54 -27.11
CA PHE A 630 3.08 -16.78 -27.67
C PHE A 630 2.11 -17.49 -28.63
N TYR A 631 2.66 -18.37 -29.46
CA TYR A 631 1.87 -19.36 -30.21
C TYR A 631 1.72 -20.66 -29.42
N THR A 632 0.55 -21.28 -29.56
CA THR A 632 0.35 -22.71 -29.27
C THR A 632 0.88 -23.58 -30.41
N GLN A 633 1.05 -24.89 -30.15
CA GLN A 633 1.34 -25.89 -31.18
C GLN A 633 0.23 -25.96 -32.25
N ALA A 634 -1.02 -25.64 -31.88
CA ALA A 634 -2.15 -25.54 -32.80
C ALA A 634 -2.17 -24.25 -33.66
N GLY A 635 -1.30 -23.27 -33.38
CA GLY A 635 -1.25 -22.00 -34.12
C GLY A 635 -2.22 -20.93 -33.62
N GLU A 636 -2.84 -21.15 -32.47
CA GLU A 636 -3.61 -20.13 -31.74
C GLU A 636 -2.67 -19.23 -30.93
N LEU A 637 -3.10 -17.98 -30.71
CA LEU A 637 -2.33 -16.99 -29.95
C LEU A 637 -2.72 -17.03 -28.48
N VAL A 638 -1.74 -16.93 -27.59
CA VAL A 638 -1.95 -16.84 -26.14
C VAL A 638 -1.37 -15.54 -25.63
N TYR A 639 -2.19 -14.76 -24.93
CA TYR A 639 -1.81 -13.52 -24.25
C TYR A 639 -2.71 -13.29 -23.03
N HIS A 640 -2.53 -12.16 -22.34
CA HIS A 640 -3.40 -11.78 -21.23
C HIS A 640 -3.72 -10.28 -21.24
N VAL A 641 -4.81 -9.96 -20.56
CA VAL A 641 -5.23 -8.60 -20.20
C VAL A 641 -6.10 -8.71 -18.94
N ALA A 642 -6.02 -7.72 -18.04
CA ALA A 642 -6.66 -7.80 -16.72
C ALA A 642 -6.30 -9.13 -16.00
N ALA A 643 -7.29 -9.75 -15.36
CA ALA A 643 -7.20 -11.08 -14.75
C ALA A 643 -7.47 -12.24 -15.73
N VAL A 644 -7.50 -11.98 -17.05
CA VAL A 644 -7.97 -12.94 -18.06
C VAL A 644 -6.81 -13.46 -18.91
N GLY A 645 -6.63 -14.78 -18.93
CA GLY A 645 -5.80 -15.45 -19.95
C GLY A 645 -6.63 -15.67 -21.22
N VAL A 646 -6.15 -15.17 -22.36
CA VAL A 646 -6.87 -15.23 -23.65
C VAL A 646 -6.17 -16.18 -24.60
N VAL A 647 -6.92 -17.14 -25.13
CA VAL A 647 -6.51 -17.99 -26.26
C VAL A 647 -7.33 -17.57 -27.48
N TYR A 648 -6.67 -17.01 -28.49
CA TYR A 648 -7.30 -16.44 -29.67
C TYR A 648 -7.04 -17.30 -30.91
N SER A 649 -8.13 -17.76 -31.52
CA SER A 649 -8.12 -18.49 -32.79
C SER A 649 -8.34 -17.54 -33.95
N ARG A 650 -7.27 -17.26 -34.70
CA ARG A 650 -7.32 -16.38 -35.87
C ARG A 650 -8.25 -16.89 -36.97
N GLN A 651 -8.28 -18.21 -37.21
CA GLN A 651 -9.05 -18.80 -38.31
C GLN A 651 -10.56 -18.61 -38.11
N GLN A 652 -11.02 -18.70 -36.86
CA GLN A 652 -12.44 -18.59 -36.50
C GLN A 652 -12.81 -17.17 -36.01
N ASN A 653 -11.81 -16.32 -35.74
CA ASN A 653 -11.97 -15.03 -35.06
C ASN A 653 -12.69 -15.16 -33.70
N THR A 654 -12.36 -16.19 -32.93
CA THR A 654 -12.98 -16.50 -31.64
C THR A 654 -11.96 -16.55 -30.52
N GLN A 655 -12.38 -16.23 -29.30
CA GLN A 655 -11.55 -16.26 -28.11
C GLN A 655 -12.06 -17.28 -27.08
N ARG A 656 -11.13 -17.85 -26.31
CA ARG A 656 -11.38 -18.69 -25.14
C ARG A 656 -10.67 -18.08 -23.93
N PHE A 657 -11.29 -18.18 -22.76
CA PHE A 657 -10.90 -17.38 -21.58
C PHE A 657 -10.60 -18.26 -20.36
N TYR A 658 -9.37 -18.17 -19.87
CA TYR A 658 -9.00 -18.68 -18.55
C TYR A 658 -9.30 -17.61 -17.50
N LEU A 659 -10.32 -17.85 -16.67
CA LEU A 659 -10.83 -16.95 -15.62
C LEU A 659 -10.47 -17.43 -14.20
N GLY A 660 -9.30 -18.05 -14.04
CA GLY A 660 -8.88 -18.60 -12.75
C GLY A 660 -8.24 -17.57 -11.81
N HIS A 661 -7.69 -16.48 -12.36
CA HIS A 661 -7.07 -15.42 -11.58
C HIS A 661 -8.12 -14.47 -11.00
N ASP A 662 -7.81 -13.89 -9.84
CA ASP A 662 -8.65 -12.93 -9.11
C ASP A 662 -8.13 -11.49 -9.20
N ASP A 663 -6.99 -11.28 -9.86
CA ASP A 663 -6.35 -9.99 -10.06
C ASP A 663 -5.46 -10.03 -11.32
N ASP A 664 -4.87 -8.89 -11.67
CA ASP A 664 -4.04 -8.69 -12.86
C ASP A 664 -2.95 -9.76 -13.06
N ILE A 665 -2.91 -10.30 -14.28
CA ILE A 665 -1.80 -11.15 -14.74
C ILE A 665 -0.65 -10.23 -15.21
N LEU A 666 0.57 -10.52 -14.76
CA LEU A 666 1.77 -9.72 -15.07
C LEU A 666 2.80 -10.46 -15.93
N CYS A 667 2.79 -11.79 -15.89
CA CYS A 667 3.73 -12.59 -16.66
C CYS A 667 3.07 -13.87 -17.17
N LEU A 668 3.60 -14.35 -18.30
CA LEU A 668 3.09 -15.51 -19.00
C LEU A 668 4.26 -16.29 -19.62
N ALA A 669 4.21 -17.62 -19.56
CA ALA A 669 5.13 -18.51 -20.26
C ALA A 669 4.39 -19.74 -20.81
N ILE A 670 4.82 -20.22 -21.97
CA ILE A 670 4.30 -21.46 -22.56
C ILE A 670 5.23 -22.64 -22.27
N HIS A 671 4.63 -23.81 -22.01
CA HIS A 671 5.36 -25.04 -21.79
C HIS A 671 5.98 -25.55 -23.10
N PRO A 672 7.26 -25.99 -23.10
CA PRO A 672 7.99 -26.25 -24.35
C PRO A 672 7.50 -27.46 -25.14
N LEU A 673 6.86 -28.44 -24.48
CA LEU A 673 6.45 -29.71 -25.11
C LEU A 673 4.95 -29.88 -25.29
N LYS A 674 4.14 -29.01 -24.67
CA LYS A 674 2.68 -29.15 -24.60
C LYS A 674 2.06 -27.76 -24.56
N ASP A 675 0.81 -27.63 -24.97
CA ASP A 675 0.08 -26.35 -24.90
C ASP A 675 -0.44 -26.05 -23.48
N TYR A 676 0.47 -26.03 -22.51
CA TYR A 676 0.22 -25.56 -21.16
C TYR A 676 0.80 -24.16 -20.98
N VAL A 677 0.10 -23.34 -20.21
CA VAL A 677 0.47 -21.94 -19.99
C VAL A 677 0.63 -21.74 -18.49
N ALA A 678 1.71 -21.07 -18.09
CA ALA A 678 1.91 -20.56 -16.75
C ALA A 678 1.65 -19.05 -16.74
N THR A 679 0.76 -18.59 -15.85
CA THR A 679 0.44 -17.17 -15.66
C THR A 679 0.64 -16.78 -14.19
N GLY A 680 1.32 -15.65 -13.96
CA GLY A 680 1.57 -15.12 -12.61
C GLY A 680 0.73 -13.87 -12.35
N GLN A 681 0.03 -13.83 -11.22
CA GLN A 681 -0.80 -12.69 -10.83
C GLN A 681 -0.14 -11.73 -9.85
N VAL A 682 -0.66 -10.51 -9.82
CA VAL A 682 -0.46 -9.53 -8.76
C VAL A 682 -1.24 -9.90 -7.49
N GLY A 683 -0.87 -9.32 -6.36
CA GLY A 683 -1.66 -9.39 -5.12
C GLY A 683 -0.84 -9.79 -3.90
N ARG A 684 -1.43 -9.60 -2.71
CA ARG A 684 -0.82 -10.00 -1.43
C ARG A 684 -0.52 -11.49 -1.40
N ASP A 685 -1.51 -12.29 -1.80
CA ASP A 685 -1.41 -13.74 -1.95
C ASP A 685 -1.19 -14.10 -3.41
N SER A 686 -0.06 -13.63 -3.97
CA SER A 686 0.25 -13.86 -5.38
C SER A 686 0.34 -15.35 -5.69
N SER A 687 -0.13 -15.71 -6.88
CA SER A 687 -0.26 -17.09 -7.31
C SER A 687 0.20 -17.27 -8.75
N ILE A 688 0.64 -18.48 -9.04
CA ILE A 688 1.02 -18.89 -10.40
C ILE A 688 0.11 -20.01 -10.81
N HIS A 689 -0.64 -19.80 -11.88
CA HIS A 689 -1.60 -20.77 -12.39
C HIS A 689 -1.00 -21.44 -13.62
N ILE A 690 -0.97 -22.77 -13.61
CA ILE A 690 -0.60 -23.57 -14.76
C ILE A 690 -1.89 -24.17 -15.29
N TRP A 691 -2.23 -23.92 -16.55
CA TRP A 691 -3.49 -24.34 -17.16
C TRP A 691 -3.30 -24.83 -18.59
N ASP A 692 -4.28 -25.58 -19.07
CA ASP A 692 -4.30 -26.18 -20.41
C ASP A 692 -5.09 -25.30 -21.39
N THR A 693 -4.52 -24.97 -22.54
CA THR A 693 -5.17 -24.11 -23.54
C THR A 693 -6.33 -24.79 -24.25
N GLU A 694 -6.37 -26.13 -24.32
CA GLU A 694 -7.46 -26.84 -24.99
C GLU A 694 -8.70 -26.89 -24.08
N THR A 695 -8.52 -27.39 -22.86
CA THR A 695 -9.61 -27.57 -21.91
C THR A 695 -9.96 -26.32 -21.11
N ILE A 696 -9.06 -25.32 -21.08
CA ILE A 696 -9.17 -24.07 -20.29
C ILE A 696 -9.35 -24.38 -18.79
N LYS A 697 -8.69 -25.44 -18.31
CA LYS A 697 -8.75 -25.88 -16.90
C LYS A 697 -7.40 -25.69 -16.21
N PRO A 698 -7.40 -25.33 -14.91
CA PRO A 698 -6.19 -25.31 -14.11
C PRO A 698 -5.64 -26.74 -13.92
N LEU A 699 -4.35 -26.90 -14.16
CA LEU A 699 -3.58 -28.10 -13.88
C LEU A 699 -2.87 -28.02 -12.53
N SER A 700 -2.36 -26.84 -12.16
CA SER A 700 -1.69 -26.59 -10.90
C SER A 700 -1.76 -25.12 -10.51
N VAL A 701 -1.76 -24.83 -9.21
CA VAL A 701 -1.81 -23.49 -8.65
C VAL A 701 -0.75 -23.38 -7.55
N LEU A 702 0.30 -22.60 -7.80
CA LEU A 702 1.41 -22.40 -6.87
C LEU A 702 1.15 -21.13 -6.05
N LYS A 703 1.08 -21.25 -4.72
CA LYS A 703 0.74 -20.16 -3.78
C LYS A 703 1.71 -20.12 -2.60
N GLY A 704 1.80 -18.94 -1.96
CA GLY A 704 2.36 -18.79 -0.60
C GLY A 704 3.87 -18.56 -0.51
N TYR A 705 4.50 -17.98 -1.54
CA TYR A 705 5.93 -17.61 -1.46
C TYR A 705 6.23 -16.18 -1.91
N HIS A 706 5.83 -15.81 -3.12
CA HIS A 706 6.01 -14.43 -3.59
C HIS A 706 5.05 -13.49 -2.88
N GLN A 707 5.43 -12.22 -2.78
CA GLN A 707 4.59 -11.16 -2.22
C GLN A 707 4.37 -10.09 -3.29
N TYR A 708 3.22 -9.42 -3.22
CA TYR A 708 2.76 -8.35 -4.11
C TYR A 708 2.54 -8.74 -5.58
N GLY A 709 3.22 -9.76 -6.10
CA GLY A 709 2.99 -10.27 -7.44
C GLY A 709 4.15 -11.12 -7.95
N VAL A 710 3.98 -11.67 -9.15
CA VAL A 710 5.00 -12.41 -9.88
C VAL A 710 5.26 -11.72 -11.22
N CYS A 711 6.48 -11.22 -11.44
CA CYS A 711 6.81 -10.42 -12.63
C CYS A 711 7.42 -11.21 -13.79
N ALA A 712 7.95 -12.41 -13.54
CA ALA A 712 8.53 -13.23 -14.60
C ALA A 712 8.40 -14.72 -14.26
N VAL A 713 8.12 -15.53 -15.28
CA VAL A 713 8.06 -16.99 -15.20
C VAL A 713 8.72 -17.62 -16.43
N ASP A 714 9.30 -18.80 -16.29
CA ASP A 714 9.89 -19.55 -17.42
C ASP A 714 9.93 -21.06 -17.14
N PHE A 715 9.60 -21.87 -18.14
CA PHE A 715 9.64 -23.34 -18.03
C PHE A 715 11.05 -23.88 -18.36
N SER A 716 11.43 -24.99 -17.71
CA SER A 716 12.59 -25.75 -18.16
C SER A 716 12.29 -26.44 -19.49
N ALA A 717 13.29 -26.64 -20.35
CA ALA A 717 13.11 -27.27 -21.67
C ALA A 717 12.50 -28.69 -21.60
N ASP A 718 12.73 -29.42 -20.50
CA ASP A 718 12.12 -30.73 -20.25
C ASP A 718 10.65 -30.65 -19.76
N GLY A 719 10.14 -29.44 -19.52
CA GLY A 719 8.79 -29.17 -19.06
C GLY A 719 8.50 -29.53 -17.60
N LYS A 720 9.51 -29.96 -16.83
CA LYS A 720 9.29 -30.48 -15.46
C LYS A 720 9.35 -29.40 -14.38
N ARG A 721 10.03 -28.28 -14.64
CA ARG A 721 10.28 -27.23 -13.67
C ARG A 721 9.79 -25.88 -14.18
N LEU A 722 9.50 -25.00 -13.24
CA LEU A 722 9.12 -23.61 -13.51
C LEU A 722 9.99 -22.69 -12.64
N ALA A 723 10.62 -21.70 -13.23
CA ALA A 723 11.25 -20.60 -12.49
C ALA A 723 10.27 -19.44 -12.39
N SER A 724 10.31 -18.71 -11.29
CA SER A 724 9.50 -17.51 -11.08
C SER A 724 10.28 -16.43 -10.33
N VAL A 725 9.91 -15.18 -10.55
CA VAL A 725 10.47 -13.99 -9.87
C VAL A 725 9.36 -13.16 -9.25
N GLY A 726 9.50 -12.84 -7.97
CA GLY A 726 8.55 -12.04 -7.21
C GLY A 726 8.78 -10.53 -7.34
N ILE A 727 7.75 -9.77 -7.00
CA ILE A 727 7.80 -8.28 -6.86
C ILE A 727 7.98 -7.90 -5.38
N ASP A 728 8.48 -8.83 -4.56
CA ASP A 728 8.88 -8.56 -3.19
C ASP A 728 10.14 -7.67 -3.14
N ASP A 729 10.44 -7.13 -1.95
CA ASP A 729 11.49 -6.11 -1.78
C ASP A 729 12.90 -6.62 -2.16
N ASN A 730 13.08 -7.94 -2.33
CA ASN A 730 14.32 -8.60 -2.72
C ASN A 730 14.26 -9.27 -4.11
N HIS A 731 13.18 -9.06 -4.86
CA HIS A 731 12.83 -9.76 -6.11
C HIS A 731 13.20 -11.24 -6.07
N THR A 732 12.61 -11.98 -5.11
CA THR A 732 13.00 -13.38 -4.87
C THR A 732 12.82 -14.24 -6.11
N ILE A 733 13.79 -15.13 -6.35
CA ILE A 733 13.78 -16.09 -7.45
C ILE A 733 13.48 -17.47 -6.87
N VAL A 734 12.52 -18.18 -7.45
CA VAL A 734 12.08 -19.50 -7.01
C VAL A 734 12.09 -20.48 -8.16
N LEU A 735 12.51 -21.72 -7.90
CA LEU A 735 12.41 -22.84 -8.82
C LEU A 735 11.43 -23.86 -8.25
N TRP A 736 10.46 -24.29 -9.06
CA TRP A 736 9.35 -25.16 -8.66
C TRP A 736 9.36 -26.49 -9.41
N ASP A 737 8.88 -27.54 -8.75
CA ASP A 737 8.25 -28.70 -9.39
C ASP A 737 6.75 -28.40 -9.46
N TRP A 738 6.33 -27.83 -10.58
CA TRP A 738 4.98 -27.27 -10.73
C TRP A 738 3.90 -28.35 -10.70
N LYS A 739 4.22 -29.61 -11.06
CA LYS A 739 3.27 -30.72 -11.03
C LYS A 739 2.97 -31.19 -9.62
N LYS A 740 3.98 -31.17 -8.74
CA LYS A 740 3.82 -31.52 -7.32
C LYS A 740 3.38 -30.33 -6.47
N GLY A 741 3.50 -29.11 -6.98
CA GLY A 741 3.30 -27.89 -6.20
C GLY A 741 4.43 -27.64 -5.20
N GLU A 742 5.60 -28.27 -5.39
CA GLU A 742 6.71 -28.23 -4.45
C GLU A 742 7.76 -27.19 -4.88
N LYS A 743 8.30 -26.46 -3.90
CA LYS A 743 9.42 -25.56 -4.11
C LYS A 743 10.75 -26.34 -4.06
N LEU A 744 11.56 -26.23 -5.12
CA LEU A 744 12.87 -26.87 -5.21
C LEU A 744 13.99 -26.03 -4.62
N SER A 745 13.97 -24.72 -4.85
CA SER A 745 14.97 -23.77 -4.32
C SER A 745 14.43 -22.34 -4.36
N ALA A 746 14.92 -21.48 -3.47
CA ALA A 746 14.65 -20.04 -3.54
C ALA A 746 15.86 -19.22 -3.09
N VAL A 747 16.00 -18.02 -3.64
CA VAL A 747 17.10 -17.10 -3.35
C VAL A 747 16.68 -15.64 -3.51
N ARG A 748 17.35 -14.73 -2.82
CA ARG A 748 17.19 -13.28 -3.02
C ARG A 748 17.83 -12.87 -4.35
N GLY A 749 17.08 -12.17 -5.21
CA GLY A 749 17.53 -11.80 -6.55
C GLY A 749 18.31 -10.49 -6.59
N SER A 750 17.60 -9.38 -6.39
CA SER A 750 18.11 -7.99 -6.45
C SER A 750 17.18 -7.04 -5.69
N LYS A 751 17.71 -5.92 -5.18
CA LYS A 751 16.89 -4.83 -4.62
C LYS A 751 16.13 -4.08 -5.73
N ASP A 752 16.75 -3.96 -6.90
CA ASP A 752 16.13 -3.33 -8.07
C ASP A 752 15.35 -4.34 -8.92
N LYS A 753 14.39 -3.84 -9.72
CA LYS A 753 13.45 -4.63 -10.52
C LYS A 753 14.18 -5.60 -11.46
N ILE A 754 13.85 -6.88 -11.32
CA ILE A 754 14.23 -7.94 -12.26
C ILE A 754 13.14 -8.04 -13.33
N PHE A 755 13.55 -8.01 -14.59
CA PHE A 755 12.65 -7.99 -15.74
C PHE A 755 12.43 -9.36 -16.36
N VAL A 756 13.47 -10.21 -16.41
CA VAL A 756 13.39 -11.51 -17.09
C VAL A 756 14.14 -12.57 -16.28
N VAL A 757 13.57 -13.78 -16.26
CA VAL A 757 14.25 -15.03 -15.90
C VAL A 757 14.21 -15.98 -17.08
N LYS A 758 15.32 -16.68 -17.35
CA LYS A 758 15.36 -17.76 -18.35
C LYS A 758 16.09 -18.97 -17.80
N ILE A 759 15.50 -20.16 -17.93
CA ILE A 759 16.16 -21.43 -17.62
C ILE A 759 16.99 -21.86 -18.83
N ASN A 760 18.18 -22.40 -18.58
CA ASN A 760 19.04 -22.89 -19.64
C ASN A 760 18.40 -24.12 -20.33
N PRO A 761 18.23 -24.09 -21.66
CA PRO A 761 17.52 -25.14 -22.37
C PRO A 761 18.29 -26.47 -22.40
N TYR A 762 19.61 -26.45 -22.21
CA TYR A 762 20.46 -27.65 -22.16
C TYR A 762 20.67 -28.15 -20.73
N LEU A 763 20.73 -27.24 -19.75
CA LEU A 763 21.00 -27.55 -18.34
C LEU A 763 19.92 -26.96 -17.42
N PRO A 764 18.91 -27.73 -16.98
CA PRO A 764 17.78 -27.22 -16.18
C PRO A 764 18.16 -26.77 -14.76
N ASP A 765 19.43 -26.94 -14.36
CA ASP A 765 20.01 -26.43 -13.12
C ASP A 765 20.71 -25.07 -13.29
N LYS A 766 20.83 -24.53 -14.52
CA LYS A 766 21.35 -23.18 -14.80
C LYS A 766 20.20 -22.26 -15.21
N LEU A 767 20.21 -21.01 -14.75
CA LEU A 767 19.27 -19.97 -15.19
C LEU A 767 19.95 -18.59 -15.19
N ILE A 768 19.44 -17.65 -15.98
CA ILE A 768 19.86 -16.24 -15.98
C ILE A 768 18.73 -15.34 -15.52
N THR A 769 19.09 -14.22 -14.89
CA THR A 769 18.17 -13.14 -14.58
C THR A 769 18.75 -11.80 -14.98
N VAL A 770 17.92 -10.95 -15.59
CA VAL A 770 18.30 -9.60 -16.03
C VAL A 770 17.31 -8.54 -15.56
N GLY A 771 17.79 -7.32 -15.35
CA GLY A 771 16.99 -6.18 -14.90
C GLY A 771 17.80 -4.90 -14.75
N ILE A 772 17.30 -3.98 -13.91
CA ILE A 772 17.95 -2.69 -13.62
C ILE A 772 19.34 -2.94 -13.02
N LYS A 773 20.38 -2.52 -13.76
CA LYS A 773 21.81 -2.75 -13.41
C LYS A 773 22.11 -4.20 -12.96
N HIS A 774 21.31 -5.16 -13.42
CA HIS A 774 21.30 -6.54 -12.93
C HIS A 774 21.47 -7.52 -14.08
N MET A 775 22.52 -8.34 -13.99
CA MET A 775 22.79 -9.48 -14.85
C MET A 775 23.48 -10.53 -13.98
N LYS A 776 22.78 -11.63 -13.69
CA LYS A 776 23.31 -12.74 -12.89
C LYS A 776 23.06 -14.08 -13.55
N PHE A 777 24.08 -14.92 -13.49
CA PHE A 777 24.07 -16.32 -13.90
C PHE A 777 23.97 -17.19 -12.67
N TRP A 778 22.93 -18.00 -12.60
CA TRP A 778 22.61 -18.83 -11.46
C TRP A 778 22.84 -20.29 -11.79
N ARG A 779 23.38 -21.03 -10.81
CA ARG A 779 23.50 -22.48 -10.86
C ARG A 779 22.95 -23.07 -9.58
N ARG A 780 22.06 -24.05 -9.72
CA ARG A 780 21.54 -24.82 -8.60
C ARG A 780 22.65 -25.71 -8.04
N ALA A 781 22.83 -25.65 -6.73
CA ALA A 781 23.77 -26.49 -6.01
C ALA A 781 23.14 -26.86 -4.66
N GLY A 782 22.86 -28.16 -4.46
CA GLY A 782 22.10 -28.63 -3.31
C GLY A 782 20.66 -28.10 -3.29
N GLY A 783 20.21 -27.60 -2.13
CA GLY A 783 18.87 -27.01 -1.94
C GLY A 783 18.73 -25.53 -2.35
N GLY A 784 19.78 -24.90 -2.89
CA GLY A 784 19.81 -23.46 -3.20
C GLY A 784 20.31 -23.11 -4.61
N LEU A 785 20.25 -21.82 -4.94
CA LEU A 785 20.78 -21.23 -6.18
C LEU A 785 22.01 -20.35 -5.87
N ILE A 786 23.12 -20.59 -6.56
CA ILE A 786 24.35 -19.79 -6.44
C ILE A 786 24.44 -18.86 -7.64
N GLY A 787 24.39 -17.54 -7.39
CA GLY A 787 24.46 -16.51 -8.42
C GLY A 787 25.87 -15.94 -8.60
N ARG A 788 26.30 -15.73 -9.84
CA ARG A 788 27.50 -14.99 -10.22
C ARG A 788 27.10 -13.80 -11.10
N LYS A 789 27.61 -12.60 -10.79
CA LYS A 789 27.37 -11.40 -11.60
C LYS A 789 28.14 -11.51 -12.92
N GLY A 790 27.55 -11.03 -14.01
CA GLY A 790 28.25 -10.94 -15.30
C GLY A 790 29.47 -10.02 -15.21
N CYS A 791 30.61 -10.49 -15.73
CA CYS A 791 31.87 -9.77 -15.79
C CYS A 791 32.00 -9.04 -17.14
N THR A 792 31.92 -7.71 -17.13
CA THR A 792 32.06 -6.84 -18.32
C THR A 792 33.53 -6.45 -18.62
N GLY A 793 34.49 -6.84 -17.79
CA GLY A 793 35.93 -6.55 -17.99
C GLY A 793 36.27 -5.05 -17.91
N THR A 794 37.38 -4.64 -18.57
CA THR A 794 37.84 -3.24 -18.71
C THR A 794 36.97 -2.38 -19.64
N LEU A 795 35.85 -2.92 -20.15
CA LEU A 795 35.11 -2.42 -21.31
C LEU A 795 33.67 -1.96 -21.03
N GLY A 796 33.30 -1.63 -19.78
CA GLY A 796 32.07 -0.86 -19.54
C GLY A 796 31.37 -1.04 -18.19
N ARG A 797 30.62 0.01 -17.81
CA ARG A 797 29.72 0.06 -16.64
C ARG A 797 28.62 -1.01 -16.75
N THR A 798 28.03 -1.39 -15.62
CA THR A 798 26.87 -2.30 -15.60
C THR A 798 25.60 -1.57 -16.04
N ASP A 799 25.24 -1.73 -17.30
CA ASP A 799 24.01 -1.17 -17.88
C ASP A 799 22.75 -1.95 -17.45
N THR A 800 21.59 -1.31 -17.60
CA THR A 800 20.29 -1.95 -17.41
C THR A 800 20.00 -2.91 -18.57
N MET A 801 19.67 -4.15 -18.22
CA MET A 801 19.43 -5.23 -19.17
C MET A 801 17.93 -5.49 -19.27
N MET A 802 17.39 -5.41 -20.47
CA MET A 802 15.95 -5.38 -20.75
C MET A 802 15.37 -6.76 -21.12
N CYS A 803 16.13 -7.57 -21.85
CA CYS A 803 15.75 -8.92 -22.24
C CYS A 803 16.97 -9.85 -22.23
N ALA A 804 16.73 -11.17 -22.18
CA ALA A 804 17.78 -12.15 -22.32
C ALA A 804 17.27 -13.48 -22.89
N VAL A 805 18.13 -14.17 -23.64
CA VAL A 805 17.90 -15.51 -24.18
C VAL A 805 19.19 -16.34 -24.15
N TYR A 806 19.05 -17.66 -24.12
CA TYR A 806 20.18 -18.58 -24.32
C TYR A 806 20.43 -18.80 -25.82
N GLY A 807 21.70 -19.07 -26.16
CA GLY A 807 22.11 -19.42 -27.51
C GLY A 807 22.06 -20.92 -27.81
N TRP A 808 22.87 -21.31 -28.79
CA TRP A 808 23.04 -22.67 -29.33
C TRP A 808 23.79 -23.62 -28.40
N THR A 809 24.51 -23.08 -27.42
CA THR A 809 25.36 -23.86 -26.51
C THR A 809 25.01 -23.54 -25.08
N GLU A 810 25.34 -24.45 -24.16
CA GLU A 810 25.02 -24.29 -22.74
C GLU A 810 25.74 -23.11 -22.06
N GLU A 811 26.79 -22.57 -22.67
CA GLU A 811 27.59 -21.46 -22.15
C GLU A 811 27.16 -20.11 -22.74
N MET A 812 26.48 -20.08 -23.89
CA MET A 812 26.20 -18.82 -24.60
C MET A 812 24.87 -18.20 -24.15
N ALA A 813 24.89 -16.92 -23.80
CA ALA A 813 23.71 -16.13 -23.50
C ALA A 813 23.77 -14.77 -24.20
N PHE A 814 22.62 -14.19 -24.48
CA PHE A 814 22.46 -12.91 -25.17
C PHE A 814 21.54 -12.02 -24.36
N SER A 815 21.85 -10.72 -24.28
CA SER A 815 21.01 -9.76 -23.56
C SER A 815 20.90 -8.42 -24.27
N GLY A 816 19.71 -7.84 -24.26
CA GLY A 816 19.47 -6.49 -24.76
C GLY A 816 19.65 -5.43 -23.67
N THR A 817 20.27 -4.30 -23.99
CA THR A 817 20.52 -3.19 -23.06
C THR A 817 19.47 -2.07 -23.22
N SER A 818 19.43 -1.16 -22.24
CA SER A 818 18.67 0.10 -22.31
C SER A 818 19.19 1.08 -23.36
N THR A 819 20.43 0.91 -23.84
CA THR A 819 21.05 1.77 -24.86
C THR A 819 20.76 1.31 -26.29
N GLY A 820 20.15 0.13 -26.48
CA GLY A 820 19.90 -0.44 -27.80
C GLY A 820 20.98 -1.39 -28.31
N ASP A 821 21.85 -1.85 -27.42
CA ASP A 821 22.91 -2.80 -27.72
C ASP A 821 22.50 -4.22 -27.33
N VAL A 822 23.05 -5.21 -28.05
CA VAL A 822 22.98 -6.62 -27.72
C VAL A 822 24.35 -7.08 -27.21
N CYS A 823 24.39 -7.53 -25.97
CA CYS A 823 25.56 -8.10 -25.32
C CYS A 823 25.56 -9.63 -25.49
N ILE A 824 26.69 -10.17 -25.93
CA ILE A 824 26.93 -11.60 -26.14
C ILE A 824 27.85 -12.11 -25.04
N TRP A 825 27.38 -13.10 -24.30
CA TRP A 825 28.04 -13.65 -23.12
C TRP A 825 28.45 -15.11 -23.36
N ARG A 826 29.62 -15.48 -22.85
CA ARG A 826 30.04 -16.87 -22.67
C ARG A 826 30.30 -17.12 -21.20
N ASP A 827 29.52 -18.03 -20.63
CA ASP A 827 29.31 -18.18 -19.21
C ASP A 827 29.00 -16.81 -18.57
N VAL A 828 29.90 -16.34 -17.71
CA VAL A 828 29.74 -15.07 -16.99
C VAL A 828 30.45 -13.90 -17.69
N PHE A 829 31.21 -14.15 -18.75
CA PHE A 829 32.06 -13.14 -19.38
C PHE A 829 31.42 -12.53 -20.62
N LEU A 830 31.43 -11.20 -20.70
CA LEU A 830 31.03 -10.47 -21.90
C LEU A 830 32.09 -10.66 -22.99
N ILE A 831 31.67 -11.13 -24.17
CA ILE A 831 32.56 -11.31 -25.33
C ILE A 831 32.46 -10.13 -26.28
N LYS A 832 31.25 -9.72 -26.61
CA LYS A 832 30.97 -8.77 -27.71
C LYS A 832 29.70 -7.97 -27.40
N THR A 833 29.67 -6.73 -27.85
CA THR A 833 28.49 -5.85 -27.83
C THR A 833 28.21 -5.37 -29.24
N VAL A 834 26.95 -5.42 -29.67
CA VAL A 834 26.50 -5.05 -31.03
C VAL A 834 25.36 -4.06 -30.94
N LYS A 835 25.48 -2.90 -31.58
CA LYS A 835 24.38 -1.93 -31.68
C LYS A 835 23.29 -2.49 -32.58
N ALA A 836 22.11 -2.76 -32.02
CA ALA A 836 21.02 -3.41 -32.74
C ALA A 836 19.84 -2.46 -33.02
N HIS A 837 19.53 -1.56 -32.08
CA HIS A 837 18.37 -0.67 -32.15
C HIS A 837 18.70 0.77 -31.71
N ASP A 838 17.89 1.73 -32.14
CA ASP A 838 17.94 3.12 -31.68
C ASP A 838 17.04 3.32 -30.45
N GLY A 839 17.54 2.91 -29.29
CA GLY A 839 16.80 2.86 -28.02
C GLY A 839 16.72 1.44 -27.43
N PRO A 840 16.11 1.27 -26.24
CA PRO A 840 16.12 0.00 -25.51
C PRO A 840 15.68 -1.23 -26.34
N VAL A 841 16.39 -2.35 -26.18
CA VAL A 841 16.01 -3.65 -26.78
C VAL A 841 15.11 -4.44 -25.83
N PHE A 842 13.79 -4.30 -25.98
CA PHE A 842 12.81 -4.85 -25.04
C PHE A 842 12.57 -6.35 -25.18
N SER A 843 12.74 -6.92 -26.38
CA SER A 843 12.45 -8.33 -26.63
C SER A 843 13.47 -8.95 -27.58
N MET A 844 13.80 -10.22 -27.32
CA MET A 844 14.69 -11.02 -28.16
C MET A 844 14.22 -12.47 -28.16
N HIS A 845 14.35 -13.14 -29.30
CA HIS A 845 14.03 -14.55 -29.48
C HIS A 845 15.14 -15.25 -30.27
N ALA A 846 15.56 -16.43 -29.84
CA ALA A 846 16.56 -17.24 -30.52
C ALA A 846 15.90 -18.20 -31.53
N LEU A 847 16.48 -18.34 -32.73
CA LEU A 847 16.01 -19.25 -33.77
C LEU A 847 16.87 -20.53 -33.82
N GLU A 848 16.63 -21.41 -34.80
CA GLU A 848 17.57 -22.47 -35.20
C GLU A 848 18.77 -21.96 -36.01
N LYS A 849 18.62 -20.81 -36.68
CA LYS A 849 19.70 -20.10 -37.40
C LYS A 849 19.47 -18.59 -37.31
N GLY A 850 19.99 -17.96 -36.27
CA GLY A 850 19.89 -16.51 -36.04
C GLY A 850 19.04 -16.09 -34.84
N PHE A 851 18.70 -14.80 -34.81
CA PHE A 851 17.95 -14.16 -33.72
C PHE A 851 16.96 -13.13 -34.25
N VAL A 852 15.89 -12.88 -33.50
CA VAL A 852 14.97 -11.76 -33.76
C VAL A 852 14.97 -10.83 -32.56
N THR A 853 15.15 -9.53 -32.81
CA THR A 853 15.15 -8.48 -31.78
C THR A 853 14.08 -7.43 -32.06
N GLY A 854 13.54 -6.83 -31.00
CA GLY A 854 12.58 -5.74 -31.06
C GLY A 854 12.95 -4.63 -30.11
N GLY A 855 12.98 -3.40 -30.62
CA GLY A 855 13.39 -2.22 -29.87
C GLY A 855 12.28 -1.18 -29.67
N LYS A 856 12.63 -0.13 -28.93
CA LYS A 856 11.83 1.09 -28.77
C LYS A 856 11.54 1.80 -30.10
N ASP A 857 12.47 1.67 -31.05
CA ASP A 857 12.42 2.25 -32.39
C ASP A 857 11.30 1.69 -33.30
N GLY A 858 10.52 0.73 -32.83
CA GLY A 858 9.43 0.11 -33.59
C GLY A 858 9.91 -0.78 -34.74
N VAL A 859 11.17 -1.24 -34.67
CA VAL A 859 11.78 -2.12 -35.67
C VAL A 859 11.90 -3.54 -35.12
N VAL A 860 11.48 -4.51 -35.92
CA VAL A 860 11.84 -5.93 -35.73
C VAL A 860 13.04 -6.23 -36.62
N ALA A 861 14.15 -6.68 -36.05
CA ALA A 861 15.35 -7.02 -36.79
C ALA A 861 15.66 -8.52 -36.71
N LEU A 862 15.87 -9.14 -37.86
CA LEU A 862 16.33 -10.52 -38.02
C LEU A 862 17.85 -10.51 -38.20
N TRP A 863 18.55 -11.32 -37.41
CA TRP A 863 20.02 -11.39 -37.35
C TRP A 863 20.50 -12.80 -37.69
N ASP A 864 21.75 -12.90 -38.16
CA ASP A 864 22.44 -14.18 -38.26
C ASP A 864 22.85 -14.73 -36.88
N ASP A 865 23.33 -15.97 -36.86
CA ASP A 865 23.66 -16.73 -35.64
C ASP A 865 24.86 -16.18 -34.86
N THR A 866 25.67 -15.33 -35.50
CA THR A 866 26.84 -14.66 -34.91
C THR A 866 26.57 -13.20 -34.50
N PHE A 867 25.36 -12.67 -34.74
CA PHE A 867 25.05 -11.24 -34.59
C PHE A 867 26.09 -10.36 -35.32
N GLU A 868 26.47 -10.75 -36.53
CA GLU A 868 27.39 -9.99 -37.40
C GLU A 868 26.63 -9.25 -38.49
N ARG A 869 25.54 -9.84 -39.01
CA ARG A 869 24.74 -9.24 -40.07
C ARG A 869 23.27 -9.22 -39.68
N CYS A 870 22.66 -8.04 -39.82
CA CYS A 870 21.20 -7.93 -39.85
C CYS A 870 20.72 -8.43 -41.22
N LEU A 871 19.99 -9.53 -41.23
CA LEU A 871 19.47 -10.20 -42.42
C LEU A 871 18.30 -9.42 -43.03
N LYS A 872 17.40 -8.91 -42.18
CA LYS A 872 16.21 -8.17 -42.61
C LYS A 872 15.65 -7.33 -41.46
N THR A 873 15.09 -6.17 -41.78
CA THR A 873 14.37 -5.32 -40.82
C THR A 873 12.93 -5.11 -41.26
N TYR A 874 12.03 -5.10 -40.30
CA TYR A 874 10.60 -4.82 -40.48
C TYR A 874 10.25 -3.64 -39.59
N ALA A 875 10.08 -2.47 -40.19
CA ALA A 875 9.59 -1.29 -39.48
C ALA A 875 8.06 -1.34 -39.44
N ILE A 876 7.48 -1.31 -38.24
CA ILE A 876 6.03 -1.35 -38.07
C ILE A 876 5.44 0.01 -38.44
N LYS A 877 4.88 0.12 -39.65
CA LYS A 877 4.28 1.34 -40.19
C LYS A 877 2.93 1.04 -40.83
N ARG A 878 2.04 2.02 -40.86
CA ARG A 878 0.74 1.93 -41.55
C ARG A 878 0.87 1.50 -43.02
N ALA A 879 1.89 2.01 -43.71
CA ALA A 879 2.16 1.66 -45.11
C ALA A 879 2.66 0.22 -45.33
N ALA A 880 3.13 -0.46 -44.27
CA ALA A 880 3.60 -1.84 -44.31
C ALA A 880 2.52 -2.88 -43.97
N LEU A 881 1.33 -2.42 -43.57
CA LEU A 881 0.20 -3.30 -43.29
C LEU A 881 -0.31 -3.96 -44.58
N ALA A 882 -0.65 -5.24 -44.49
CA ALA A 882 -1.25 -5.99 -45.58
C ALA A 882 -2.61 -5.38 -45.96
N PRO A 883 -2.99 -5.32 -47.26
CA PRO A 883 -4.27 -4.75 -47.70
C PRO A 883 -5.52 -5.39 -47.07
N GLY A 884 -5.42 -6.63 -46.59
CA GLY A 884 -6.50 -7.36 -45.91
C GLY A 884 -6.44 -7.33 -44.38
N SER A 885 -5.54 -6.54 -43.78
CA SER A 885 -5.43 -6.39 -42.33
C SER A 885 -6.68 -5.71 -41.76
N LYS A 886 -7.33 -6.34 -40.79
CA LYS A 886 -8.52 -5.79 -40.12
C LYS A 886 -8.06 -4.88 -38.98
N GLY A 887 -8.39 -3.60 -39.05
CA GLY A 887 -8.07 -2.60 -38.01
C GLY A 887 -6.98 -1.60 -38.41
N LEU A 888 -6.77 -0.62 -37.52
CA LEU A 888 -5.91 0.55 -37.74
C LEU A 888 -4.74 0.60 -36.73
N LEU A 889 -3.52 0.81 -37.23
CA LEU A 889 -2.36 1.06 -36.38
C LEU A 889 -2.41 2.47 -35.77
N LEU A 890 -2.29 2.56 -34.44
CA LEU A 890 -2.42 3.81 -33.71
C LEU A 890 -1.40 4.86 -34.15
N GLU A 891 -0.14 4.47 -34.32
CA GLU A 891 0.95 5.32 -34.80
C GLU A 891 2.04 4.49 -35.47
N ASP A 892 2.87 5.14 -36.30
CA ASP A 892 4.02 4.49 -36.92
C ASP A 892 5.16 4.31 -35.89
N ASN A 893 5.87 3.19 -36.00
CA ASN A 893 6.97 2.77 -35.14
C ASN A 893 6.60 2.66 -33.64
N PRO A 894 5.54 1.92 -33.27
CA PRO A 894 5.21 1.71 -31.87
C PRO A 894 6.29 0.87 -31.16
N SER A 895 6.60 1.23 -29.91
CA SER A 895 7.61 0.54 -29.09
C SER A 895 7.26 -0.94 -28.93
N ILE A 896 8.21 -1.83 -29.27
CA ILE A 896 7.98 -3.29 -29.27
C ILE A 896 8.22 -3.83 -27.85
N ARG A 897 7.38 -4.76 -27.40
CA ARG A 897 7.37 -5.27 -26.01
C ARG A 897 7.45 -6.78 -25.90
N ALA A 898 6.96 -7.50 -26.90
CA ALA A 898 7.03 -8.96 -26.96
C ALA A 898 7.27 -9.44 -28.38
N ILE A 899 8.10 -10.47 -28.53
CA ILE A 899 8.34 -11.18 -29.79
C ILE A 899 8.25 -12.68 -29.53
N SER A 900 7.48 -13.36 -30.39
CA SER A 900 7.46 -14.83 -30.45
C SER A 900 7.48 -15.27 -31.90
N LEU A 901 8.11 -16.42 -32.16
CA LEU A 901 8.12 -17.04 -33.48
C LEU A 901 7.37 -18.36 -33.47
N GLY A 902 6.69 -18.64 -34.57
CA GLY A 902 5.97 -19.90 -34.77
C GLY A 902 5.23 -19.89 -36.09
N HIS A 903 4.99 -21.08 -36.65
CA HIS A 903 4.17 -21.26 -37.85
C HIS A 903 4.57 -20.41 -39.07
N GLY A 904 5.86 -20.07 -39.21
CA GLY A 904 6.38 -19.27 -40.32
C GLY A 904 6.21 -17.75 -40.19
N HIS A 905 5.73 -17.27 -39.04
CA HIS A 905 5.47 -15.85 -38.79
C HIS A 905 6.16 -15.35 -37.51
N ILE A 906 6.35 -14.03 -37.42
CA ILE A 906 6.83 -13.33 -36.23
C ILE A 906 5.65 -12.62 -35.58
N LEU A 907 5.30 -13.00 -34.36
CA LEU A 907 4.35 -12.24 -33.54
C LEU A 907 5.04 -11.10 -32.82
N VAL A 908 4.39 -9.95 -32.82
CA VAL A 908 4.89 -8.71 -32.23
C VAL A 908 3.79 -8.10 -31.37
N GLY A 909 4.07 -7.91 -30.09
CA GLY A 909 3.23 -7.12 -29.18
C GLY A 909 3.80 -5.73 -28.98
N THR A 910 2.98 -4.69 -29.09
CA THR A 910 3.39 -3.28 -28.96
C THR A 910 2.98 -2.66 -27.62
N LYS A 911 3.63 -1.56 -27.21
CA LYS A 911 3.24 -0.75 -26.04
C LYS A 911 1.80 -0.23 -26.14
N ASN A 912 1.30 -0.03 -27.36
CA ASN A 912 0.01 0.59 -27.64
C ASN A 912 -1.20 -0.36 -27.54
N GLY A 913 -0.97 -1.59 -27.04
CA GLY A 913 -2.02 -2.60 -26.90
C GLY A 913 -2.36 -3.30 -28.21
N GLU A 914 -1.40 -3.42 -29.12
CA GLU A 914 -1.59 -4.04 -30.43
C GLU A 914 -0.80 -5.35 -30.54
N ILE A 915 -1.41 -6.35 -31.17
CA ILE A 915 -0.75 -7.61 -31.56
C ILE A 915 -0.70 -7.68 -33.08
N LEU A 916 0.50 -7.81 -33.62
CA LEU A 916 0.80 -7.87 -35.05
C LEU A 916 1.45 -9.21 -35.38
N GLU A 917 1.19 -9.69 -36.59
CA GLU A 917 1.86 -10.84 -37.19
C GLU A 917 2.60 -10.37 -38.43
N VAL A 918 3.92 -10.55 -38.42
CA VAL A 918 4.82 -10.19 -39.52
C VAL A 918 5.18 -11.45 -40.28
N ASP A 919 4.82 -11.47 -41.56
CA ASP A 919 5.25 -12.52 -42.47
C ASP A 919 6.72 -12.32 -42.88
N ILE A 920 7.48 -13.41 -42.99
CA ILE A 920 8.91 -13.34 -43.35
C ILE A 920 9.09 -12.66 -44.72
N SER A 921 8.13 -12.79 -45.64
CA SER A 921 8.13 -12.11 -46.94
C SER A 921 8.01 -10.58 -46.83
N GLY A 922 7.40 -10.04 -45.76
CA GLY A 922 7.27 -8.60 -45.54
C GLY A 922 5.90 -8.09 -45.07
N PRO A 923 4.75 -8.66 -45.49
CA PRO A 923 3.43 -8.18 -45.09
C PRO A 923 3.20 -8.27 -43.58
N ILE A 924 2.59 -7.24 -43.01
CA ILE A 924 2.26 -7.15 -41.57
C ILE A 924 0.74 -7.15 -41.40
N THR A 925 0.22 -8.03 -40.55
CA THR A 925 -1.21 -8.13 -40.25
C THR A 925 -1.49 -7.76 -38.80
N LEU A 926 -2.42 -6.84 -38.57
CA LEU A 926 -2.91 -6.50 -37.23
C LEU A 926 -3.99 -7.50 -36.81
N LEU A 927 -3.86 -8.04 -35.60
CA LEU A 927 -4.71 -9.13 -35.10
C LEU A 927 -5.57 -8.71 -33.90
N VAL A 928 -5.00 -7.98 -32.94
CA VAL A 928 -5.69 -7.56 -31.72
C VAL A 928 -5.35 -6.11 -31.43
N GLN A 929 -6.32 -5.37 -30.90
CA GLN A 929 -6.20 -3.96 -30.54
C GLN A 929 -6.87 -3.71 -29.19
N GLY A 930 -6.33 -2.79 -28.40
CA GLY A 930 -6.86 -2.37 -27.11
C GLY A 930 -6.38 -0.98 -26.70
N HIS A 931 -6.90 -0.44 -25.60
CA HIS A 931 -6.37 0.78 -25.02
C HIS A 931 -4.99 0.55 -24.38
N MET A 932 -4.22 1.63 -24.25
CA MET A 932 -2.87 1.61 -23.67
C MET A 932 -2.85 2.28 -22.29
N GLU A 933 -1.72 2.84 -21.87
CA GLU A 933 -1.53 3.52 -20.59
C GLU A 933 -2.54 4.67 -20.39
N GLY A 934 -3.46 4.47 -19.44
CA GLY A 934 -4.49 5.44 -19.04
C GLY A 934 -5.86 4.78 -18.79
N GLU A 935 -6.60 5.26 -17.79
CA GLU A 935 -7.89 4.67 -17.45
C GLU A 935 -8.92 4.86 -18.57
N VAL A 936 -9.71 3.82 -18.84
CA VAL A 936 -10.81 3.84 -19.81
C VAL A 936 -12.12 4.09 -19.06
N TRP A 937 -12.83 5.17 -19.37
CA TRP A 937 -14.04 5.57 -18.64
C TRP A 937 -15.26 5.87 -19.51
N GLY A 938 -15.05 6.44 -20.68
CA GLY A 938 -16.16 6.76 -21.56
C GLY A 938 -16.51 5.56 -22.42
N LEU A 939 -17.79 5.18 -22.38
CA LEU A 939 -18.36 4.13 -23.20
C LEU A 939 -19.74 4.57 -23.70
N ALA A 940 -19.94 4.49 -25.02
CA ALA A 940 -21.23 4.73 -25.65
C ALA A 940 -21.49 3.68 -26.72
N THR A 941 -22.66 3.03 -26.68
CA THR A 941 -23.14 2.16 -27.75
C THR A 941 -23.90 2.98 -28.79
N HIS A 942 -23.75 2.64 -30.07
CA HIS A 942 -24.45 3.34 -31.15
C HIS A 942 -25.94 2.98 -31.14
N PRO A 943 -26.85 3.93 -31.39
CA PRO A 943 -28.30 3.69 -31.25
C PRO A 943 -28.91 2.74 -32.29
N HIS A 944 -28.21 2.48 -33.40
CA HIS A 944 -28.73 1.73 -34.55
C HIS A 944 -27.77 0.71 -35.18
N LEU A 945 -26.52 0.68 -34.75
CA LEU A 945 -25.45 -0.10 -35.41
C LEU A 945 -24.72 -0.90 -34.34
N PRO A 946 -24.16 -2.08 -34.68
CA PRO A 946 -23.38 -2.88 -33.76
C PRO A 946 -21.97 -2.30 -33.59
N ILE A 947 -21.87 -1.04 -33.15
CA ILE A 947 -20.60 -0.36 -32.87
C ILE A 947 -20.65 0.33 -31.51
N CYS A 948 -19.50 0.52 -30.88
CA CYS A 948 -19.39 1.37 -29.69
C CYS A 948 -18.19 2.31 -29.77
N ALA A 949 -18.28 3.43 -29.05
CA ALA A 949 -17.20 4.39 -28.87
C ALA A 949 -16.62 4.27 -27.46
N THR A 950 -15.30 4.35 -27.35
CA THR A 950 -14.58 4.45 -26.08
C THR A 950 -13.64 5.64 -26.05
N VAL A 951 -13.48 6.24 -24.86
CA VAL A 951 -12.49 7.28 -24.60
C VAL A 951 -11.72 7.00 -23.31
N SER A 952 -10.44 7.36 -23.33
CA SER A 952 -9.49 7.03 -22.26
C SER A 952 -8.53 8.20 -21.99
N ASP A 953 -7.91 8.16 -20.80
CA ASP A 953 -6.77 9.01 -20.46
C ASP A 953 -5.52 8.73 -21.31
N ASP A 954 -5.52 7.65 -22.10
CA ASP A 954 -4.54 7.43 -23.20
C ASP A 954 -4.64 8.48 -24.33
N LYS A 955 -5.57 9.44 -24.19
CA LYS A 955 -5.85 10.53 -25.12
C LYS A 955 -6.34 10.02 -26.47
N THR A 956 -7.05 8.89 -26.51
CA THR A 956 -7.66 8.37 -27.72
C THR A 956 -9.18 8.26 -27.60
N LEU A 957 -9.85 8.57 -28.72
CA LEU A 957 -11.22 8.20 -29.00
C LEU A 957 -11.18 7.06 -30.01
N ARG A 958 -11.83 5.93 -29.70
CA ARG A 958 -11.84 4.73 -30.54
C ARG A 958 -13.27 4.28 -30.85
N ILE A 959 -13.51 3.86 -32.08
CA ILE A 959 -14.77 3.25 -32.52
C ILE A 959 -14.52 1.78 -32.81
N TRP A 960 -15.30 0.91 -32.19
CA TRP A 960 -15.17 -0.54 -32.25
C TRP A 960 -16.34 -1.16 -32.99
N ASP A 961 -16.05 -2.13 -33.85
CA ASP A 961 -17.05 -3.02 -34.43
C ASP A 961 -17.38 -4.14 -33.44
N LEU A 962 -18.66 -4.25 -33.08
CA LEU A 962 -19.20 -5.31 -32.23
C LEU A 962 -19.75 -6.49 -33.06
N SER A 963 -19.76 -6.37 -34.38
CA SER A 963 -20.05 -7.48 -35.29
C SER A 963 -18.91 -8.52 -35.25
N PRO A 964 -19.07 -9.70 -35.89
CA PRO A 964 -18.08 -10.78 -35.87
C PRO A 964 -16.66 -10.42 -36.38
N SER A 965 -16.43 -9.18 -36.84
CA SER A 965 -15.10 -8.70 -37.20
C SER A 965 -14.25 -8.33 -35.97
N HIS A 966 -14.87 -7.85 -34.88
CA HIS A 966 -14.23 -7.43 -33.63
C HIS A 966 -12.96 -6.58 -33.83
N CYS A 967 -13.03 -5.53 -34.66
CA CYS A 967 -11.88 -4.66 -34.94
C CYS A 967 -12.16 -3.17 -34.62
N MET A 968 -11.08 -2.39 -34.51
CA MET A 968 -11.20 -0.93 -34.38
C MET A 968 -11.42 -0.31 -35.76
N LEU A 969 -12.56 0.36 -35.94
CA LEU A 969 -12.98 0.99 -37.19
C LEU A 969 -12.36 2.37 -37.39
N ALA A 970 -12.25 3.15 -36.32
CA ALA A 970 -11.72 4.50 -36.36
C ALA A 970 -11.03 4.86 -35.05
N VAL A 971 -10.01 5.72 -35.13
CA VAL A 971 -9.29 6.24 -33.97
C VAL A 971 -8.91 7.69 -34.17
N ARG A 972 -9.02 8.48 -33.11
CA ARG A 972 -8.60 9.87 -33.08
C ARG A 972 -7.77 10.14 -31.83
N LYS A 973 -6.60 10.75 -32.02
CA LYS A 973 -5.80 11.31 -30.92
C LYS A 973 -6.42 12.64 -30.46
N LEU A 974 -6.75 12.71 -29.19
CA LEU A 974 -7.29 13.87 -28.50
C LEU A 974 -6.14 14.70 -27.91
N LYS A 975 -6.40 16.00 -27.66
CA LYS A 975 -5.42 16.87 -26.99
C LYS A 975 -5.29 16.56 -25.49
N LYS A 976 -6.34 16.00 -24.89
CA LYS A 976 -6.52 15.75 -23.46
C LYS A 976 -7.17 14.38 -23.26
N GLY A 977 -7.09 13.85 -22.04
CA GLY A 977 -7.70 12.56 -21.71
C GLY A 977 -9.23 12.65 -21.79
N GLY A 978 -9.86 11.63 -22.37
CA GLY A 978 -11.31 11.58 -22.53
C GLY A 978 -11.96 10.78 -21.40
N ARG A 979 -13.06 11.31 -20.86
CA ARG A 979 -13.69 10.77 -19.64
C ARG A 979 -15.08 10.20 -19.83
N CYS A 980 -15.86 10.76 -20.75
CA CYS A 980 -17.20 10.28 -21.09
C CYS A 980 -17.50 10.55 -22.57
N CYS A 981 -18.43 9.78 -23.14
CA CYS A 981 -18.88 9.99 -24.51
C CYS A 981 -20.35 9.57 -24.67
N CYS A 982 -21.02 10.11 -25.69
CA CYS A 982 -22.41 9.77 -26.02
C CYS A 982 -22.69 10.01 -27.50
N PHE A 983 -23.27 9.02 -28.19
CA PHE A 983 -23.80 9.22 -29.53
C PHE A 983 -25.06 10.09 -29.50
N SER A 984 -25.24 10.88 -30.55
CA SER A 984 -26.51 11.53 -30.86
C SER A 984 -27.58 10.48 -31.21
N PRO A 985 -28.88 10.78 -31.01
CA PRO A 985 -29.94 9.80 -31.24
C PRO A 985 -30.04 9.27 -32.68
N ASP A 986 -29.58 10.05 -33.67
CA ASP A 986 -29.52 9.63 -35.07
C ASP A 986 -28.20 8.93 -35.44
N GLY A 987 -27.26 8.84 -34.50
CA GLY A 987 -25.97 8.18 -34.66
C GLY A 987 -24.90 9.01 -35.39
N LYS A 988 -25.21 10.21 -35.91
CA LYS A 988 -24.31 10.93 -36.83
C LYS A 988 -23.25 11.79 -36.15
N ALA A 989 -23.51 12.20 -34.92
CA ALA A 989 -22.59 12.97 -34.09
C ALA A 989 -22.25 12.20 -32.80
N LEU A 990 -21.04 12.42 -32.29
CA LEU A 990 -20.54 11.85 -31.05
C LEU A 990 -19.97 12.96 -30.17
N ALA A 991 -20.50 13.12 -28.96
CA ALA A 991 -19.98 14.07 -27.99
C ALA A 991 -18.99 13.39 -27.05
N VAL A 992 -17.90 14.07 -26.71
CA VAL A 992 -16.79 13.59 -25.87
C VAL A 992 -16.46 14.64 -24.82
N GLY A 993 -16.50 14.24 -23.54
CA GLY A 993 -16.06 15.05 -22.41
C GLY A 993 -14.61 14.76 -22.05
N LEU A 994 -13.85 15.80 -21.74
CA LEU A 994 -12.42 15.73 -21.45
C LEU A 994 -12.13 16.01 -19.97
N ASN A 995 -10.93 15.63 -19.54
CA ASN A 995 -10.48 15.76 -18.15
C ASN A 995 -10.05 17.18 -17.73
N ASP A 996 -10.04 18.16 -18.64
CA ASP A 996 -9.72 19.57 -18.35
C ASP A 996 -10.96 20.49 -18.32
N GLY A 997 -12.15 19.90 -18.29
CA GLY A 997 -13.44 20.61 -18.32
C GLY A 997 -13.88 21.11 -19.69
N SER A 998 -13.15 20.75 -20.76
CA SER A 998 -13.60 20.92 -22.13
C SER A 998 -14.42 19.73 -22.62
N PHE A 999 -15.25 19.96 -23.63
CA PHE A 999 -15.89 18.90 -24.40
C PHE A 999 -15.90 19.25 -25.89
N LEU A 1000 -16.03 18.23 -26.72
CA LEU A 1000 -16.09 18.35 -28.16
C LEU A 1000 -17.17 17.47 -28.75
N ILE A 1001 -17.71 17.88 -29.89
CA ILE A 1001 -18.65 17.11 -30.69
C ILE A 1001 -17.95 16.82 -32.01
N VAL A 1002 -17.89 15.56 -32.38
CA VAL A 1002 -17.32 15.10 -33.65
C VAL A 1002 -18.38 14.46 -34.53
N ASN A 1003 -18.12 14.42 -35.83
CA ASN A 1003 -18.85 13.54 -36.73
C ASN A 1003 -18.54 12.07 -36.37
N ALA A 1004 -19.56 11.22 -36.24
CA ALA A 1004 -19.40 9.84 -35.82
C ALA A 1004 -18.67 8.96 -36.85
N ASP A 1005 -18.81 9.28 -38.14
CA ASP A 1005 -18.20 8.51 -39.25
C ASP A 1005 -16.76 8.96 -39.51
N THR A 1006 -16.50 10.27 -39.55
CA THR A 1006 -15.17 10.82 -39.90
C THR A 1006 -14.30 11.16 -38.70
N LEU A 1007 -14.88 11.25 -37.50
CA LEU A 1007 -14.26 11.77 -36.28
C LEU A 1007 -13.71 13.21 -36.41
N GLU A 1008 -14.14 13.99 -37.39
CA GLU A 1008 -13.76 15.40 -37.54
C GLU A 1008 -14.50 16.30 -36.54
N ASP A 1009 -13.85 17.39 -36.11
CA ASP A 1009 -14.45 18.35 -35.17
C ASP A 1009 -15.65 19.09 -35.79
N LEU A 1010 -16.80 18.99 -35.11
CA LEU A 1010 -17.93 19.86 -35.39
C LEU A 1010 -17.88 21.09 -34.48
N VAL A 1011 -17.69 20.88 -33.17
CA VAL A 1011 -17.65 21.97 -32.18
C VAL A 1011 -16.77 21.58 -30.98
N SER A 1012 -16.14 22.57 -30.35
CA SER A 1012 -15.39 22.42 -29.09
C SER A 1012 -15.70 23.58 -28.15
N PHE A 1013 -15.89 23.29 -26.86
CA PHE A 1013 -16.15 24.28 -25.82
C PHE A 1013 -15.38 23.96 -24.55
N GLN A 1014 -14.96 25.00 -23.83
CA GLN A 1014 -14.41 24.90 -22.48
C GLN A 1014 -15.06 25.97 -21.61
N HIS A 1015 -16.19 25.63 -20.99
CA HIS A 1015 -16.85 26.52 -20.03
C HIS A 1015 -16.56 26.12 -18.58
N ARG A 1016 -16.14 24.88 -18.34
CA ARG A 1016 -15.84 24.34 -17.00
C ARG A 1016 -14.33 24.18 -16.86
N LYS A 1017 -13.87 24.18 -15.60
CA LYS A 1017 -12.45 24.05 -15.24
C LYS A 1017 -12.06 22.64 -14.80
N ASP A 1018 -13.06 21.82 -14.48
CA ASP A 1018 -12.91 20.50 -13.89
C ASP A 1018 -13.52 19.44 -14.81
N VAL A 1019 -13.09 18.19 -14.63
CA VAL A 1019 -13.41 17.01 -15.43
C VAL A 1019 -14.89 16.96 -15.83
N ILE A 1020 -15.16 16.67 -17.10
CA ILE A 1020 -16.52 16.40 -17.56
C ILE A 1020 -16.88 14.95 -17.24
N SER A 1021 -17.72 14.75 -16.23
CA SER A 1021 -18.06 13.43 -15.70
C SER A 1021 -19.07 12.68 -16.57
N GLU A 1022 -20.04 13.37 -17.16
CA GLU A 1022 -21.01 12.76 -18.09
C GLU A 1022 -21.51 13.74 -19.15
N ILE A 1023 -21.81 13.21 -20.34
CA ILE A 1023 -22.45 13.95 -21.43
C ILE A 1023 -23.59 13.11 -21.98
N ARG A 1024 -24.75 13.72 -22.26
CA ARG A 1024 -25.89 13.03 -22.86
C ARG A 1024 -26.73 13.92 -23.77
N PHE A 1025 -27.01 13.46 -24.98
CA PHE A 1025 -27.97 14.09 -25.88
C PHE A 1025 -29.41 13.90 -25.39
N SER A 1026 -30.26 14.90 -25.61
CA SER A 1026 -31.69 14.79 -25.37
C SER A 1026 -32.32 13.79 -26.36
N PRO A 1027 -33.33 13.00 -25.97
CA PRO A 1027 -34.03 12.07 -26.85
C PRO A 1027 -34.71 12.72 -28.06
N GLY A 1028 -35.16 11.90 -29.01
CA GLY A 1028 -35.82 12.37 -30.23
C GLY A 1028 -34.83 12.98 -31.21
N ALA A 1029 -34.97 14.28 -31.52
CA ALA A 1029 -34.14 14.96 -32.51
C ALA A 1029 -32.73 15.37 -32.00
N GLY A 1030 -32.34 15.02 -30.77
CA GLY A 1030 -31.02 15.41 -30.26
C GLY A 1030 -30.85 16.93 -30.05
N LYS A 1031 -31.95 17.68 -29.88
CA LYS A 1031 -31.95 19.15 -29.89
C LYS A 1031 -31.02 19.77 -28.82
N TYR A 1032 -30.92 19.13 -27.66
CA TYR A 1032 -30.11 19.60 -26.55
C TYR A 1032 -29.02 18.59 -26.17
N LEU A 1033 -27.90 19.10 -25.66
CA LEU A 1033 -26.81 18.33 -25.08
C LEU A 1033 -26.64 18.76 -23.63
N ALA A 1034 -26.76 17.83 -22.69
CA ALA A 1034 -26.43 18.07 -21.30
C ALA A 1034 -24.99 17.63 -21.02
N VAL A 1035 -24.23 18.49 -20.36
CA VAL A 1035 -22.80 18.31 -20.05
C VAL A 1035 -22.62 18.51 -18.55
N ALA A 1036 -22.32 17.43 -17.84
CA ALA A 1036 -22.12 17.40 -16.40
C ALA A 1036 -20.63 17.47 -16.07
N SER A 1037 -20.26 18.27 -15.07
CA SER A 1037 -18.88 18.43 -14.63
C SER A 1037 -18.71 18.15 -13.14
N CYS A 1038 -17.50 17.78 -12.76
CA CYS A 1038 -17.08 17.63 -11.37
C CYS A 1038 -17.14 18.94 -10.57
N ASP A 1039 -17.31 20.09 -11.24
CA ASP A 1039 -17.56 21.38 -10.61
C ASP A 1039 -18.98 21.57 -10.04
N ASN A 1040 -19.79 20.50 -10.00
CA ASN A 1040 -21.16 20.41 -9.47
C ASN A 1040 -22.25 21.00 -10.37
N PHE A 1041 -21.94 21.27 -11.64
CA PHE A 1041 -22.92 21.84 -12.57
C PHE A 1041 -23.26 20.91 -13.74
N VAL A 1042 -24.47 21.13 -14.29
CA VAL A 1042 -24.86 20.57 -15.59
C VAL A 1042 -25.22 21.71 -16.53
N ASP A 1043 -24.45 21.86 -17.61
CA ASP A 1043 -24.72 22.82 -18.67
C ASP A 1043 -25.55 22.20 -19.78
N ILE A 1044 -26.58 22.92 -20.23
CA ILE A 1044 -27.44 22.50 -21.35
C ILE A 1044 -27.12 23.37 -22.56
N TYR A 1045 -26.74 22.73 -23.65
CA TYR A 1045 -26.44 23.35 -24.94
C TYR A 1045 -27.52 23.03 -25.96
N ASN A 1046 -27.83 23.98 -26.83
CA ASN A 1046 -28.57 23.70 -28.06
C ASN A 1046 -27.57 23.30 -29.14
N VAL A 1047 -27.74 22.08 -29.67
CA VAL A 1047 -26.80 21.45 -30.60
C VAL A 1047 -26.78 22.17 -31.95
N MET A 1048 -27.93 22.59 -32.46
CA MET A 1048 -28.03 23.28 -33.76
C MET A 1048 -27.43 24.68 -33.74
N SER A 1049 -27.62 25.42 -32.64
CA SER A 1049 -27.11 26.79 -32.54
C SER A 1049 -25.73 26.89 -31.87
N SER A 1050 -25.17 25.78 -31.38
CA SER A 1050 -23.90 25.73 -30.64
C SER A 1050 -23.84 26.76 -29.50
N LYS A 1051 -24.93 26.90 -28.73
CA LYS A 1051 -25.04 27.89 -27.63
C LYS A 1051 -25.47 27.21 -26.34
N ARG A 1052 -24.88 27.63 -25.22
CA ARG A 1052 -25.35 27.26 -23.88
C ARG A 1052 -26.68 27.97 -23.60
N VAL A 1053 -27.73 27.20 -23.32
CA VAL A 1053 -29.11 27.66 -23.15
C VAL A 1053 -29.64 27.52 -21.72
N GLY A 1054 -28.94 26.76 -20.87
CA GLY A 1054 -29.25 26.68 -19.44
C GLY A 1054 -28.12 26.09 -18.60
N ILE A 1055 -28.24 26.31 -17.29
CA ILE A 1055 -27.27 25.85 -16.29
C ILE A 1055 -28.07 25.32 -15.10
N CYS A 1056 -27.91 24.05 -14.79
CA CYS A 1056 -28.48 23.41 -13.60
C CYS A 1056 -27.57 23.70 -12.41
N LYS A 1057 -28.11 24.32 -11.36
CA LYS A 1057 -27.39 24.68 -10.13
C LYS A 1057 -28.07 24.04 -8.91
N GLY A 1058 -27.27 23.74 -7.88
CA GLY A 1058 -27.79 23.28 -6.58
C GLY A 1058 -27.55 21.80 -6.27
N ALA A 1059 -26.56 21.17 -6.92
CA ALA A 1059 -25.91 19.96 -6.42
C ALA A 1059 -24.87 20.33 -5.36
N SER A 1060 -24.76 19.52 -4.30
CA SER A 1060 -23.80 19.75 -3.22
C SER A 1060 -22.43 19.11 -3.45
N SER A 1061 -22.30 18.28 -4.48
CA SER A 1061 -21.09 17.55 -4.86
C SER A 1061 -21.07 17.24 -6.36
N TYR A 1062 -20.00 16.60 -6.84
CA TYR A 1062 -19.76 16.32 -8.25
C TYR A 1062 -20.87 15.45 -8.83
N ILE A 1063 -21.18 15.67 -10.10
CA ILE A 1063 -22.22 14.91 -10.80
C ILE A 1063 -21.66 13.57 -11.24
N THR A 1064 -22.39 12.48 -10.98
CA THR A 1064 -21.97 11.11 -11.33
C THR A 1064 -22.77 10.52 -12.49
N HIS A 1065 -24.11 10.67 -12.45
CA HIS A 1065 -25.00 10.14 -13.47
C HIS A 1065 -26.09 11.13 -13.88
N MET A 1066 -26.60 10.98 -15.09
CA MET A 1066 -27.58 11.87 -15.69
C MET A 1066 -28.45 11.12 -16.71
N ASP A 1067 -29.76 11.23 -16.58
CA ASP A 1067 -30.74 10.60 -17.46
C ASP A 1067 -31.83 11.60 -17.90
N TRP A 1068 -32.24 11.53 -19.16
CA TRP A 1068 -33.33 12.34 -19.72
C TRP A 1068 -34.67 11.62 -19.62
N ASP A 1069 -35.77 12.34 -19.41
CA ASP A 1069 -37.10 11.80 -19.67
C ASP A 1069 -37.33 11.60 -21.19
N VAL A 1070 -38.22 10.68 -21.55
CA VAL A 1070 -38.55 10.37 -22.96
C VAL A 1070 -38.97 11.59 -23.79
N ARG A 1071 -39.44 12.67 -23.15
CA ARG A 1071 -39.87 13.92 -23.81
C ARG A 1071 -38.74 14.95 -23.95
N GLY A 1072 -37.57 14.74 -23.34
CA GLY A 1072 -36.45 15.67 -23.35
C GLY A 1072 -36.73 17.00 -22.62
N LYS A 1073 -37.60 16.98 -21.61
CA LYS A 1073 -38.02 18.15 -20.80
C LYS A 1073 -37.51 18.09 -19.36
N LEU A 1074 -37.16 16.90 -18.87
CA LEU A 1074 -36.70 16.69 -17.50
C LEU A 1074 -35.38 15.92 -17.53
N LEU A 1075 -34.45 16.34 -16.67
CA LEU A 1075 -33.19 15.70 -16.39
C LEU A 1075 -33.19 15.18 -14.94
N GLN A 1076 -32.89 13.92 -14.75
CA GLN A 1076 -32.48 13.37 -13.46
C GLN A 1076 -30.96 13.40 -13.36
N VAL A 1077 -30.45 13.73 -12.18
CA VAL A 1077 -29.03 13.85 -11.90
C VAL A 1077 -28.70 13.16 -10.57
N ASN A 1078 -27.65 12.34 -10.54
CA ASN A 1078 -27.07 11.78 -9.32
C ASN A 1078 -25.77 12.51 -8.96
N THR A 1079 -25.49 12.64 -7.67
CA THR A 1079 -24.30 13.33 -7.16
C THR A 1079 -23.50 12.46 -6.20
N GLY A 1080 -22.21 12.77 -6.03
CA GLY A 1080 -21.34 12.12 -5.04
C GLY A 1080 -21.83 12.26 -3.58
N ALA A 1081 -22.68 13.23 -3.29
CA ALA A 1081 -23.31 13.43 -1.99
C ALA A 1081 -24.57 12.57 -1.76
N LYS A 1082 -24.80 11.55 -2.60
CA LYS A 1082 -25.96 10.65 -2.56
C LYS A 1082 -27.30 11.36 -2.85
N GLU A 1083 -27.29 12.44 -3.61
CA GLU A 1083 -28.51 13.18 -3.96
C GLU A 1083 -29.07 12.71 -5.30
N GLN A 1084 -30.40 12.60 -5.37
CA GLN A 1084 -31.15 12.48 -6.62
C GLN A 1084 -31.87 13.80 -6.88
N LEU A 1085 -31.46 14.52 -7.93
CA LEU A 1085 -31.95 15.85 -8.28
C LEU A 1085 -32.67 15.83 -9.63
N PHE A 1086 -33.64 16.73 -9.80
CA PHE A 1086 -34.42 16.87 -11.02
C PHE A 1086 -34.34 18.29 -11.56
N PHE A 1087 -34.12 18.46 -12.86
CA PHE A 1087 -34.00 19.75 -13.52
C PHE A 1087 -34.89 19.85 -14.76
N GLU A 1088 -35.60 20.96 -14.91
CA GLU A 1088 -36.36 21.29 -16.10
C GLU A 1088 -35.42 21.81 -17.21
N ALA A 1089 -35.47 21.16 -18.36
CA ALA A 1089 -34.72 21.56 -19.54
C ALA A 1089 -35.58 22.42 -20.50
N PRO A 1090 -34.98 23.39 -21.22
CA PRO A 1090 -33.56 23.68 -21.29
C PRO A 1090 -33.07 24.70 -20.26
N ARG A 1091 -33.94 25.24 -19.41
CA ARG A 1091 -33.61 26.38 -18.53
C ARG A 1091 -32.73 26.00 -17.33
N GLY A 1092 -32.70 24.72 -16.95
CA GLY A 1092 -31.91 24.20 -15.83
C GLY A 1092 -32.53 24.49 -14.45
N LYS A 1093 -33.85 24.67 -14.38
CA LYS A 1093 -34.54 25.00 -13.12
C LYS A 1093 -34.76 23.73 -12.29
N LYS A 1094 -34.29 23.71 -11.04
CA LYS A 1094 -34.49 22.60 -10.11
C LYS A 1094 -35.99 22.37 -9.84
N GLN A 1095 -36.43 21.11 -9.91
CA GLN A 1095 -37.78 20.64 -9.63
C GLN A 1095 -37.75 19.69 -8.43
N THR A 1096 -38.79 19.70 -7.60
CA THR A 1096 -38.95 18.78 -6.48
C THR A 1096 -40.05 17.80 -6.83
N ILE A 1097 -39.70 16.53 -7.04
CA ILE A 1097 -40.63 15.47 -7.48
C ILE A 1097 -40.66 14.38 -6.40
N PRO A 1098 -41.83 13.99 -5.86
CA PRO A 1098 -41.94 12.89 -4.90
C PRO A 1098 -41.54 11.54 -5.51
N SER A 1099 -40.91 10.65 -4.75
CA SER A 1099 -40.40 9.35 -5.24
C SER A 1099 -41.47 8.48 -5.91
N LEU A 1100 -42.72 8.52 -5.43
CA LEU A 1100 -43.86 7.80 -6.04
C LEU A 1100 -44.23 8.30 -7.45
N GLU A 1101 -43.93 9.56 -7.78
CA GLU A 1101 -44.16 10.11 -9.11
C GLU A 1101 -42.99 9.84 -10.05
N VAL A 1102 -41.76 9.73 -9.52
CA VAL A 1102 -40.56 9.38 -10.32
C VAL A 1102 -40.73 8.03 -11.02
N GLU A 1103 -41.37 7.05 -10.38
CA GLU A 1103 -41.64 5.72 -10.97
C GLU A 1103 -42.63 5.77 -12.14
N LYS A 1104 -43.43 6.83 -12.26
CA LYS A 1104 -44.42 7.01 -13.34
C LYS A 1104 -43.83 7.76 -14.54
N ILE A 1105 -42.64 8.34 -14.38
CA ILE A 1105 -41.96 9.06 -15.46
C ILE A 1105 -41.30 8.03 -16.37
N GLY A 1106 -41.59 8.11 -17.67
CA GLY A 1106 -40.84 7.38 -18.68
C GLY A 1106 -39.46 8.00 -18.85
N TRP A 1107 -38.43 7.30 -18.41
CA TRP A 1107 -37.03 7.68 -18.63
C TRP A 1107 -36.54 7.12 -19.97
N ALA A 1108 -35.79 7.90 -20.74
CA ALA A 1108 -35.26 7.49 -22.04
C ALA A 1108 -34.12 6.49 -21.92
N SER A 1109 -33.41 6.55 -20.80
CA SER A 1109 -32.35 5.66 -20.40
C SER A 1109 -32.36 5.57 -18.87
N TRP A 1110 -31.74 4.52 -18.34
CA TRP A 1110 -31.52 4.43 -16.92
C TRP A 1110 -30.07 4.03 -16.66
N THR A 1111 -29.25 5.01 -16.28
CA THR A 1111 -27.86 4.81 -15.89
C THR A 1111 -27.57 5.28 -14.46
N SER A 1112 -28.53 5.99 -13.88
CA SER A 1112 -28.55 6.40 -12.48
C SER A 1112 -28.51 5.23 -11.49
N VAL A 1113 -27.55 5.24 -10.58
CA VAL A 1113 -27.39 4.23 -9.51
C VAL A 1113 -28.17 4.60 -8.23
N LEU A 1114 -28.66 5.84 -8.12
CA LEU A 1114 -29.47 6.32 -6.99
C LEU A 1114 -30.93 6.52 -7.41
N GLY A 1115 -31.85 5.96 -6.61
CA GLY A 1115 -33.29 6.14 -6.75
C GLY A 1115 -34.08 4.96 -6.18
N SER A 1116 -35.40 5.13 -5.99
CA SER A 1116 -36.28 4.09 -5.40
C SER A 1116 -36.32 2.79 -6.22
N CYS A 1117 -36.09 2.87 -7.53
CA CYS A 1117 -36.05 1.70 -8.43
C CYS A 1117 -34.73 0.91 -8.37
N CYS A 1118 -33.71 1.40 -7.65
CA CYS A 1118 -32.36 0.85 -7.62
C CYS A 1118 -31.81 0.66 -6.21
N GLU A 1119 -32.63 0.77 -5.15
CA GLU A 1119 -32.16 0.59 -3.77
C GLU A 1119 -31.50 -0.78 -3.52
N GLY A 1120 -31.92 -1.80 -4.26
CA GLY A 1120 -31.45 -3.18 -4.10
C GLY A 1120 -30.07 -3.47 -4.67
N ILE A 1121 -29.49 -2.59 -5.49
CA ILE A 1121 -28.18 -2.82 -6.13
C ILE A 1121 -27.01 -2.59 -5.16
N TRP A 1122 -27.24 -1.82 -4.09
CA TRP A 1122 -26.20 -1.43 -3.15
C TRP A 1122 -25.88 -2.57 -2.16
N PRO A 1123 -24.58 -2.83 -1.88
CA PRO A 1123 -24.18 -3.86 -0.95
C PRO A 1123 -24.52 -3.51 0.52
N ILE A 1124 -24.47 -4.52 1.40
CA ILE A 1124 -24.87 -4.40 2.82
C ILE A 1124 -23.97 -3.45 3.62
N ILE A 1125 -22.68 -3.48 3.29
CA ILE A 1125 -21.68 -2.58 3.83
C ILE A 1125 -20.96 -2.04 2.61
N GLY A 1126 -21.44 -0.91 2.09
CA GLY A 1126 -20.83 -0.27 0.94
C GLY A 1126 -20.88 1.23 1.00
N GLU A 1127 -19.88 1.87 0.41
CA GLU A 1127 -19.88 3.30 0.16
C GLU A 1127 -20.66 3.61 -1.12
N VAL A 1128 -20.92 4.89 -1.41
CA VAL A 1128 -21.67 5.24 -2.64
C VAL A 1128 -20.83 5.15 -3.92
N THR A 1129 -19.53 4.90 -3.78
CA THR A 1129 -18.65 4.69 -4.94
C THR A 1129 -18.66 3.24 -5.41
N ASP A 1130 -19.03 2.28 -4.56
CA ASP A 1130 -18.95 0.85 -4.85
C ASP A 1130 -19.65 0.46 -6.15
N VAL A 1131 -20.78 1.08 -6.48
CA VAL A 1131 -21.47 0.87 -7.76
C VAL A 1131 -21.16 2.06 -8.68
N THR A 1132 -20.29 1.80 -9.65
CA THR A 1132 -19.71 2.80 -10.55
C THR A 1132 -20.60 3.14 -11.73
N ALA A 1133 -21.36 2.17 -12.23
CA ALA A 1133 -22.18 2.33 -13.43
C ALA A 1133 -23.38 1.40 -13.41
N SER A 1134 -24.47 1.83 -14.06
CA SER A 1134 -25.60 0.98 -14.36
C SER A 1134 -26.13 1.19 -15.77
N CYS A 1135 -26.83 0.19 -16.31
CA CYS A 1135 -27.54 0.28 -17.56
C CYS A 1135 -28.72 -0.71 -17.59
N LEU A 1136 -29.91 -0.18 -17.91
CA LEU A 1136 -31.15 -0.95 -18.04
C LEU A 1136 -31.36 -1.40 -19.48
N THR A 1137 -31.85 -2.63 -19.67
CA THR A 1137 -32.29 -3.14 -20.98
C THR A 1137 -33.45 -2.33 -21.55
N SER A 1138 -33.59 -2.30 -22.87
CA SER A 1138 -34.67 -1.57 -23.56
C SER A 1138 -36.08 -2.02 -23.14
N ASP A 1139 -36.24 -3.30 -22.76
CA ASP A 1139 -37.49 -3.88 -22.27
C ASP A 1139 -37.79 -3.59 -20.78
N SER A 1140 -36.89 -2.87 -20.10
CA SER A 1140 -36.99 -2.48 -18.69
C SER A 1140 -37.09 -3.66 -17.71
N LYS A 1141 -36.50 -4.82 -18.04
CA LYS A 1141 -36.53 -6.01 -17.16
C LYS A 1141 -35.24 -6.30 -16.41
N VAL A 1142 -34.08 -6.02 -17.01
CA VAL A 1142 -32.77 -6.40 -16.44
C VAL A 1142 -31.87 -5.19 -16.32
N LEU A 1143 -31.37 -4.96 -15.11
CA LEU A 1143 -30.42 -3.89 -14.80
C LEU A 1143 -29.03 -4.51 -14.63
N ALA A 1144 -28.09 -4.10 -15.46
CA ALA A 1144 -26.68 -4.45 -15.32
C ALA A 1144 -25.96 -3.36 -14.52
N THR A 1145 -25.07 -3.75 -13.62
CA THR A 1145 -24.23 -2.83 -12.84
C THR A 1145 -22.77 -3.26 -12.87
N GLY A 1146 -21.88 -2.28 -12.90
CA GLY A 1146 -20.45 -2.46 -12.63
C GLY A 1146 -20.13 -2.01 -11.21
N ASP A 1147 -19.09 -2.59 -10.60
CA ASP A 1147 -18.60 -2.15 -9.30
C ASP A 1147 -17.08 -1.89 -9.27
N ASP A 1148 -16.66 -1.23 -8.19
CA ASP A 1148 -15.25 -0.86 -7.94
C ASP A 1148 -14.33 -2.06 -7.66
N PHE A 1149 -14.89 -3.28 -7.64
CA PHE A 1149 -14.18 -4.52 -7.38
C PHE A 1149 -14.02 -5.38 -8.65
N GLY A 1150 -14.46 -4.87 -9.80
CA GLY A 1150 -14.28 -5.54 -11.08
C GLY A 1150 -15.37 -6.56 -11.39
N PHE A 1151 -16.47 -6.57 -10.65
CA PHE A 1151 -17.61 -7.44 -10.91
C PHE A 1151 -18.70 -6.76 -11.73
N VAL A 1152 -19.29 -7.55 -12.61
CA VAL A 1152 -20.55 -7.22 -13.28
C VAL A 1152 -21.67 -7.98 -12.60
N LYS A 1153 -22.75 -7.27 -12.25
CA LYS A 1153 -23.91 -7.84 -11.58
C LYS A 1153 -25.18 -7.60 -12.39
N LEU A 1154 -26.05 -8.60 -12.45
CA LEU A 1154 -27.37 -8.50 -13.08
C LEU A 1154 -28.48 -8.58 -12.04
N PHE A 1155 -29.36 -7.58 -12.07
CA PHE A 1155 -30.53 -7.44 -11.21
C PHE A 1155 -31.81 -7.46 -12.04
N ARG A 1156 -32.91 -7.89 -11.42
CA ARG A 1156 -34.25 -7.66 -11.96
C ARG A 1156 -34.64 -6.21 -11.72
N TYR A 1157 -35.23 -5.54 -12.71
CA TYR A 1157 -35.70 -4.17 -12.59
C TYR A 1157 -37.23 -4.12 -12.41
N PRO A 1158 -37.76 -3.23 -11.56
CA PRO A 1158 -37.03 -2.40 -10.59
C PRO A 1158 -36.43 -3.26 -9.46
N ALA A 1159 -35.26 -2.89 -8.96
CA ALA A 1159 -34.57 -3.55 -7.85
C ALA A 1159 -34.97 -2.89 -6.53
N LYS A 1160 -36.13 -3.25 -5.99
CA LYS A 1160 -36.74 -2.59 -4.82
C LYS A 1160 -36.33 -3.25 -3.50
N GLY A 1161 -36.17 -2.39 -2.48
CA GLY A 1161 -35.76 -2.80 -1.14
C GLY A 1161 -34.27 -3.12 -1.05
N LYS A 1162 -33.71 -3.03 0.15
CA LYS A 1162 -32.27 -3.24 0.35
C LYS A 1162 -31.88 -4.70 0.10
N PHE A 1163 -30.73 -4.90 -0.55
CA PHE A 1163 -30.07 -6.20 -0.72
C PHE A 1163 -30.82 -7.15 -1.67
N GLY A 1164 -31.05 -6.71 -2.90
CA GLY A 1164 -31.64 -7.55 -3.95
C GLY A 1164 -30.75 -8.74 -4.30
N LYS A 1165 -31.34 -9.87 -4.72
CA LYS A 1165 -30.54 -10.99 -5.25
C LYS A 1165 -30.07 -10.67 -6.68
N PHE A 1166 -28.85 -11.06 -7.01
CA PHE A 1166 -28.22 -10.81 -8.31
C PHE A 1166 -27.43 -12.02 -8.81
N LYS A 1167 -27.11 -12.04 -10.10
CA LYS A 1167 -26.06 -12.90 -10.67
C LYS A 1167 -24.77 -12.09 -10.79
N ARG A 1168 -23.62 -12.66 -10.40
CA ARG A 1168 -22.30 -12.01 -10.41
C ARG A 1168 -21.38 -12.66 -11.43
N TYR A 1169 -20.59 -11.84 -12.12
CA TYR A 1169 -19.59 -12.25 -13.08
C TYR A 1169 -18.27 -11.52 -12.78
N VAL A 1170 -17.16 -12.25 -12.76
CA VAL A 1170 -15.81 -11.67 -12.70
C VAL A 1170 -15.50 -11.10 -14.07
N ALA A 1171 -15.35 -9.79 -14.16
CA ALA A 1171 -15.14 -9.09 -15.42
C ALA A 1171 -13.74 -8.51 -15.48
N HIS A 1172 -13.46 -7.53 -14.63
CA HIS A 1172 -12.28 -6.68 -14.68
C HIS A 1172 -11.42 -6.92 -13.43
N SER A 1173 -10.12 -6.63 -13.50
CA SER A 1173 -9.21 -6.84 -12.34
C SER A 1173 -9.29 -5.71 -11.31
N THR A 1174 -9.69 -4.52 -11.76
CA THR A 1174 -9.78 -3.31 -10.92
C THR A 1174 -11.24 -2.89 -10.72
N HIS A 1175 -11.73 -1.92 -11.48
CA HIS A 1175 -13.07 -1.37 -11.37
C HIS A 1175 -13.77 -1.39 -12.73
N VAL A 1176 -15.05 -1.75 -12.73
CA VAL A 1176 -15.88 -1.71 -13.93
C VAL A 1176 -16.36 -0.28 -14.12
N THR A 1177 -15.62 0.55 -14.84
CA THR A 1177 -15.90 2.00 -14.92
C THR A 1177 -17.19 2.35 -15.65
N ASN A 1178 -17.63 1.51 -16.58
CA ASN A 1178 -18.86 1.71 -17.31
C ASN A 1178 -19.45 0.42 -17.86
N VAL A 1179 -20.78 0.42 -18.03
CA VAL A 1179 -21.57 -0.71 -18.51
C VAL A 1179 -22.66 -0.18 -19.46
N ARG A 1180 -22.77 -0.74 -20.67
CA ARG A 1180 -23.78 -0.33 -21.66
C ARG A 1180 -24.33 -1.52 -22.44
N TRP A 1181 -25.66 -1.62 -22.52
CA TRP A 1181 -26.32 -2.50 -23.46
C TRP A 1181 -26.20 -1.96 -24.89
N THR A 1182 -26.08 -2.87 -25.85
CA THR A 1182 -26.20 -2.56 -27.27
C THR A 1182 -27.65 -2.22 -27.65
N TYR A 1183 -27.85 -1.60 -28.82
CA TYR A 1183 -29.16 -1.10 -29.25
C TYR A 1183 -30.27 -2.16 -29.34
N ASP A 1184 -29.91 -3.44 -29.43
CA ASP A 1184 -30.80 -4.59 -29.52
C ASP A 1184 -30.76 -5.47 -28.25
N ASP A 1185 -30.07 -5.03 -27.19
CA ASP A 1185 -29.81 -5.76 -25.95
C ASP A 1185 -29.13 -7.13 -26.15
N SER A 1186 -28.55 -7.43 -27.32
CA SER A 1186 -27.93 -8.73 -27.61
C SER A 1186 -26.57 -8.90 -26.91
N LEU A 1187 -25.84 -7.79 -26.78
CA LEU A 1187 -24.55 -7.71 -26.12
C LEU A 1187 -24.56 -6.67 -25.01
N LEU A 1188 -23.88 -6.99 -23.90
CA LEU A 1188 -23.45 -6.04 -22.88
C LEU A 1188 -21.99 -5.68 -23.12
N VAL A 1189 -21.66 -4.40 -23.08
CA VAL A 1189 -20.28 -3.90 -23.20
C VAL A 1189 -19.84 -3.35 -21.85
N THR A 1190 -18.66 -3.77 -21.39
CA THR A 1190 -18.05 -3.27 -20.16
C THR A 1190 -16.62 -2.81 -20.40
N ILE A 1191 -16.18 -1.83 -19.61
CA ILE A 1191 -14.81 -1.32 -19.63
C ILE A 1191 -14.24 -1.29 -18.21
N GLY A 1192 -12.94 -1.59 -18.08
CA GLY A 1192 -12.31 -1.88 -16.80
C GLY A 1192 -11.36 -0.82 -16.26
N GLY A 1193 -11.50 0.44 -16.67
CA GLY A 1193 -10.69 1.54 -16.13
C GLY A 1193 -9.20 1.31 -16.33
N ALA A 1194 -8.49 1.09 -15.21
CA ALA A 1194 -7.05 0.87 -15.17
C ALA A 1194 -6.59 -0.45 -15.80
N ASP A 1195 -7.46 -1.44 -15.97
CA ASP A 1195 -7.11 -2.70 -16.64
C ASP A 1195 -7.07 -2.61 -18.18
N THR A 1196 -7.45 -1.43 -18.71
CA THR A 1196 -7.46 -1.00 -20.12
C THR A 1196 -8.31 -1.86 -21.08
N SER A 1197 -9.07 -2.82 -20.54
CA SER A 1197 -9.81 -3.79 -21.34
C SER A 1197 -11.24 -3.36 -21.63
N LEU A 1198 -11.73 -3.78 -22.79
CA LEU A 1198 -13.15 -3.73 -23.18
C LEU A 1198 -13.66 -5.15 -23.37
N MET A 1199 -14.72 -5.51 -22.66
CA MET A 1199 -15.27 -6.87 -22.66
C MET A 1199 -16.70 -6.86 -23.21
N LEU A 1200 -16.97 -7.81 -24.11
CA LEU A 1200 -18.26 -8.05 -24.72
C LEU A 1200 -18.89 -9.29 -24.11
N TRP A 1201 -20.14 -9.18 -23.66
CA TRP A 1201 -20.87 -10.29 -23.05
C TRP A 1201 -22.14 -10.58 -23.84
N THR A 1202 -22.35 -11.82 -24.26
CA THR A 1202 -23.59 -12.26 -24.90
C THR A 1202 -24.70 -12.37 -23.87
N TYR A 1203 -25.87 -11.82 -24.16
CA TYR A 1203 -27.06 -11.94 -23.33
C TYR A 1203 -27.82 -13.24 -23.64
N GLU A 1204 -27.96 -14.11 -22.65
CA GLU A 1204 -28.61 -15.41 -22.80
C GLU A 1204 -29.99 -15.42 -22.14
N MET A 1205 -31.01 -15.82 -22.92
CA MET A 1205 -32.39 -16.02 -22.45
C MET A 1205 -32.54 -17.37 -21.73
N GLU A 1206 -33.59 -17.50 -20.91
CA GLU A 1206 -33.84 -18.52 -19.87
C GLU A 1206 -33.93 -20.02 -20.32
N GLY A 1207 -33.35 -20.41 -21.47
CA GLY A 1207 -33.42 -21.75 -22.07
C GLY A 1207 -32.14 -22.59 -22.09
N HIS A 1208 -30.95 -22.03 -21.80
CA HIS A 1208 -29.69 -22.78 -21.78
C HIS A 1208 -29.25 -23.10 -20.34
N ARG A 1209 -29.51 -24.34 -19.90
CA ARG A 1209 -28.94 -24.90 -18.65
C ARG A 1209 -27.52 -25.41 -18.92
N ASP A 1210 -26.52 -24.56 -18.78
CA ASP A 1210 -25.16 -25.02 -18.50
C ASP A 1210 -24.91 -25.02 -16.99
N SER A 1211 -24.64 -26.19 -16.45
CA SER A 1211 -24.41 -26.45 -15.03
C SER A 1211 -23.00 -26.00 -14.59
N ARG A 1212 -22.72 -24.69 -14.60
CA ARG A 1212 -21.56 -24.12 -13.91
C ARG A 1212 -22.06 -23.22 -12.79
N GLN A 1213 -21.45 -23.35 -11.60
CA GLN A 1213 -21.77 -22.64 -10.37
C GLN A 1213 -21.80 -21.11 -10.60
N CYS A 1214 -22.97 -20.59 -10.93
CA CYS A 1214 -23.30 -19.16 -10.89
C CYS A 1214 -24.27 -18.87 -9.73
N ASP A 1215 -24.23 -19.72 -8.70
CA ASP A 1215 -25.05 -19.59 -7.51
C ASP A 1215 -24.40 -18.65 -6.50
N SER A 1216 -25.25 -17.89 -5.83
CA SER A 1216 -24.91 -16.92 -4.80
C SER A 1216 -24.39 -17.59 -3.52
N GLU A 1217 -23.25 -18.28 -3.58
CA GLU A 1217 -22.63 -18.88 -2.38
C GLU A 1217 -22.29 -17.81 -1.32
N GLU A 1218 -22.22 -16.53 -1.70
CA GLU A 1218 -22.09 -15.44 -0.73
C GLU A 1218 -23.35 -15.12 0.08
N SER A 1219 -24.54 -15.65 -0.24
CA SER A 1219 -25.72 -15.45 0.59
C SER A 1219 -25.94 -16.52 1.66
N ASP A 1220 -25.31 -17.70 1.52
CA ASP A 1220 -25.74 -18.91 2.24
C ASP A 1220 -24.60 -19.62 3.02
N LEU A 1221 -23.46 -18.95 3.27
CA LEU A 1221 -22.44 -19.47 4.18
C LEU A 1221 -22.78 -19.14 5.64
N ASP A 1222 -23.75 -19.87 6.19
CA ASP A 1222 -23.83 -20.13 7.63
C ASP A 1222 -22.79 -21.21 7.96
N SER A 1223 -21.60 -20.80 8.39
CA SER A 1223 -20.77 -21.63 9.25
C SER A 1223 -20.87 -21.08 10.67
N GLU A 1224 -21.63 -21.80 11.49
CA GLU A 1224 -21.63 -21.64 12.94
C GLU A 1224 -20.29 -22.11 13.49
N GLU A 1225 -19.61 -21.24 14.23
CA GLU A 1225 -18.77 -21.58 15.38
C GLU A 1225 -18.33 -20.26 16.06
N ASP A 1226 -18.98 -19.99 17.21
CA ASP A 1226 -18.34 -19.72 18.49
C ASP A 1226 -17.32 -18.57 18.61
N GLY A 1227 -17.43 -17.60 19.51
CA GLY A 1227 -18.35 -17.30 20.61
C GLY A 1227 -17.86 -15.98 21.19
N GLY A 1228 -18.77 -15.14 21.69
CA GLY A 1228 -18.45 -13.79 22.18
C GLY A 1228 -17.25 -13.81 23.14
N TYR A 1229 -16.20 -13.08 22.78
CA TYR A 1229 -15.02 -12.88 23.63
C TYR A 1229 -15.27 -11.78 24.64
N ASP A 1230 -14.70 -11.94 25.83
CA ASP A 1230 -14.59 -10.90 26.86
C ASP A 1230 -13.77 -9.71 26.32
N SER A 1231 -14.21 -8.48 26.64
CA SER A 1231 -13.63 -7.20 26.24
C SER A 1231 -12.10 -7.09 26.46
N ASP A 1232 -11.56 -7.83 27.43
CA ASP A 1232 -10.13 -7.85 27.71
C ASP A 1232 -9.35 -8.78 26.79
N VAL A 1233 -9.95 -9.91 26.37
CA VAL A 1233 -9.35 -10.82 25.39
C VAL A 1233 -9.42 -10.20 24.00
N THR A 1234 -10.51 -9.50 23.67
CA THR A 1234 -10.56 -8.71 22.44
C THR A 1234 -9.51 -7.62 22.45
N ARG A 1235 -9.33 -6.85 23.53
CA ARG A 1235 -8.25 -5.85 23.60
C ARG A 1235 -6.86 -6.48 23.42
N GLU A 1236 -6.57 -7.59 24.10
CA GLU A 1236 -5.28 -8.29 23.94
C GLU A 1236 -5.11 -8.93 22.55
N ASN A 1237 -6.18 -9.42 21.90
CA ASN A 1237 -6.14 -9.90 20.52
C ASN A 1237 -6.05 -8.75 19.50
N GLU A 1238 -6.62 -7.57 19.81
CA GLU A 1238 -6.66 -6.37 18.98
C GLU A 1238 -5.38 -5.52 19.07
N ILE A 1239 -4.50 -5.75 20.06
CA ILE A 1239 -3.12 -5.24 20.05
C ILE A 1239 -2.35 -5.96 18.94
N ASN A 1240 -2.61 -5.51 17.72
CA ASN A 1240 -2.06 -6.01 16.48
C ASN A 1240 -0.85 -5.14 16.15
N TYR A 1241 0.34 -5.54 16.61
CA TYR A 1241 1.59 -4.81 16.39
C TYR A 1241 1.89 -4.60 14.91
N THR A 1242 1.39 -5.50 14.06
CA THR A 1242 1.38 -5.40 12.59
C THR A 1242 0.58 -4.20 12.08
N ILE A 1243 -0.54 -3.87 12.73
CA ILE A 1243 -1.34 -2.68 12.38
C ILE A 1243 -0.61 -1.44 12.90
N LYS A 1244 -0.07 -1.34 14.12
CA LYS A 1244 0.61 -0.07 14.51
C LYS A 1244 1.91 0.26 13.73
N ALA A 1245 2.64 -0.74 13.23
CA ALA A 1245 3.86 -0.53 12.45
C ALA A 1245 3.64 -0.44 10.92
N LEU A 1246 2.49 -0.93 10.39
CA LEU A 1246 2.15 -0.89 8.96
C LEU A 1246 0.84 -0.14 8.64
N SER A 1247 0.04 0.19 9.64
CA SER A 1247 -1.01 1.19 9.54
C SER A 1247 -0.32 2.53 9.60
N THR A 1248 -0.03 3.04 8.41
CA THR A 1248 -0.48 4.37 8.08
C THR A 1248 -1.98 4.44 8.36
N ASN A 1249 -2.36 4.58 9.64
CA ASN A 1249 -3.61 5.20 10.00
C ASN A 1249 -3.46 6.64 9.52
N ILE A 1250 -3.75 6.88 8.24
CA ILE A 1250 -4.27 8.17 7.83
C ILE A 1250 -5.61 8.26 8.56
N ARG A 1251 -5.56 8.76 9.80
CA ARG A 1251 -6.72 9.42 10.37
C ARG A 1251 -7.16 10.44 9.33
N PRO A 1252 -8.47 10.59 9.08
CA PRO A 1252 -8.98 11.66 8.24
C PRO A 1252 -8.58 12.98 8.88
N MET A 1253 -7.43 13.53 8.47
CA MET A 1253 -7.18 14.95 8.54
C MET A 1253 -8.11 15.53 7.49
N PHE A 1254 -9.18 16.19 7.91
CA PHE A 1254 -9.91 17.06 7.02
C PHE A 1254 -8.98 18.24 6.69
N GLY A 1255 -8.28 18.08 5.58
CA GLY A 1255 -7.17 18.91 5.10
C GLY A 1255 -6.33 18.08 4.13
N ILE A 1256 -6.39 18.41 2.83
CA ILE A 1256 -5.66 17.70 1.77
C ILE A 1256 -4.17 18.07 1.87
N LYS A 1257 -3.27 17.06 1.78
CA LYS A 1257 -1.80 17.21 1.74
C LYS A 1257 -1.30 17.73 0.35
N PRO A 1258 -0.08 18.28 0.26
CA PRO A 1258 0.33 19.12 -0.87
C PRO A 1258 0.51 18.55 -2.25
N HIS A 1259 0.97 17.32 -2.27
CA HIS A 1259 1.19 16.57 -3.49
C HIS A 1259 -0.14 16.09 -4.08
N LEU A 1260 -1.27 16.37 -3.41
CA LEU A 1260 -2.62 16.03 -3.84
C LEU A 1260 -3.47 17.27 -4.22
N GLN A 1261 -2.91 18.49 -4.22
CA GLN A 1261 -3.55 19.64 -4.87
C GLN A 1261 -3.02 19.86 -6.30
N GLN A 1262 -3.92 19.84 -7.27
CA GLN A 1262 -3.65 20.23 -8.66
C GLN A 1262 -3.34 21.73 -8.74
N LYS A 1263 -2.30 22.12 -9.49
CA LYS A 1263 -1.93 23.53 -9.77
C LYS A 1263 -3.03 24.24 -10.57
N GLU A 1264 -3.45 25.45 -10.16
CA GLU A 1264 -4.15 26.38 -11.06
C GLU A 1264 -3.18 26.94 -12.12
N PRO A 1265 -3.61 27.14 -13.39
CA PRO A 1265 -2.78 27.73 -14.45
C PRO A 1265 -2.41 29.20 -14.15
N THR A 1266 -1.26 29.64 -14.66
CA THR A 1266 -0.78 31.04 -14.54
C THR A 1266 -1.63 32.03 -15.35
N ILE A 1267 -1.50 33.33 -15.07
CA ILE A 1267 -2.31 34.42 -15.68
C ILE A 1267 -2.17 34.53 -17.21
N ASP A 1268 -1.09 34.02 -17.82
CA ASP A 1268 -0.99 33.91 -19.29
C ASP A 1268 -1.81 32.73 -19.86
N GLU A 1269 -2.33 31.86 -19.00
CA GLU A 1269 -3.24 30.74 -19.31
C GLU A 1269 -4.68 30.97 -18.77
N ARG A 1270 -5.02 32.21 -18.38
CA ARG A 1270 -6.42 32.70 -18.30
C ARG A 1270 -6.70 33.62 -19.47
#